data_AF-A0A414IQ71-F1
#
_entry.id   AF-A0A414IQ71-F1
#
_cell.length_a   1.000
_cell.length_b   1.000
_cell.length_c   1.000
_cell.angle_alpha   90.00
_cell.angle_beta   90.00
_cell.angle_gamma   90.00
#
_symmetry.space_group_name_H-M   'P 1'
#
loop_
_entity.id
_entity.type
_entity.pdbx_description
1 polymer ?
#
loop_
_entity_poly.entity_id
_entity_poly.type
_entity_poly.pdbx_seq_one_letter_code
_entity_poly.pdbx_strand_id
1 'polypeptide(L)'
;MKVSKVNHRRAAVAVNKKSVTVNGILYDAPVKKNVKTGNMSAYVSSKYVIDNVVKNSSRLYSPFSSKRIVIDREKIRIADRLKQCYVNFVKYYLSNGSLNEQQMRFNPNNTYMADSRVHFCVPSGIDIESLINSIVDSSLRKSLKRTYRFETNYGEKNTFNLPDLVKKSIKIYCTDEKRKLNDREEQEMYVLFSYMYEDKYKDRQKVLIANSISNQATKVKVCDDESRLIKLSIADTKKKPLWDFIVDYANSDKNGQYTILRNIRKSIVLFVCGVDVYRNIENNDNLDIWKWEEYGIQESQLFVKIENCYTTKGEDIALNEIRNVNLDHYMKAIGVLDDERSKFWFQHYENTIEALFSKKSKRKIERIKTAYLCEYLWKNFCSYVALKYVDLGKGVYHFTMSDKLSLMNKNTNENGIKFGEVDSRFNKGISSFDYERIKAEETIDRNISTYTTFATNIFAKSVIKDSYRQKKAGNSDALQYDDETYYNRKAMNPYALKRVLRYWGGQSRWKSELEELNVAELCIDIKNRLSKIRNSGVHYTSTSALKGNDDDSIVGMLIKKDFDDIKDVYASKYYSNNVWMFYNTDKISKMMEYLYQDDSNIRDAQIPAFNSVIKRKDMAEVIEKIVKKNSYKTIKEPYQREKYRSCLYFMLKEIYYNRFIKQDNLKDQVIQIIDSNTELIGDNSRAVDNLKKRIHDVDSQTMSFGELCQVIMTDYNMQNQENKSIKSKERQDKDRKNGIDNSYKHFPLLLHHLIKVSFLKFIKTDEKLAFIREPRITEWDKTLEQFEAQIQTVDIYNSLKMMVAENKSLLDWYTLAHFLMPKQLNHLIGDVKNYIQYLSNIDKRAGSVKNNKSASTEVKIRQYSEIVRILDFSLQYIGRVSNDVTDYFVDEDEYAAFLSKYVEFSGNDIVSMKAFCQSRTANGKHTIGLYCDGANPIMNRNIAYAKMYGNDEILSYIYNKVTKKDIEKYYVSQDNLEKVFADGKCQDVQQQNALCDFQKMKNHIELTEVSIYTDILNDFMAQFISWAYLRERDLMYFQLGLNYIRMFYGTYELEEKYYKLHGENINIEKGALLYQIVAMYSHELPIYKVDESGIAILAEKQGSSGASIKSFVTEYCKEEMKKAYTYENGLELFEDVNQHDDLSKLRNDFAHMRYMSARDKSIMDIVSEIYNGFFIYDTKLKKSVSFIFKNILMRYAVDVNIEFCHKGDNEDTNNLIRIKDEVGLYSDKYTYKVEDNDTVDIEVRNSEFLEQLKKLLEYKKESEGSEL
;
A
#
# COMPACT_ATOMS: atom_id res chain seq x y z
N MET A 1 -12.59 -22.91 3.17
CA MET A 1 -13.10 -22.55 1.82
C MET A 1 -13.12 -21.04 1.70
N LYS A 2 -12.71 -20.45 0.57
CA LYS A 2 -12.83 -18.99 0.35
C LYS A 2 -14.25 -18.67 -0.17
N VAL A 3 -15.23 -18.70 0.74
CA VAL A 3 -16.66 -18.53 0.40
C VAL A 3 -16.96 -17.14 -0.18
N SER A 4 -16.22 -16.12 0.27
CA SER A 4 -16.29 -14.71 -0.19
C SER A 4 -15.61 -14.44 -1.53
N LYS A 5 -15.22 -15.46 -2.30
CA LYS A 5 -14.63 -15.29 -3.64
C LYS A 5 -15.39 -16.02 -4.74
N VAL A 6 -16.48 -16.72 -4.39
CA VAL A 6 -17.31 -17.46 -5.34
C VAL A 6 -18.52 -16.61 -5.73
N ASN A 7 -18.72 -16.40 -7.04
CA ASN A 7 -19.78 -15.57 -7.61
C ASN A 7 -19.77 -14.10 -7.15
N HIS A 8 -18.59 -13.52 -6.87
CA HIS A 8 -18.44 -12.10 -6.52
C HIS A 8 -19.20 -11.66 -5.25
N ARG A 9 -19.34 -12.58 -4.28
CA ARG A 9 -19.98 -12.32 -2.99
C ARG A 9 -19.03 -11.73 -1.98
N ARG A 10 -19.52 -10.85 -1.11
CA ARG A 10 -18.75 -10.26 -0.01
C ARG A 10 -19.36 -10.64 1.34
N ALA A 11 -18.50 -10.60 2.36
CA ALA A 11 -18.92 -10.67 3.75
C ALA A 11 -18.90 -9.27 4.37
N ALA A 12 -19.85 -8.98 5.24
CA ALA A 12 -19.90 -7.76 6.04
C ALA A 12 -20.49 -8.06 7.42
N VAL A 13 -20.24 -7.17 8.36
CA VAL A 13 -21.01 -7.09 9.61
C VAL A 13 -21.98 -5.92 9.45
N ALA A 14 -23.27 -6.16 9.63
CA ALA A 14 -24.34 -5.18 9.37
C ALA A 14 -25.34 -5.11 10.53
N VAL A 15 -25.98 -3.95 10.67
CA VAL A 15 -27.02 -3.71 11.67
C VAL A 15 -28.37 -4.20 11.13
N ASN A 16 -28.99 -5.16 11.81
CA ASN A 16 -30.34 -5.59 11.46
C ASN A 16 -31.38 -4.62 12.02
N LYS A 17 -32.06 -3.89 11.13
CA LYS A 17 -33.09 -2.90 11.50
C LYS A 17 -34.29 -3.46 12.26
N LYS A 18 -34.59 -4.76 12.14
CA LYS A 18 -35.76 -5.38 12.79
C LYS A 18 -35.46 -5.90 14.20
N SER A 19 -34.26 -6.39 14.44
CA SER A 19 -33.86 -7.00 15.72
C SER A 19 -32.90 -6.14 16.53
N VAL A 20 -32.41 -5.03 15.97
CA VAL A 20 -31.36 -4.18 16.59
C VAL A 20 -30.11 -5.00 16.96
N THR A 21 -29.85 -6.07 16.21
CA THR A 21 -28.68 -6.93 16.42
C THR A 21 -27.67 -6.77 15.29
N VAL A 22 -26.39 -6.79 15.65
CA VAL A 22 -25.26 -6.73 14.72
C VAL A 22 -24.82 -8.15 14.40
N ASN A 23 -24.94 -8.56 13.14
CA ASN A 23 -24.59 -9.92 12.70
C ASN A 23 -23.72 -9.90 11.45
N GLY A 24 -22.93 -10.96 11.26
CA GLY A 24 -22.23 -11.19 10.02
C GLY A 24 -23.14 -11.70 8.91
N ILE A 25 -22.97 -11.17 7.70
CA ILE A 25 -23.82 -11.41 6.54
C ILE A 25 -23.00 -11.74 5.29
N LEU A 26 -23.63 -12.44 4.34
CA LEU A 26 -23.15 -12.53 2.96
C LEU A 26 -24.08 -11.74 2.04
N TYR A 27 -23.49 -11.06 1.05
CA TYR A 27 -24.24 -10.30 0.05
C TYR A 27 -23.57 -10.36 -1.32
N ASP A 28 -24.38 -10.22 -2.38
CA ASP A 28 -23.90 -10.10 -3.75
C ASP A 28 -23.38 -8.67 -4.01
N ALA A 29 -22.19 -8.54 -4.62
CA ALA A 29 -21.58 -7.26 -4.96
C ALA A 29 -20.99 -7.28 -6.39
N PRO A 30 -21.56 -6.54 -7.35
CA PRO A 30 -22.70 -5.63 -7.22
C PRO A 30 -24.05 -6.36 -7.06
N VAL A 31 -25.08 -5.59 -6.70
CA VAL A 31 -26.44 -6.09 -6.44
C VAL A 31 -27.06 -6.55 -7.75
N LYS A 32 -27.48 -7.82 -7.82
CA LYS A 32 -28.26 -8.30 -8.97
C LYS A 32 -29.72 -7.84 -8.84
N LYS A 33 -30.27 -7.26 -9.91
CA LYS A 33 -31.71 -6.94 -9.98
C LYS A 33 -32.49 -8.24 -10.00
N ASN A 34 -33.40 -8.45 -9.05
CA ASN A 34 -34.24 -9.65 -9.05
C ASN A 34 -35.32 -9.51 -10.13
N VAL A 35 -35.11 -10.19 -11.26
CA VAL A 35 -35.94 -10.12 -12.48
C VAL A 35 -37.41 -10.41 -12.21
N LYS A 36 -37.74 -11.18 -11.16
CA LYS A 36 -39.12 -11.60 -10.86
C LYS A 36 -39.89 -10.69 -9.89
N THR A 37 -39.20 -9.93 -9.05
CA THR A 37 -39.86 -9.17 -7.95
C THR A 37 -39.59 -7.67 -7.99
N GLY A 38 -38.68 -7.21 -8.85
CA GLY A 38 -38.23 -5.80 -8.87
C GLY A 38 -37.45 -5.36 -7.62
N ASN A 39 -37.50 -6.13 -6.54
CA ASN A 39 -36.86 -5.82 -5.26
C ASN A 39 -35.34 -6.02 -5.30
N MET A 40 -34.59 -4.98 -4.94
CA MET A 40 -33.14 -5.00 -4.74
C MET A 40 -32.81 -5.41 -3.30
N SER A 41 -32.67 -6.70 -3.01
CA SER A 41 -32.04 -7.17 -1.77
C SER A 41 -30.79 -7.95 -2.14
N ALA A 42 -29.62 -7.44 -1.73
CA ALA A 42 -28.33 -8.10 -1.99
C ALA A 42 -28.05 -9.27 -1.04
N TYR A 43 -28.87 -9.47 0.01
CA TYR A 43 -28.63 -10.48 1.04
C TYR A 43 -28.71 -11.91 0.48
N VAL A 44 -27.75 -12.76 0.87
CA VAL A 44 -27.69 -14.16 0.47
C VAL A 44 -27.55 -15.06 1.69
N SER A 45 -28.31 -16.17 1.72
CA SER A 45 -28.18 -17.18 2.78
C SER A 45 -26.81 -17.83 2.79
N SER A 46 -26.07 -17.71 3.90
CA SER A 46 -24.75 -18.35 4.09
C SER A 46 -24.79 -19.85 3.84
N LYS A 47 -25.83 -20.54 4.33
CA LYS A 47 -26.02 -21.98 4.13
C LYS A 47 -26.08 -22.34 2.64
N TYR A 48 -26.94 -21.64 1.89
CA TYR A 48 -27.09 -21.86 0.45
C TYR A 48 -25.77 -21.65 -0.32
N VAL A 49 -25.02 -20.58 0.01
CA VAL A 49 -23.73 -20.31 -0.65
C VAL A 49 -22.75 -21.45 -0.38
N ILE A 50 -22.61 -21.83 0.88
CA ILE A 50 -21.66 -22.86 1.31
C ILE A 50 -22.00 -24.20 0.66
N ASP A 51 -23.27 -24.61 0.66
CA ASP A 51 -23.75 -25.84 0.02
C ASP A 51 -23.39 -25.88 -1.47
N ASN A 52 -23.56 -24.76 -2.18
CA ASN A 52 -23.24 -24.66 -3.60
C ASN A 52 -21.71 -24.76 -3.86
N VAL A 53 -20.88 -24.09 -3.05
CA VAL A 53 -19.41 -24.19 -3.17
C VAL A 53 -18.94 -25.62 -2.92
N VAL A 54 -19.47 -26.29 -1.89
CA VAL A 54 -19.15 -27.68 -1.59
C VAL A 54 -19.57 -28.57 -2.77
N LYS A 55 -20.80 -28.45 -3.25
CA LYS A 55 -21.35 -29.24 -4.38
C LYS A 55 -20.50 -29.13 -5.64
N ASN A 56 -20.00 -27.93 -5.97
CA ASN A 56 -19.13 -27.75 -7.12
C ASN A 56 -17.74 -28.37 -6.90
N SER A 57 -17.19 -28.23 -5.68
CA SER A 57 -15.89 -28.82 -5.34
C SER A 57 -15.93 -30.36 -5.23
N SER A 58 -17.06 -30.93 -4.83
CA SER A 58 -17.23 -32.39 -4.67
C SER A 58 -17.29 -33.11 -6.01
N ARG A 59 -17.81 -32.46 -7.07
CA ARG A 59 -17.78 -32.95 -8.46
C ARG A 59 -16.37 -33.13 -9.00
N LEU A 60 -15.42 -32.32 -8.53
CA LEU A 60 -14.01 -32.35 -8.94
C LEU A 60 -13.12 -33.04 -7.89
N TYR A 61 -13.69 -33.76 -6.92
CA TYR A 61 -12.92 -34.40 -5.87
C TYR A 61 -11.95 -35.46 -6.43
N SER A 62 -10.70 -35.41 -5.96
CA SER A 62 -9.67 -36.39 -6.21
C SER A 62 -8.82 -36.61 -4.94
N PRO A 63 -8.39 -37.85 -4.65
CA PRO A 63 -7.44 -38.13 -3.57
C PRO A 63 -6.03 -37.61 -3.87
N PHE A 64 -5.72 -37.29 -5.13
CA PHE A 64 -4.43 -36.75 -5.56
C PHE A 64 -4.52 -35.32 -6.10
N SER A 65 -3.44 -34.57 -5.91
CA SER A 65 -3.22 -33.23 -6.47
C SER A 65 -2.69 -33.27 -7.91
N SER A 66 -2.67 -32.10 -8.56
CA SER A 66 -2.12 -31.90 -9.91
C SER A 66 -0.58 -31.95 -9.97
N LYS A 67 0.11 -32.22 -8.86
CA LYS A 67 1.57 -32.35 -8.85
C LYS A 67 2.02 -33.55 -9.69
N ARG A 68 3.13 -33.36 -10.42
CA ARG A 68 3.79 -34.43 -11.18
C ARG A 68 4.34 -35.50 -10.23
N ILE A 69 4.25 -36.76 -10.65
CA ILE A 69 4.86 -37.89 -9.94
C ILE A 69 6.37 -37.83 -10.17
N VAL A 70 7.15 -37.99 -9.10
CA VAL A 70 8.61 -38.00 -9.17
C VAL A 70 9.08 -39.46 -9.19
N ILE A 71 9.36 -39.97 -10.38
CA ILE A 71 9.87 -41.33 -10.64
C ILE A 71 10.61 -41.32 -11.99
N ASP A 72 11.36 -42.38 -12.30
CA ASP A 72 12.03 -42.59 -13.60
C ASP A 72 11.08 -42.30 -14.78
N ARG A 73 11.58 -41.60 -15.82
CA ARG A 73 10.77 -41.15 -16.97
C ARG A 73 9.99 -42.28 -17.64
N GLU A 74 10.56 -43.48 -17.68
CA GLU A 74 9.96 -44.67 -18.28
C GLU A 74 8.76 -45.20 -17.48
N LYS A 75 8.74 -44.97 -16.15
CA LYS A 75 7.68 -45.44 -15.24
C LYS A 75 6.56 -44.41 -15.02
N ILE A 76 6.73 -43.16 -15.45
CA ILE A 76 5.74 -42.08 -15.24
C ILE A 76 4.38 -42.43 -15.87
N ARG A 77 4.36 -42.93 -17.12
CA ARG A 77 3.10 -43.28 -17.80
C ARG A 77 2.32 -44.39 -17.06
N ILE A 78 3.06 -45.33 -16.47
CA ILE A 78 2.54 -46.46 -15.70
C ILE A 78 1.97 -45.98 -14.36
N ALA A 79 2.73 -45.11 -13.67
CA ALA A 79 2.29 -44.47 -12.44
C ALA A 79 1.03 -43.61 -12.62
N ASP A 80 0.96 -42.83 -13.71
CA ASP A 80 -0.21 -41.99 -14.03
C ASP A 80 -1.45 -42.84 -14.32
N ARG A 81 -1.29 -43.99 -15.00
CA ARG A 81 -2.39 -44.92 -15.24
C ARG A 81 -2.91 -45.54 -13.94
N LEU A 82 -2.03 -46.04 -13.06
CA LEU A 82 -2.42 -46.57 -11.75
C LEU A 82 -3.08 -45.51 -10.87
N LYS A 83 -2.53 -44.29 -10.85
CA LYS A 83 -3.13 -43.12 -10.19
C LYS A 83 -4.54 -42.86 -10.71
N GLN A 84 -4.75 -42.90 -12.02
CA GLN A 84 -6.06 -42.69 -12.62
C GLN A 84 -7.05 -43.81 -12.29
N CYS A 85 -6.61 -45.07 -12.25
CA CYS A 85 -7.43 -46.21 -11.81
C CYS A 85 -7.97 -46.00 -10.39
N TYR A 86 -7.11 -45.59 -9.45
CA TYR A 86 -7.54 -45.30 -8.08
C TYR A 86 -8.45 -44.07 -7.99
N VAL A 87 -8.19 -43.01 -8.78
CA VAL A 87 -9.10 -41.86 -8.86
C VAL A 87 -10.49 -42.28 -9.33
N ASN A 88 -10.57 -43.17 -10.33
CA ASN A 88 -11.84 -43.69 -10.82
C ASN A 88 -12.54 -44.54 -9.75
N PHE A 89 -11.82 -45.43 -9.08
CA PHE A 89 -12.35 -46.22 -7.95
C PHE A 89 -12.99 -45.33 -6.88
N VAL A 90 -12.24 -44.36 -6.37
CA VAL A 90 -12.73 -43.43 -5.34
C VAL A 90 -13.92 -42.62 -5.84
N LYS A 91 -13.93 -42.21 -7.12
CA LYS A 91 -15.08 -41.52 -7.72
C LYS A 91 -16.32 -42.41 -7.76
N TYR A 92 -16.21 -43.67 -8.19
CA TYR A 92 -17.33 -44.60 -8.22
C TYR A 92 -17.85 -44.89 -6.82
N TYR A 93 -16.96 -45.27 -5.90
CA TYR A 93 -17.31 -45.64 -4.53
C TYR A 93 -18.00 -44.49 -3.78
N LEU A 94 -17.46 -43.27 -3.87
CA LEU A 94 -18.03 -42.10 -3.18
C LEU A 94 -19.22 -41.47 -3.91
N SER A 95 -19.61 -41.90 -5.12
CA SER A 95 -20.69 -41.26 -5.91
C SER A 95 -21.95 -42.11 -6.07
N ASN A 96 -21.95 -43.37 -5.63
CA ASN A 96 -23.17 -44.15 -5.48
C ASN A 96 -24.07 -43.50 -4.41
N GLY A 97 -25.10 -42.78 -4.86
CA GLY A 97 -25.97 -41.91 -4.07
C GLY A 97 -26.97 -42.60 -3.14
N SER A 98 -26.64 -43.78 -2.62
CA SER A 98 -27.47 -44.59 -1.72
C SER A 98 -26.77 -44.88 -0.38
N LEU A 99 -26.07 -43.88 0.17
CA LEU A 99 -25.36 -44.01 1.43
C LEU A 99 -25.89 -42.95 2.40
N ASN A 100 -26.98 -43.29 3.10
CA ASN A 100 -27.28 -42.62 4.37
C ASN A 100 -26.17 -42.91 5.38
N GLU A 101 -25.98 -42.05 6.39
CA GLU A 101 -25.00 -42.23 7.49
C GLU A 101 -25.05 -43.64 8.12
N GLN A 102 -26.22 -44.29 8.12
CA GLN A 102 -26.41 -45.66 8.62
C GLN A 102 -26.01 -46.77 7.63
N GLN A 103 -25.84 -46.48 6.33
CA GLN A 103 -25.49 -47.43 5.26
C GLN A 103 -23.99 -47.48 4.93
N MET A 104 -23.15 -46.60 5.52
CA MET A 104 -21.68 -46.74 5.49
C MET A 104 -21.16 -47.96 6.28
N ARG A 105 -22.05 -48.81 6.82
CA ARG A 105 -21.72 -50.08 7.50
C ARG A 105 -21.11 -51.15 6.57
N PHE A 106 -20.79 -50.83 5.32
CA PHE A 106 -20.21 -51.78 4.37
C PHE A 106 -18.89 -51.28 3.77
N ASN A 107 -17.83 -52.03 4.08
CA ASN A 107 -16.54 -52.02 3.39
C ASN A 107 -16.77 -52.07 1.85
N PRO A 108 -15.98 -51.40 0.99
CA PRO A 108 -16.11 -51.58 -0.45
C PRO A 108 -15.94 -53.07 -0.78
N ASN A 109 -16.99 -53.70 -1.31
CA ASN A 109 -16.84 -55.02 -1.93
C ASN A 109 -15.93 -54.89 -3.15
N ASN A 110 -15.04 -55.88 -3.40
CA ASN A 110 -14.14 -55.93 -4.55
C ASN A 110 -14.87 -56.10 -5.92
N THR A 111 -16.16 -55.76 -6.01
CA THR A 111 -16.97 -55.85 -7.24
C THR A 111 -16.52 -54.87 -8.32
N TYR A 112 -15.83 -53.78 -7.96
CA TYR A 112 -15.29 -52.79 -8.91
C TYR A 112 -14.04 -53.27 -9.66
N MET A 113 -13.42 -54.38 -9.24
CA MET A 113 -12.21 -54.93 -9.87
C MET A 113 -12.43 -55.49 -11.27
N ALA A 114 -13.69 -55.75 -11.67
CA ALA A 114 -14.03 -56.18 -13.02
C ALA A 114 -14.01 -55.02 -14.04
N ASP A 115 -13.98 -53.76 -13.58
CA ASP A 115 -13.91 -52.59 -14.45
C ASP A 115 -12.44 -52.26 -14.77
N SER A 116 -12.07 -52.36 -16.04
CA SER A 116 -10.72 -52.07 -16.54
C SER A 116 -10.30 -50.60 -16.37
N ARG A 117 -11.23 -49.71 -15.99
CA ARG A 117 -10.96 -48.32 -15.61
C ARG A 117 -10.55 -48.16 -14.15
N VAL A 118 -10.72 -49.20 -13.32
CA VAL A 118 -10.46 -49.22 -11.87
C VAL A 118 -9.36 -50.22 -11.53
N HIS A 119 -9.30 -51.34 -12.23
CA HIS A 119 -8.25 -52.34 -12.07
C HIS A 119 -7.04 -52.04 -12.96
N PHE A 120 -5.85 -52.33 -12.45
CA PHE A 120 -4.57 -52.07 -13.10
C PHE A 120 -3.74 -53.35 -13.12
N CYS A 121 -3.61 -53.96 -14.30
CA CYS A 121 -2.71 -55.10 -14.50
C CYS A 121 -1.25 -54.62 -14.43
N VAL A 122 -0.51 -55.11 -13.44
CA VAL A 122 0.89 -54.74 -13.22
C VAL A 122 1.76 -55.39 -14.31
N PRO A 123 2.51 -54.62 -15.12
CA PRO A 123 3.45 -55.18 -16.09
C PRO A 123 4.58 -55.97 -15.43
N SER A 124 5.04 -57.05 -16.08
CA SER A 124 6.14 -57.89 -15.60
C SER A 124 7.43 -57.09 -15.36
N GLY A 125 8.07 -57.28 -14.21
CA GLY A 125 9.32 -56.60 -13.83
C GLY A 125 9.15 -55.24 -13.13
N ILE A 126 7.92 -54.82 -12.81
CA ILE A 126 7.65 -53.57 -12.08
C ILE A 126 7.40 -53.84 -10.60
N ASP A 127 8.18 -53.19 -9.75
CA ASP A 127 7.90 -53.11 -8.31
C ASP A 127 6.70 -52.18 -8.05
N ILE A 128 5.54 -52.81 -7.81
CA ILE A 128 4.28 -52.11 -7.56
C ILE A 128 4.30 -51.30 -6.26
N GLU A 129 5.06 -51.73 -5.25
CA GLU A 129 5.10 -51.08 -3.94
C GLU A 129 5.90 -49.77 -4.02
N SER A 130 7.05 -49.79 -4.71
CA SER A 130 7.81 -48.58 -5.06
C SER A 130 6.98 -47.60 -5.92
N LEU A 131 6.18 -48.11 -6.86
CA LEU A 131 5.29 -47.28 -7.69
C LEU A 131 4.21 -46.59 -6.86
N ILE A 132 3.53 -47.33 -5.97
CA ILE A 132 2.50 -46.81 -5.06
C ILE A 132 3.08 -45.76 -4.11
N ASN A 133 4.25 -46.03 -3.52
CA ASN A 133 4.96 -45.09 -2.64
C ASN A 133 5.24 -43.77 -3.38
N SER A 134 5.78 -43.86 -4.61
CA SER A 134 6.08 -42.70 -5.44
C SER A 134 4.84 -41.86 -5.76
N ILE A 135 3.69 -42.49 -6.07
CA ILE A 135 2.42 -41.79 -6.33
C ILE A 135 1.94 -41.03 -5.10
N VAL A 136 1.89 -41.70 -3.95
CA VAL A 136 1.36 -41.14 -2.69
C VAL A 136 2.27 -40.02 -2.17
N ASP A 137 3.57 -40.25 -2.13
CA ASP A 137 4.51 -39.27 -1.57
C ASP A 137 4.57 -38.00 -2.44
N SER A 138 4.58 -38.17 -3.77
CA SER A 138 4.65 -37.06 -4.73
C SER A 138 3.35 -36.28 -4.84
N SER A 139 2.20 -36.97 -4.87
CA SER A 139 0.95 -36.37 -5.39
C SER A 139 -0.25 -36.43 -4.45
N LEU A 140 -0.18 -37.11 -3.29
CA LEU A 140 -1.32 -37.19 -2.36
C LEU A 140 -1.83 -35.80 -1.93
N ARG A 141 -3.15 -35.66 -1.89
CA ARG A 141 -3.81 -34.42 -1.46
C ARG A 141 -3.42 -34.06 -0.02
N LYS A 142 -3.26 -32.77 0.25
CA LYS A 142 -2.84 -32.25 1.57
C LYS A 142 -3.75 -32.70 2.73
N SER A 143 -5.07 -32.82 2.52
CA SER A 143 -6.01 -33.29 3.54
C SER A 143 -5.76 -34.75 3.94
N LEU A 144 -5.14 -35.55 3.09
CA LEU A 144 -4.82 -36.96 3.34
C LEU A 144 -3.38 -37.18 3.81
N LYS A 145 -2.55 -36.12 3.92
CA LYS A 145 -1.15 -36.19 4.39
C LYS A 145 -1.07 -35.96 5.92
N ARG A 146 -1.76 -36.78 6.70
CA ARG A 146 -1.79 -36.67 8.17
C ARG A 146 -2.20 -37.98 8.85
N THR A 147 -1.96 -38.06 10.15
CA THR A 147 -2.63 -39.03 11.01
C THR A 147 -4.04 -38.58 11.37
N TYR A 148 -4.95 -39.53 11.57
CA TYR A 148 -6.35 -39.30 11.91
C TYR A 148 -6.74 -40.13 13.12
N ARG A 149 -7.30 -39.47 14.15
CA ARG A 149 -7.87 -40.14 15.33
C ARG A 149 -9.33 -40.49 15.05
N PHE A 150 -9.65 -41.77 15.12
CA PHE A 150 -11.00 -42.30 14.96
C PHE A 150 -11.47 -42.92 16.26
N GLU A 151 -12.66 -42.53 16.71
CA GLU A 151 -13.29 -43.08 17.91
C GLU A 151 -14.28 -44.15 17.48
N THR A 152 -14.10 -45.37 17.99
CA THR A 152 -15.02 -46.47 17.72
C THR A 152 -16.32 -46.29 18.49
N ASN A 153 -17.35 -47.06 18.13
CA ASN A 153 -18.64 -47.05 18.84
C ASN A 153 -18.53 -47.48 20.32
N TYR A 154 -17.37 -47.99 20.75
CA TYR A 154 -17.07 -48.40 22.12
C TYR A 154 -16.21 -47.36 22.88
N GLY A 155 -15.97 -46.18 22.30
CA GLY A 155 -15.19 -45.10 22.93
C GLY A 155 -13.68 -45.25 22.83
N GLU A 156 -13.17 -46.30 22.17
CA GLU A 156 -11.74 -46.48 21.93
C GLU A 156 -11.23 -45.52 20.84
N LYS A 157 -10.16 -44.80 21.13
CA LYS A 157 -9.56 -43.79 20.24
C LYS A 157 -8.29 -44.34 19.59
N ASN A 158 -8.41 -44.78 18.34
CA ASN A 158 -7.29 -45.30 17.55
C ASN A 158 -6.74 -44.24 16.58
N THR A 159 -5.42 -44.21 16.40
CA THR A 159 -4.74 -43.28 15.48
C THR A 159 -4.28 -44.00 14.22
N PHE A 160 -4.70 -43.53 13.06
CA PHE A 160 -4.41 -44.13 11.76
C PHE A 160 -3.56 -43.20 10.88
N ASN A 161 -2.59 -43.74 10.16
CA ASN A 161 -1.78 -42.99 9.19
C ASN A 161 -2.46 -42.99 7.82
N LEU A 162 -3.13 -41.89 7.44
CA LEU A 162 -3.93 -41.84 6.20
C LEU A 162 -3.11 -42.12 4.92
N PRO A 163 -1.87 -41.62 4.74
CA PRO A 163 -1.00 -42.03 3.65
C PRO A 163 -0.84 -43.54 3.51
N ASP A 164 -0.60 -44.25 4.62
CA ASP A 164 -0.41 -45.70 4.59
C ASP A 164 -1.71 -46.43 4.26
N LEU A 165 -2.83 -45.95 4.80
CA LEU A 165 -4.16 -46.45 4.43
C LEU A 165 -4.44 -46.23 2.94
N VAL A 166 -4.05 -45.09 2.37
CA VAL A 166 -4.17 -44.84 0.92
C VAL A 166 -3.31 -45.84 0.13
N LYS A 167 -2.04 -46.03 0.50
CA LYS A 167 -1.15 -47.01 -0.14
C LYS A 167 -1.77 -48.40 -0.12
N LYS A 168 -2.26 -48.82 1.05
CA LYS A 168 -2.94 -50.11 1.26
C LYS A 168 -4.20 -50.23 0.42
N SER A 169 -5.01 -49.17 0.32
CA SER A 169 -6.22 -49.17 -0.51
C SER A 169 -5.95 -49.22 -2.02
N ILE A 170 -4.87 -48.59 -2.52
CA ILE A 170 -4.47 -48.71 -3.93
C ILE A 170 -4.12 -50.17 -4.23
N LYS A 171 -3.34 -50.79 -3.34
CA LYS A 171 -2.97 -52.20 -3.47
C LYS A 171 -4.20 -53.10 -3.48
N ILE A 172 -5.05 -52.97 -2.46
CA ILE A 172 -6.26 -53.79 -2.28
C ILE A 172 -7.24 -53.64 -3.44
N TYR A 173 -7.52 -52.44 -3.94
CA TYR A 173 -8.66 -52.21 -4.86
C TYR A 173 -8.28 -52.03 -6.32
N CYS A 174 -7.01 -51.69 -6.61
CA CYS A 174 -6.57 -51.44 -7.98
C CYS A 174 -5.61 -52.50 -8.51
N THR A 175 -4.86 -53.21 -7.67
CA THR A 175 -3.81 -54.14 -8.14
C THR A 175 -4.02 -55.58 -7.71
N ASP A 176 -4.51 -55.83 -6.50
CA ASP A 176 -4.71 -57.19 -5.99
C ASP A 176 -5.83 -57.92 -6.74
N GLU A 177 -5.77 -59.25 -6.73
CA GLU A 177 -6.89 -60.09 -7.16
C GLU A 177 -8.04 -60.05 -6.14
N LYS A 178 -9.24 -60.41 -6.59
CA LYS A 178 -10.45 -60.37 -5.75
C LYS A 178 -10.30 -61.32 -4.55
N ARG A 179 -10.19 -60.76 -3.35
CA ARG A 179 -10.13 -61.49 -2.06
C ARG A 179 -11.08 -60.92 -1.01
N LYS A 180 -11.35 -61.69 0.04
CA LYS A 180 -12.03 -61.19 1.24
C LYS A 180 -11.04 -60.42 2.12
N LEU A 181 -11.48 -59.30 2.68
CA LEU A 181 -10.70 -58.50 3.62
C LEU A 181 -10.83 -59.11 5.02
N ASN A 182 -9.79 -58.98 5.84
CA ASN A 182 -9.87 -59.35 7.26
C ASN A 182 -10.45 -58.19 8.10
N ASP A 183 -10.87 -58.47 9.33
CA ASP A 183 -11.55 -57.50 10.22
C ASP A 183 -10.74 -56.21 10.43
N ARG A 184 -9.40 -56.33 10.51
CA ARG A 184 -8.49 -55.18 10.65
C ARG A 184 -8.45 -54.33 9.37
N GLU A 185 -8.37 -54.96 8.21
CA GLU A 185 -8.42 -54.29 6.90
C GLU A 185 -9.78 -53.63 6.66
N GLU A 186 -10.87 -54.29 7.06
CA GLU A 186 -12.23 -53.74 7.06
C GLU A 186 -12.31 -52.44 7.88
N GLN A 187 -11.81 -52.46 9.11
CA GLN A 187 -11.77 -51.28 9.97
C GLN A 187 -10.90 -50.16 9.39
N GLU A 188 -9.71 -50.49 8.89
CA GLU A 188 -8.78 -49.52 8.29
C GLU A 188 -9.36 -48.85 7.03
N MET A 189 -10.00 -49.62 6.14
CA MET A 189 -10.66 -49.09 4.95
C MET A 189 -11.89 -48.24 5.31
N TYR A 190 -12.67 -48.68 6.29
CA TYR A 190 -13.79 -47.90 6.82
C TYR A 190 -13.32 -46.51 7.29
N VAL A 191 -12.29 -46.45 8.13
CA VAL A 191 -11.72 -45.19 8.62
C VAL A 191 -11.27 -44.28 7.46
N LEU A 192 -10.57 -44.85 6.47
CA LEU A 192 -10.10 -44.09 5.30
C LEU A 192 -11.25 -43.49 4.49
N PHE A 193 -12.25 -44.29 4.13
CA PHE A 193 -13.32 -43.84 3.24
C PHE A 193 -14.35 -42.97 3.96
N SER A 194 -14.62 -43.19 5.25
CA SER A 194 -15.40 -42.25 6.07
C SER A 194 -14.71 -40.89 6.12
N TYR A 195 -13.38 -40.87 6.27
CA TYR A 195 -12.61 -39.62 6.21
C TYR A 195 -12.66 -38.96 4.81
N MET A 196 -12.50 -39.73 3.72
CA MET A 196 -12.60 -39.20 2.36
C MET A 196 -14.00 -38.66 2.03
N TYR A 197 -15.05 -39.29 2.55
CA TYR A 197 -16.43 -38.81 2.44
C TYR A 197 -16.60 -37.46 3.13
N GLU A 198 -16.16 -37.34 4.38
CA GLU A 198 -16.20 -36.05 5.10
C GLU A 198 -15.30 -34.99 4.41
N ASP A 199 -14.16 -35.35 3.81
CA ASP A 199 -13.33 -34.41 3.03
C ASP A 199 -14.00 -33.98 1.69
N LYS A 200 -14.84 -34.85 1.11
CA LYS A 200 -15.61 -34.59 -0.13
C LYS A 200 -16.85 -33.73 0.12
N TYR A 201 -17.69 -34.11 1.09
CA TYR A 201 -18.99 -33.49 1.36
C TYR A 201 -18.97 -32.45 2.48
N LYS A 202 -17.97 -32.51 3.37
CA LYS A 202 -17.65 -31.46 4.36
C LYS A 202 -18.82 -31.12 5.27
N ASP A 203 -19.64 -32.11 5.65
CA ASP A 203 -20.91 -31.88 6.32
C ASP A 203 -20.76 -31.09 7.62
N ARG A 204 -19.77 -31.44 8.44
CA ARG A 204 -19.45 -30.70 9.66
C ARG A 204 -18.92 -29.30 9.36
N GLN A 205 -18.03 -29.17 8.37
CA GLN A 205 -17.44 -27.86 8.03
C GLN A 205 -18.48 -26.89 7.49
N LYS A 206 -19.53 -27.36 6.78
CA LYS A 206 -20.59 -26.49 6.26
C LYS A 206 -21.29 -25.73 7.39
N VAL A 207 -21.70 -26.45 8.43
CA VAL A 207 -22.36 -25.87 9.61
C VAL A 207 -21.42 -24.92 10.36
N LEU A 208 -20.18 -25.34 10.60
CA LEU A 208 -19.19 -24.52 11.29
C LEU A 208 -18.87 -23.23 10.53
N ILE A 209 -18.74 -23.28 9.20
CA ILE A 209 -18.49 -22.09 8.38
C ILE A 209 -19.69 -21.16 8.41
N ALA A 210 -20.92 -21.68 8.27
CA ALA A 210 -22.13 -20.86 8.32
C ALA A 210 -22.25 -20.11 9.66
N ASN A 211 -22.06 -20.82 10.78
CA ASN A 211 -22.09 -20.24 12.12
C ASN A 211 -20.92 -19.25 12.34
N SER A 212 -19.74 -19.54 11.78
CA SER A 212 -18.59 -18.62 11.87
C SER A 212 -18.84 -17.30 11.14
N ILE A 213 -19.63 -17.30 10.07
CA ILE A 213 -19.98 -16.09 9.32
C ILE A 213 -21.03 -15.30 10.11
N SER A 214 -22.09 -15.94 10.61
CA SER A 214 -23.13 -15.23 11.37
C SER A 214 -22.58 -14.57 12.64
N ASN A 215 -21.58 -15.20 13.27
CA ASN A 215 -20.96 -14.73 14.51
C ASN A 215 -19.81 -13.73 14.29
N GLN A 216 -19.61 -13.23 13.06
CA GLN A 216 -18.64 -12.16 12.84
C GLN A 216 -19.11 -10.86 13.50
N ALA A 217 -18.19 -10.18 14.17
CA ALA A 217 -18.43 -8.89 14.83
C ALA A 217 -17.36 -7.88 14.43
N THR A 218 -17.67 -6.60 14.60
CA THR A 218 -16.70 -5.49 14.57
C THR A 218 -15.74 -5.59 15.77
N LYS A 219 -14.69 -4.76 15.80
CA LYS A 219 -13.70 -4.78 16.90
C LYS A 219 -14.29 -4.36 18.24
N VAL A 220 -15.14 -3.34 18.21
CA VAL A 220 -15.90 -2.83 19.36
C VAL A 220 -17.40 -2.97 19.10
N LYS A 221 -18.18 -2.98 20.18
CA LYS A 221 -19.63 -2.89 20.14
C LYS A 221 -20.13 -1.94 21.22
N VAL A 222 -21.35 -1.46 21.06
CA VAL A 222 -22.09 -0.72 22.10
C VAL A 222 -22.53 -1.70 23.17
N CYS A 223 -22.51 -1.28 24.44
CA CYS A 223 -23.03 -2.07 25.54
C CYS A 223 -24.55 -2.22 25.41
N ASP A 224 -25.06 -3.37 25.85
CA ASP A 224 -26.48 -3.71 25.75
C ASP A 224 -27.31 -3.07 26.88
N ASP A 225 -26.68 -2.26 27.75
CA ASP A 225 -27.27 -1.52 28.86
C ASP A 225 -27.54 -0.04 28.48
N GLU A 226 -28.17 0.71 29.39
CA GLU A 226 -28.46 2.14 29.17
C GLU A 226 -27.22 3.06 29.26
N SER A 227 -26.02 2.50 29.53
CA SER A 227 -24.79 3.26 29.77
C SER A 227 -24.30 4.04 28.54
N ARG A 228 -24.71 3.61 27.33
CA ARG A 228 -24.22 4.12 26.04
C ARG A 228 -22.69 4.07 25.89
N LEU A 229 -22.04 3.15 26.59
CA LEU A 229 -20.60 2.93 26.50
C LEU A 229 -20.27 1.92 25.40
N ILE A 230 -19.06 1.97 24.88
CA ILE A 230 -18.49 0.90 24.02
C ILE A 230 -17.57 -0.02 24.81
N LYS A 231 -17.54 -1.29 24.41
CA LYS A 231 -16.55 -2.29 24.86
C LYS A 231 -16.01 -3.08 23.69
N LEU A 232 -14.92 -3.82 23.89
CA LEU A 232 -14.42 -4.74 22.88
C LEU A 232 -15.43 -5.87 22.64
N SER A 233 -15.69 -6.22 21.38
CA SER A 233 -16.66 -7.29 21.05
C SER A 233 -16.28 -8.66 21.61
N ILE A 234 -15.01 -8.84 22.01
CA ILE A 234 -14.52 -10.07 22.65
C ILE A 234 -15.01 -10.24 24.09
N ALA A 235 -15.49 -9.17 24.74
CA ALA A 235 -15.86 -9.16 26.16
C ALA A 235 -16.97 -10.16 26.51
N ASP A 236 -17.88 -10.45 25.58
CA ASP A 236 -19.02 -11.36 25.80
C ASP A 236 -18.84 -12.70 25.07
N THR A 237 -17.59 -13.12 24.87
CA THR A 237 -17.25 -14.35 24.15
C THR A 237 -16.37 -15.25 25.03
N LYS A 238 -15.94 -16.40 24.50
CA LYS A 238 -14.91 -17.25 25.13
C LYS A 238 -13.57 -16.53 25.41
N LYS A 239 -13.40 -15.31 24.91
CA LYS A 239 -12.25 -14.43 25.17
C LYS A 239 -12.51 -13.40 26.28
N LYS A 240 -13.58 -13.55 27.07
CA LYS A 240 -13.83 -12.72 28.26
C LYS A 240 -12.61 -12.61 29.21
N PRO A 241 -11.82 -13.67 29.49
CA PRO A 241 -10.65 -13.54 30.36
C PRO A 241 -9.60 -12.50 29.87
N LEU A 242 -9.53 -12.25 28.57
CA LEU A 242 -8.69 -11.17 28.02
C LEU A 242 -9.28 -9.78 28.29
N TRP A 243 -10.60 -9.63 28.20
CA TRP A 243 -11.25 -8.37 28.55
C TRP A 243 -11.05 -8.06 30.03
N ASP A 244 -11.26 -9.05 30.89
CA ASP A 244 -11.06 -8.89 32.34
C ASP A 244 -9.60 -8.52 32.66
N PHE A 245 -8.63 -9.16 32.00
CA PHE A 245 -7.22 -8.76 32.10
C PHE A 245 -6.96 -7.29 31.72
N ILE A 246 -7.53 -6.84 30.60
CA ILE A 246 -7.36 -5.47 30.09
C ILE A 246 -7.99 -4.46 31.05
N VAL A 247 -9.12 -4.80 31.67
CA VAL A 247 -9.78 -3.97 32.68
C VAL A 247 -8.91 -3.88 33.94
N ASP A 248 -8.50 -5.03 34.49
CA ASP A 248 -7.66 -5.09 35.69
C ASP A 248 -6.34 -4.31 35.52
N TYR A 249 -5.68 -4.48 34.37
CA TYR A 249 -4.43 -3.79 34.09
C TYR A 249 -4.59 -2.27 34.00
N ALA A 250 -5.62 -1.79 33.29
CA ALA A 250 -5.88 -0.35 33.17
C ALA A 250 -6.33 0.30 34.49
N ASN A 251 -6.96 -0.48 35.37
CA ASN A 251 -7.44 -0.04 36.69
C ASN A 251 -6.36 -0.09 37.78
N SER A 252 -5.24 -0.75 37.52
CA SER A 252 -4.14 -0.85 38.46
C SER A 252 -3.25 0.40 38.43
N ASP A 253 -2.67 0.74 39.57
CA ASP A 253 -1.54 1.68 39.62
C ASP A 253 -0.29 1.06 38.97
N LYS A 254 0.81 1.82 38.91
CA LYS A 254 2.02 1.36 38.21
C LYS A 254 2.61 0.09 38.81
N ASN A 255 2.59 -0.05 40.14
CA ASN A 255 3.10 -1.23 40.84
C ASN A 255 2.19 -2.46 40.60
N GLY A 256 0.87 -2.27 40.61
CA GLY A 256 -0.09 -3.31 40.26
C GLY A 256 0.07 -3.78 38.81
N GLN A 257 0.25 -2.85 37.88
CA GLN A 257 0.55 -3.15 36.47
C GLN A 257 1.80 -4.02 36.33
N TYR A 258 2.92 -3.65 36.98
CA TYR A 258 4.14 -4.44 36.96
C TYR A 258 3.99 -5.81 37.59
N THR A 259 3.18 -5.94 38.64
CA THR A 259 2.85 -7.22 39.26
C THR A 259 2.09 -8.12 38.31
N ILE A 260 1.08 -7.58 37.62
CA ILE A 260 0.32 -8.30 36.58
C ILE A 260 1.24 -8.78 35.45
N LEU A 261 2.13 -7.91 34.96
CA LEU A 261 3.08 -8.24 33.90
C LEU A 261 4.12 -9.28 34.33
N ARG A 262 4.62 -9.20 35.57
CA ARG A 262 5.51 -10.21 36.14
C ARG A 262 4.86 -11.58 36.17
N ASN A 263 3.59 -11.66 36.55
CA ASN A 263 2.85 -12.92 36.57
C ASN A 263 2.67 -13.52 35.16
N ILE A 264 2.49 -12.68 34.14
CA ILE A 264 2.50 -13.12 32.74
C ILE A 264 3.88 -13.67 32.35
N ARG A 265 4.98 -13.04 32.75
CA ARG A 265 6.32 -13.58 32.48
C ARG A 265 6.54 -14.92 33.18
N LYS A 266 6.15 -15.04 34.45
CA LYS A 266 6.20 -16.31 35.20
C LYS A 266 5.39 -17.41 34.48
N SER A 267 4.21 -17.09 33.93
CA SER A 267 3.41 -18.06 33.18
C SER A 267 4.05 -18.48 31.84
N ILE A 268 4.73 -17.56 31.15
CA ILE A 268 5.54 -17.88 29.96
C ILE A 268 6.69 -18.83 30.34
N VAL A 269 7.36 -18.61 31.46
CA VAL A 269 8.44 -19.49 31.96
C VAL A 269 7.89 -20.88 32.29
N LEU A 270 6.76 -20.97 33.00
CA LEU A 270 6.07 -22.23 33.26
C LEU A 270 5.76 -22.98 31.97
N PHE A 271 5.24 -22.26 30.96
CA PHE A 271 4.89 -22.85 29.68
C PHE A 271 6.12 -23.29 28.88
N VAL A 272 7.20 -22.51 28.81
CA VAL A 272 8.34 -22.77 27.91
C VAL A 272 9.46 -23.56 28.59
N CYS A 273 9.84 -23.19 29.81
CA CYS A 273 10.99 -23.74 30.53
C CYS A 273 10.63 -24.92 31.44
N GLY A 274 9.36 -25.06 31.79
CA GLY A 274 8.83 -26.19 32.56
C GLY A 274 8.53 -25.85 34.03
N VAL A 275 7.92 -26.82 34.72
CA VAL A 275 7.39 -26.67 36.09
C VAL A 275 8.50 -26.37 37.10
N ASP A 276 9.63 -27.07 37.02
CA ASP A 276 10.71 -26.94 38.00
C ASP A 276 11.31 -25.53 38.04
N VAL A 277 11.53 -24.93 36.86
CA VAL A 277 12.03 -23.55 36.75
C VAL A 277 11.01 -22.57 37.31
N TYR A 278 9.72 -22.78 37.02
CA TYR A 278 8.64 -21.94 37.55
C TYR A 278 8.54 -21.99 39.07
N ARG A 279 8.63 -23.18 39.69
CA ARG A 279 8.55 -23.33 41.15
C ARG A 279 9.62 -22.53 41.90
N ASN A 280 10.78 -22.35 41.30
CA ASN A 280 11.86 -21.53 41.89
C ASN A 280 11.55 -20.03 41.91
N ILE A 281 10.64 -19.56 41.04
CA ILE A 281 10.35 -18.14 40.86
C ILE A 281 8.91 -17.75 41.19
N GLU A 282 8.02 -18.72 41.46
CA GLU A 282 6.58 -18.49 41.58
C GLU A 282 6.24 -17.44 42.66
N ASN A 283 6.94 -17.50 43.79
CA ASN A 283 6.75 -16.60 44.94
C ASN A 283 7.72 -15.41 44.97
N ASN A 284 8.52 -15.19 43.91
CA ASN A 284 9.45 -14.07 43.86
C ASN A 284 8.81 -12.84 43.20
N ASP A 285 8.52 -11.81 44.00
CA ASP A 285 7.88 -10.58 43.54
C ASP A 285 8.87 -9.45 43.20
N ASN A 286 10.17 -9.68 43.38
CA ASN A 286 11.23 -8.71 43.08
C ASN A 286 11.81 -8.84 41.67
N LEU A 287 11.25 -9.73 40.84
CA LEU A 287 11.73 -9.96 39.48
C LEU A 287 11.47 -8.74 38.58
N ASP A 288 12.49 -8.35 37.82
CA ASP A 288 12.42 -7.26 36.86
C ASP A 288 11.69 -7.69 35.57
N ILE A 289 10.63 -6.98 35.19
CA ILE A 289 9.86 -7.24 33.98
C ILE A 289 10.61 -6.94 32.67
N TRP A 290 11.90 -6.58 32.72
CA TRP A 290 12.74 -6.37 31.55
C TRP A 290 13.85 -7.42 31.42
N LYS A 291 14.29 -8.06 32.51
CA LYS A 291 15.46 -8.96 32.52
C LYS A 291 15.06 -10.43 32.61
N TRP A 292 15.35 -11.21 31.57
CA TRP A 292 15.04 -12.65 31.53
C TRP A 292 15.98 -13.52 32.38
N GLU A 293 17.19 -13.04 32.66
CA GLU A 293 18.21 -13.75 33.46
C GLU A 293 17.71 -14.07 34.87
N GLU A 294 16.93 -13.15 35.47
CA GLU A 294 16.35 -13.29 36.80
C GLU A 294 15.26 -14.38 36.88
N TYR A 295 14.72 -14.81 35.73
CA TYR A 295 13.68 -15.85 35.65
C TYR A 295 14.25 -17.27 35.53
N GLY A 296 15.57 -17.45 35.67
CA GLY A 296 16.22 -18.77 35.61
C GLY A 296 16.26 -19.38 34.20
N ILE A 297 16.17 -18.55 33.17
CA ILE A 297 16.20 -18.99 31.76
C ILE A 297 17.65 -19.29 31.35
N GLN A 298 17.91 -20.51 30.90
CA GLN A 298 19.22 -20.90 30.37
C GLN A 298 19.28 -20.71 28.84
N GLU A 299 20.27 -19.96 28.34
CA GLU A 299 20.39 -19.66 26.90
C GLU A 299 20.59 -20.90 26.01
N SER A 300 21.20 -21.97 26.56
CA SER A 300 21.45 -23.22 25.85
C SER A 300 20.30 -24.22 25.94
N GLN A 301 19.31 -23.98 26.81
CA GLN A 301 18.17 -24.90 26.97
C GLN A 301 17.30 -24.89 25.72
N LEU A 302 16.98 -26.09 25.25
CA LEU A 302 16.16 -26.31 24.06
C LEU A 302 14.75 -26.71 24.45
N PHE A 303 13.77 -26.11 23.77
CA PHE A 303 12.36 -26.45 23.91
C PHE A 303 12.08 -27.88 23.43
N VAL A 304 12.77 -28.34 22.38
CA VAL A 304 12.68 -29.71 21.85
C VAL A 304 14.06 -30.37 21.94
N LYS A 305 14.16 -31.56 22.56
CA LYS A 305 15.40 -32.36 22.59
C LYS A 305 15.72 -32.87 21.19
N ILE A 306 16.95 -32.67 20.70
CA ILE A 306 17.34 -32.89 19.29
C ILE A 306 17.77 -34.34 18.98
N GLU A 307 17.85 -35.23 19.98
CA GLU A 307 18.50 -36.55 19.90
C GLU A 307 18.01 -37.50 18.78
N ASN A 308 16.93 -37.21 18.03
CA ASN A 308 16.51 -37.95 16.83
C ASN A 308 15.72 -37.11 15.77
N CYS A 309 15.97 -35.80 15.64
CA CYS A 309 15.00 -34.89 15.01
C CYS A 309 15.24 -34.44 13.55
N TYR A 310 16.26 -34.96 12.85
CA TYR A 310 16.59 -34.52 11.50
C TYR A 310 15.72 -35.19 10.43
N THR A 311 15.17 -34.39 9.53
CA THR A 311 14.69 -34.91 8.24
C THR A 311 15.88 -35.45 7.42
N THR A 312 15.65 -36.40 6.49
CA THR A 312 16.66 -37.07 5.62
C THR A 312 17.56 -36.14 4.78
N LYS A 313 17.49 -34.82 4.98
CA LYS A 313 18.35 -33.78 4.39
C LYS A 313 19.05 -32.85 5.42
N GLY A 314 19.06 -33.17 6.71
CA GLY A 314 20.10 -32.70 7.65
C GLY A 314 19.96 -31.35 8.37
N GLU A 315 18.97 -30.48 8.13
CA GLU A 315 18.97 -29.13 8.77
C GLU A 315 17.67 -28.69 9.46
N ASP A 316 16.51 -29.29 9.15
CA ASP A 316 15.20 -28.81 9.66
C ASP A 316 14.56 -29.80 10.65
N ILE A 317 14.00 -29.26 11.75
CA ILE A 317 13.26 -30.01 12.77
C ILE A 317 11.87 -30.42 12.25
N ALA A 318 11.45 -31.66 12.55
CA ALA A 318 10.12 -32.15 12.19
C ALA A 318 8.99 -31.38 12.91
N LEU A 319 7.93 -31.01 12.17
CA LEU A 319 6.80 -30.25 12.75
C LEU A 319 6.04 -31.03 13.83
N ASN A 320 5.94 -32.35 13.66
CA ASN A 320 5.17 -33.19 14.58
C ASN A 320 5.83 -33.22 15.96
N GLU A 321 7.17 -33.28 16.04
CA GLU A 321 7.91 -33.23 17.30
C GLU A 321 7.66 -31.92 18.05
N ILE A 322 7.80 -30.78 17.36
CA ILE A 322 7.51 -29.46 17.94
C ILE A 322 6.06 -29.41 18.45
N ARG A 323 5.10 -29.96 17.69
CA ARG A 323 3.69 -29.96 18.08
C ARG A 323 3.42 -30.82 19.31
N ASN A 324 4.01 -32.02 19.38
CA ASN A 324 3.84 -32.93 20.51
C ASN A 324 4.40 -32.31 21.80
N VAL A 325 5.59 -31.73 21.72
CA VAL A 325 6.20 -31.03 22.86
C VAL A 325 5.37 -29.80 23.26
N ASN A 326 4.93 -28.99 22.32
CA ASN A 326 4.07 -27.82 22.61
C ASN A 326 2.77 -28.22 23.33
N LEU A 327 2.16 -29.34 22.95
CA LEU A 327 0.97 -29.89 23.61
C LEU A 327 1.29 -30.42 25.02
N ASP A 328 2.41 -31.11 25.21
CA ASP A 328 2.86 -31.58 26.53
C ASP A 328 3.10 -30.41 27.50
N HIS A 329 3.77 -29.37 27.04
CA HIS A 329 3.97 -28.13 27.80
C HIS A 329 2.63 -27.45 28.16
N TYR A 330 1.68 -27.38 27.23
CA TYR A 330 0.33 -26.88 27.52
C TYR A 330 -0.38 -27.69 28.61
N MET A 331 -0.34 -29.03 28.53
CA MET A 331 -0.98 -29.90 29.52
C MET A 331 -0.33 -29.78 30.90
N LYS A 332 1.00 -29.72 30.96
CA LYS A 332 1.76 -29.54 32.22
C LYS A 332 1.49 -28.18 32.85
N ALA A 333 1.44 -27.11 32.06
CA ALA A 333 1.19 -25.77 32.56
C ALA A 333 -0.22 -25.64 33.17
N ILE A 334 -1.25 -26.21 32.52
CA ILE A 334 -2.62 -26.25 33.06
C ILE A 334 -2.70 -27.11 34.33
N GLY A 335 -1.92 -28.19 34.42
CA GLY A 335 -1.82 -29.00 35.64
C GLY A 335 -1.29 -28.23 36.85
N VAL A 336 -0.61 -27.09 36.65
CA VAL A 336 -0.11 -26.21 37.72
C VAL A 336 -1.05 -25.03 37.96
N LEU A 337 -1.50 -24.34 36.90
CA LEU A 337 -2.41 -23.20 36.97
C LEU A 337 -3.70 -23.49 36.19
N ASP A 338 -4.77 -23.85 36.91
CA ASP A 338 -6.03 -24.33 36.33
C ASP A 338 -7.17 -23.29 36.30
N ASP A 339 -6.86 -21.99 36.39
CA ASP A 339 -7.87 -20.92 36.28
C ASP A 339 -8.17 -20.52 34.82
N GLU A 340 -9.32 -19.90 34.58
CA GLU A 340 -9.76 -19.52 33.22
C GLU A 340 -8.81 -18.54 32.51
N ARG A 341 -8.14 -17.65 33.25
CA ARG A 341 -7.23 -16.65 32.69
C ARG A 341 -5.91 -17.29 32.29
N SER A 342 -5.35 -18.16 33.12
CA SER A 342 -4.14 -18.94 32.78
C SER A 342 -4.39 -19.87 31.59
N LYS A 343 -5.52 -20.59 31.57
CA LYS A 343 -5.95 -21.43 30.43
C LYS A 343 -6.00 -20.64 29.12
N PHE A 344 -6.58 -19.44 29.15
CA PHE A 344 -6.63 -18.56 27.98
C PHE A 344 -5.21 -18.22 27.46
N TRP A 345 -4.30 -17.83 28.35
CA TRP A 345 -2.94 -17.46 27.96
C TRP A 345 -2.11 -18.64 27.46
N PHE A 346 -2.18 -19.80 28.11
CA PHE A 346 -1.50 -21.02 27.62
C PHE A 346 -2.01 -21.45 26.25
N GLN A 347 -3.33 -21.35 26.01
CA GLN A 347 -3.88 -21.60 24.68
C GLN A 347 -3.38 -20.57 23.65
N HIS A 348 -3.24 -19.30 24.04
CA HIS A 348 -2.65 -18.26 23.18
C HIS A 348 -1.17 -18.55 22.86
N TYR A 349 -0.38 -18.99 23.84
CA TYR A 349 1.04 -19.35 23.64
C TYR A 349 1.19 -20.57 22.73
N GLU A 350 0.42 -21.63 22.98
CA GLU A 350 0.37 -22.85 22.16
C GLU A 350 0.12 -22.49 20.68
N ASN A 351 -0.94 -21.72 20.42
CA ASN A 351 -1.29 -21.27 19.07
C ASN A 351 -0.21 -20.40 18.43
N THR A 352 0.46 -19.58 19.22
CA THR A 352 1.52 -18.67 18.75
C THR A 352 2.77 -19.43 18.32
N ILE A 353 3.17 -20.46 19.09
CA ILE A 353 4.27 -21.38 18.72
C ILE A 353 3.89 -22.21 17.50
N GLU A 354 2.68 -22.76 17.43
CA GLU A 354 2.23 -23.54 16.27
C GLU A 354 2.23 -22.68 14.98
N ALA A 355 1.78 -21.43 15.09
CA ALA A 355 1.82 -20.48 13.98
C ALA A 355 3.25 -20.14 13.53
N LEU A 356 4.19 -19.97 14.48
CA LEU A 356 5.61 -19.68 14.19
C LEU A 356 6.25 -20.82 13.37
N PHE A 357 6.10 -22.07 13.82
CA PHE A 357 6.75 -23.23 13.21
C PHE A 357 5.96 -23.87 12.05
N SER A 358 4.74 -23.39 11.78
CA SER A 358 3.96 -23.79 10.60
C SER A 358 4.75 -23.67 9.29
N LYS A 359 5.67 -22.71 9.20
CA LYS A 359 6.57 -22.49 8.06
C LYS A 359 7.88 -23.27 8.23
N LYS A 360 8.24 -24.08 7.22
CA LYS A 360 9.47 -24.88 7.22
C LYS A 360 10.73 -24.04 7.50
N SER A 361 10.87 -22.88 6.84
CA SER A 361 12.03 -21.97 7.03
C SER A 361 12.18 -21.37 8.43
N LYS A 362 11.23 -21.61 9.34
CA LYS A 362 11.29 -21.17 10.73
C LYS A 362 11.76 -22.27 11.70
N ARG A 363 11.93 -23.51 11.25
CA ARG A 363 12.24 -24.69 12.08
C ARG A 363 13.74 -24.91 12.24
N LYS A 364 14.41 -23.90 12.82
CA LYS A 364 15.86 -23.91 13.07
C LYS A 364 16.17 -23.97 14.57
N ILE A 365 17.38 -24.45 14.91
CA ILE A 365 17.83 -24.62 16.29
C ILE A 365 17.77 -23.29 17.06
N GLU A 366 18.17 -22.17 16.45
CA GLU A 366 18.19 -20.86 17.13
C GLU A 366 16.79 -20.42 17.58
N ARG A 367 15.74 -20.90 16.92
CA ARG A 367 14.35 -20.54 17.23
C ARG A 367 13.66 -21.47 18.21
N ILE A 368 14.25 -22.62 18.52
CA ILE A 368 13.73 -23.55 19.54
C ILE A 368 14.44 -23.40 20.90
N LYS A 369 15.44 -22.51 21.00
CA LYS A 369 15.99 -22.11 22.30
C LYS A 369 14.88 -21.53 23.17
N THR A 370 14.82 -21.94 24.44
CA THR A 370 13.79 -21.47 25.38
C THR A 370 13.83 -19.95 25.54
N ALA A 371 15.04 -19.37 25.65
CA ALA A 371 15.24 -17.91 25.70
C ALA A 371 14.59 -17.17 24.51
N TYR A 372 14.78 -17.67 23.29
CA TYR A 372 14.15 -17.09 22.09
C TYR A 372 12.62 -17.17 22.17
N LEU A 373 12.08 -18.33 22.58
CA LEU A 373 10.63 -18.53 22.66
C LEU A 373 9.97 -17.69 23.76
N CYS A 374 10.59 -17.57 24.93
CA CYS A 374 10.13 -16.68 26.00
C CYS A 374 10.02 -15.23 25.51
N GLU A 375 11.09 -14.72 24.89
CA GLU A 375 11.10 -13.36 24.35
C GLU A 375 10.10 -13.17 23.21
N TYR A 376 9.96 -14.18 22.33
CA TYR A 376 8.99 -14.14 21.24
C TYR A 376 7.55 -14.13 21.74
N LEU A 377 7.22 -14.95 22.75
CA LEU A 377 5.90 -14.99 23.38
C LEU A 377 5.60 -13.70 24.14
N TRP A 378 6.57 -13.14 24.86
CA TRP A 378 6.42 -11.87 25.56
C TRP A 378 6.14 -10.71 24.61
N LYS A 379 6.95 -10.54 23.56
CA LYS A 379 6.69 -9.52 22.53
C LYS A 379 5.35 -9.73 21.84
N ASN A 380 4.96 -10.97 21.60
CA ASN A 380 3.65 -11.27 21.04
C ASN A 380 2.51 -10.89 22.00
N PHE A 381 2.66 -11.17 23.29
CA PHE A 381 1.73 -10.79 24.35
C PHE A 381 1.56 -9.28 24.41
N CYS A 382 2.65 -8.51 24.56
CA CYS A 382 2.59 -7.04 24.62
C CYS A 382 1.90 -6.46 23.37
N SER A 383 2.35 -6.88 22.17
CA SER A 383 1.74 -6.45 20.91
C SER A 383 0.26 -6.83 20.81
N TYR A 384 -0.14 -8.00 21.30
CA TYR A 384 -1.53 -8.44 21.26
C TYR A 384 -2.42 -7.61 22.19
N VAL A 385 -1.97 -7.30 23.41
CA VAL A 385 -2.72 -6.47 24.38
C VAL A 385 -2.74 -5.01 23.93
N ALA A 386 -1.60 -4.44 23.51
CA ALA A 386 -1.53 -3.07 23.00
C ALA A 386 -2.52 -2.85 21.84
N LEU A 387 -2.59 -3.79 20.89
CA LEU A 387 -3.56 -3.73 19.80
C LEU A 387 -5.03 -3.78 20.26
N LYS A 388 -5.34 -4.30 21.46
CA LYS A 388 -6.69 -4.26 22.03
C LYS A 388 -7.05 -2.89 22.58
N TYR A 389 -6.11 -2.21 23.24
CA TYR A 389 -6.30 -0.81 23.60
C TYR A 389 -6.41 0.06 22.36
N VAL A 390 -5.58 -0.16 21.32
CA VAL A 390 -5.69 0.54 20.03
C VAL A 390 -7.04 0.27 19.35
N ASP A 391 -7.48 -1.00 19.27
CA ASP A 391 -8.79 -1.36 18.71
C ASP A 391 -9.94 -0.63 19.45
N LEU A 392 -9.85 -0.52 20.79
CA LEU A 392 -10.84 0.16 21.62
C LEU A 392 -10.79 1.69 21.45
N GLY A 393 -9.62 2.31 21.58
CA GLY A 393 -9.47 3.76 21.46
C GLY A 393 -9.78 4.29 20.07
N LYS A 394 -9.54 3.50 19.01
CA LYS A 394 -10.08 3.78 17.68
C LYS A 394 -11.62 3.85 17.71
N GLY A 395 -12.27 2.91 18.38
CA GLY A 395 -13.71 2.96 18.63
C GLY A 395 -14.14 4.20 19.41
N VAL A 396 -13.42 4.54 20.49
CA VAL A 396 -13.72 5.69 21.35
C VAL A 396 -13.66 6.98 20.53
N TYR A 397 -12.56 7.19 19.81
CA TYR A 397 -12.36 8.37 18.99
C TYR A 397 -13.49 8.55 17.97
N HIS A 398 -13.73 7.54 17.12
CA HIS A 398 -14.65 7.69 16.00
C HIS A 398 -16.13 7.67 16.38
N PHE A 399 -16.52 6.91 17.42
CA PHE A 399 -17.95 6.71 17.74
C PHE A 399 -18.44 7.50 18.96
N THR A 400 -17.53 8.07 19.76
CA THR A 400 -17.90 8.81 20.99
C THR A 400 -17.38 10.26 21.02
N MET A 401 -16.42 10.61 20.16
CA MET A 401 -15.73 11.91 20.20
C MET A 401 -15.75 12.72 18.90
N SER A 402 -15.45 12.10 17.74
CA SER A 402 -15.11 12.82 16.50
C SER A 402 -16.12 13.92 16.13
N ASP A 403 -17.41 13.61 16.04
CA ASP A 403 -18.41 14.62 15.66
C ASP A 403 -18.60 15.72 16.71
N LYS A 404 -18.44 15.39 18.00
CA LYS A 404 -18.54 16.36 19.10
C LYS A 404 -17.36 17.34 19.07
N LEU A 405 -16.16 16.85 18.75
CA LEU A 405 -14.98 17.69 18.53
C LEU A 405 -15.18 18.62 17.34
N SER A 406 -15.76 18.14 16.23
CA SER A 406 -16.06 18.99 15.07
C SER A 406 -17.10 20.08 15.37
N LEU A 407 -18.04 19.84 16.29
CA LEU A 407 -19.02 20.84 16.75
C LEU A 407 -18.38 21.90 17.66
N MET A 408 -17.47 21.47 18.54
CA MET A 408 -16.72 22.38 19.43
C MET A 408 -15.94 23.45 18.65
N ASN A 409 -15.33 23.07 17.52
CA ASN A 409 -14.58 24.00 16.66
C ASN A 409 -15.47 25.03 15.92
N LYS A 410 -16.81 24.89 15.95
CA LYS A 410 -17.75 25.81 15.27
C LYS A 410 -18.33 26.90 16.20
N ASN A 411 -17.87 27.00 17.45
CA ASN A 411 -18.34 27.98 18.45
C ASN A 411 -19.87 28.01 18.67
N THR A 412 -20.55 26.86 18.52
CA THR A 412 -22.02 26.77 18.69
C THR A 412 -22.46 26.31 20.09
N ASN A 413 -21.64 26.41 21.13
CA ASN A 413 -21.91 25.75 22.40
C ASN A 413 -22.78 26.57 23.38
N GLU A 414 -24.06 26.24 23.45
CA GLU A 414 -24.93 26.56 24.59
C GLU A 414 -25.10 25.37 25.58
N ASN A 415 -24.59 24.16 25.30
CA ASN A 415 -24.80 22.97 26.14
C ASN A 415 -23.48 22.21 26.46
N GLY A 416 -23.36 21.65 27.67
CA GLY A 416 -22.19 20.89 28.12
C GLY A 416 -21.95 19.60 27.32
N ILE A 417 -20.68 19.31 27.00
CA ILE A 417 -20.28 18.19 26.13
C ILE A 417 -19.86 16.97 26.96
N LYS A 418 -20.33 15.78 26.55
CA LYS A 418 -19.97 14.49 27.17
C LYS A 418 -19.16 13.62 26.21
N PHE A 419 -17.87 13.43 26.48
CA PHE A 419 -17.02 12.48 25.76
C PHE A 419 -17.10 11.07 26.39
N GLY A 420 -16.84 10.04 25.57
CA GLY A 420 -16.92 8.62 25.98
C GLY A 420 -18.30 7.98 25.81
N GLU A 421 -19.36 8.76 25.62
CA GLU A 421 -20.70 8.25 25.31
C GLU A 421 -20.94 8.16 23.80
N VAL A 422 -21.51 7.03 23.36
CA VAL A 422 -21.80 6.72 21.96
C VAL A 422 -22.76 7.74 21.36
N ASP A 423 -22.45 8.20 20.15
CA ASP A 423 -23.36 9.03 19.36
C ASP A 423 -24.65 8.27 19.03
N SER A 424 -25.80 8.96 19.11
CA SER A 424 -27.12 8.37 18.93
C SER A 424 -27.30 7.62 17.61
N ARG A 425 -26.55 7.99 16.57
CA ARG A 425 -26.53 7.31 15.25
C ARG A 425 -26.01 5.87 15.32
N PHE A 426 -25.16 5.55 16.30
CA PHE A 426 -24.58 4.22 16.49
C PHE A 426 -25.27 3.41 17.60
N ASN A 427 -26.31 3.93 18.26
CA ASN A 427 -27.05 3.21 19.30
C ASN A 427 -27.58 1.83 18.84
N LYS A 428 -27.85 1.68 17.54
CA LYS A 428 -28.33 0.41 16.95
C LYS A 428 -27.20 -0.57 16.61
N GLY A 429 -25.96 -0.22 16.90
CA GLY A 429 -24.77 -1.01 16.64
C GLY A 429 -23.85 -0.42 15.57
N ILE A 430 -22.61 -0.93 15.56
CA ILE A 430 -21.54 -0.48 14.67
C ILE A 430 -21.34 -1.53 13.58
N SER A 431 -21.26 -1.10 12.32
CA SER A 431 -21.13 -1.98 11.17
C SER A 431 -19.70 -2.02 10.62
N SER A 432 -19.41 -3.04 9.80
CA SER A 432 -18.14 -3.09 9.06
C SER A 432 -18.00 -1.95 8.05
N PHE A 433 -19.12 -1.41 7.53
CA PHE A 433 -19.10 -0.27 6.61
C PHE A 433 -18.61 1.00 7.30
N ASP A 434 -18.92 1.18 8.58
CA ASP A 434 -18.42 2.32 9.36
C ASP A 434 -16.90 2.25 9.51
N TYR A 435 -16.35 1.07 9.78
CA TYR A 435 -14.90 0.82 9.79
C TYR A 435 -14.24 0.99 8.41
N GLU A 436 -14.95 0.67 7.32
CA GLU A 436 -14.45 0.95 5.96
C GLU A 436 -14.36 2.46 5.70
N ARG A 437 -15.33 3.26 6.16
CA ARG A 437 -15.28 4.74 6.05
C ARG A 437 -14.12 5.31 6.87
N ILE A 438 -13.99 4.90 8.12
CA ILE A 438 -12.87 5.29 8.99
C ILE A 438 -11.53 4.97 8.33
N LYS A 439 -11.40 3.79 7.72
CA LYS A 439 -10.17 3.40 7.03
C LYS A 439 -9.89 4.31 5.82
N ALA A 440 -10.93 4.71 5.08
CA ALA A 440 -10.79 5.63 3.95
C ALA A 440 -10.28 6.99 4.43
N GLU A 441 -10.89 7.52 5.50
CA GLU A 441 -10.56 8.82 6.12
C GLU A 441 -9.13 8.83 6.68
N GLU A 442 -8.77 7.87 7.54
CA GLU A 442 -7.42 7.77 8.09
C GLU A 442 -6.33 7.58 7.01
N THR A 443 -6.69 7.01 5.86
CA THR A 443 -5.74 6.82 4.75
C THR A 443 -5.51 8.11 4.00
N ILE A 444 -6.57 8.85 3.65
CA ILE A 444 -6.42 10.12 2.95
C ILE A 444 -5.77 11.18 3.86
N ASP A 445 -6.09 11.19 5.15
CA ASP A 445 -5.45 12.06 6.16
C ASP A 445 -3.95 11.88 6.22
N ARG A 446 -3.50 10.62 6.33
CA ARG A 446 -2.07 10.29 6.39
C ARG A 446 -1.37 10.68 5.10
N ASN A 447 -2.02 10.49 3.94
CA ASN A 447 -1.45 10.86 2.66
C ASN A 447 -1.32 12.39 2.53
N ILE A 448 -2.37 13.15 2.85
CA ILE A 448 -2.34 14.63 2.87
C ILE A 448 -1.24 15.12 3.80
N SER A 449 -1.18 14.62 5.04
CA SER A 449 -0.15 14.98 6.02
C SER A 449 1.26 14.73 5.48
N THR A 450 1.47 13.60 4.80
CA THR A 450 2.75 13.26 4.18
C THR A 450 3.14 14.29 3.11
N TYR A 451 2.23 14.61 2.19
CA TYR A 451 2.51 15.59 1.13
C TYR A 451 2.70 17.01 1.69
N THR A 452 1.95 17.41 2.70
CA THR A 452 2.12 18.71 3.38
C THR A 452 3.48 18.83 4.05
N THR A 453 3.99 17.77 4.69
CA THR A 453 5.35 17.74 5.22
C THR A 453 6.40 17.92 4.12
N PHE A 454 6.25 17.27 2.96
CA PHE A 454 7.15 17.49 1.82
C PHE A 454 7.14 18.92 1.32
N ALA A 455 5.95 19.46 1.07
CA ALA A 455 5.79 20.82 0.60
C ALA A 455 6.42 21.81 1.59
N THR A 456 6.22 21.59 2.88
CA THR A 456 6.84 22.37 3.96
C THR A 456 8.36 22.33 3.91
N ASN A 457 8.97 21.14 3.72
CA ASN A 457 10.42 21.03 3.63
C ASN A 457 10.99 21.72 2.37
N ILE A 458 10.29 21.61 1.24
CA ILE A 458 10.69 22.26 -0.02
C ILE A 458 10.58 23.78 0.09
N PHE A 459 9.49 24.27 0.68
CA PHE A 459 9.32 25.68 1.04
C PHE A 459 10.46 26.15 1.97
N ALA A 460 10.71 25.42 3.06
CA ALA A 460 11.78 25.73 4.02
C ALA A 460 13.17 25.79 3.37
N LYS A 461 13.52 24.83 2.50
CA LYS A 461 14.79 24.81 1.72
C LYS A 461 14.92 26.04 0.80
N SER A 462 13.78 26.56 0.33
CA SER A 462 13.76 27.67 -0.63
C SER A 462 13.93 29.02 0.06
N VAL A 463 13.41 29.16 1.28
CA VAL A 463 13.30 30.45 1.98
C VAL A 463 14.29 30.61 3.14
N ILE A 464 14.63 29.54 3.86
CA ILE A 464 15.52 29.61 5.03
C ILE A 464 16.91 29.08 4.68
N LYS A 465 17.96 29.76 5.18
CA LYS A 465 19.35 29.31 5.02
C LYS A 465 19.59 27.96 5.70
N ASP A 466 20.27 27.04 5.02
CA ASP A 466 20.55 25.69 5.55
C ASP A 466 21.37 25.74 6.85
N SER A 467 22.33 26.66 6.97
CA SER A 467 23.09 26.87 8.21
C SER A 467 22.21 27.28 9.39
N TYR A 468 21.13 28.02 9.15
CA TYR A 468 20.15 28.35 10.19
C TYR A 468 19.29 27.14 10.55
N ARG A 469 18.84 26.37 9.55
CA ARG A 469 18.06 25.13 9.73
C ARG A 469 18.83 24.07 10.52
N GLN A 470 20.14 23.96 10.31
CA GLN A 470 21.02 23.01 11.00
C GLN A 470 21.32 23.43 12.45
N LYS A 471 21.48 24.73 12.72
CA LYS A 471 21.85 25.25 14.06
C LYS A 471 20.70 25.31 15.06
N LYS A 472 19.44 25.39 14.62
CA LYS A 472 18.28 25.45 15.50
C LYS A 472 17.97 24.05 16.06
N ALA A 473 18.77 23.59 17.02
CA ALA A 473 18.80 22.24 17.60
C ALA A 473 17.52 21.76 18.33
N GLY A 474 16.38 22.42 18.11
CA GLY A 474 15.08 22.03 18.69
C GLY A 474 13.84 22.44 17.89
N ASN A 475 13.97 23.18 16.78
CA ASN A 475 12.81 23.55 15.95
C ASN A 475 13.21 23.64 14.48
N SER A 476 13.13 22.52 13.77
CA SER A 476 13.39 22.40 12.32
C SER A 476 12.13 22.52 11.47
N ASP A 477 10.96 22.74 12.10
CA ASP A 477 9.69 22.87 11.43
C ASP A 477 9.43 24.33 11.02
N ALA A 478 9.51 24.62 9.73
CA ALA A 478 9.32 25.98 9.21
C ALA A 478 7.90 26.53 9.43
N LEU A 479 6.90 25.66 9.63
CA LEU A 479 5.55 26.11 9.96
C LEU A 479 5.42 26.63 11.40
N GLN A 480 6.41 26.34 12.26
CA GLN A 480 6.48 26.78 13.66
C GLN A 480 7.46 27.95 13.85
N TYR A 481 7.85 28.63 12.76
CA TYR A 481 8.67 29.82 12.84
C TYR A 481 7.79 31.05 13.04
N ASP A 482 8.18 31.90 13.99
CA ASP A 482 7.57 33.20 14.21
C ASP A 482 7.75 34.08 12.97
N ASP A 483 6.80 34.98 12.71
CA ASP A 483 6.78 35.82 11.52
C ASP A 483 8.04 36.69 11.40
N GLU A 484 8.60 37.14 12.53
CA GLU A 484 9.87 37.87 12.61
C GLU A 484 11.06 37.10 11.98
N THR A 485 10.99 35.77 11.94
CA THR A 485 12.02 34.93 11.31
C THR A 485 12.16 35.25 9.82
N TYR A 486 11.05 35.57 9.14
CA TYR A 486 11.03 35.86 7.71
C TYR A 486 11.52 37.29 7.38
N TYR A 487 11.52 38.18 8.38
CA TYR A 487 12.14 39.51 8.28
C TYR A 487 13.64 39.50 8.67
N ASN A 488 14.12 38.43 9.31
CA ASN A 488 15.50 38.33 9.78
C ASN A 488 16.49 37.92 8.67
N ARG A 489 17.37 38.84 8.26
CA ARG A 489 18.42 38.60 7.25
C ARG A 489 19.41 37.47 7.59
N LYS A 490 19.61 37.13 8.87
CA LYS A 490 20.48 36.01 9.28
C LYS A 490 19.81 34.65 9.01
N ALA A 491 18.49 34.58 9.10
CA ALA A 491 17.70 33.37 8.84
C ALA A 491 17.32 33.24 7.36
N MET A 492 16.87 34.35 6.77
CA MET A 492 16.28 34.41 5.46
C MET A 492 17.31 34.25 4.34
N ASN A 493 16.96 33.49 3.30
CA ASN A 493 17.77 33.35 2.10
C ASN A 493 17.68 34.63 1.25
N PRO A 494 18.82 35.22 0.80
CA PRO A 494 18.80 36.45 0.01
C PRO A 494 18.10 36.28 -1.35
N TYR A 495 17.99 35.07 -1.88
CA TYR A 495 17.32 34.75 -3.15
C TYR A 495 15.95 34.08 -2.95
N ALA A 496 15.31 34.29 -1.80
CA ALA A 496 14.09 33.56 -1.45
C ALA A 496 12.94 33.77 -2.45
N LEU A 497 12.70 35.00 -2.91
CA LEU A 497 11.65 35.30 -3.89
C LEU A 497 11.83 34.46 -5.17
N LYS A 498 13.02 34.55 -5.77
CA LYS A 498 13.41 33.76 -6.94
C LYS A 498 13.26 32.25 -6.70
N ARG A 499 13.71 31.76 -5.55
CA ARG A 499 13.60 30.34 -5.17
C ARG A 499 12.17 29.88 -4.90
N VAL A 500 11.25 30.77 -4.56
CA VAL A 500 9.81 30.47 -4.46
C VAL A 500 9.19 30.50 -5.86
N LEU A 501 9.44 31.55 -6.64
CA LEU A 501 8.86 31.71 -7.98
C LEU A 501 9.29 30.64 -8.99
N ARG A 502 10.41 29.92 -8.77
CA ARG A 502 10.77 28.75 -9.59
C ARG A 502 9.70 27.65 -9.59
N TYR A 503 8.89 27.54 -8.53
CA TYR A 503 7.76 26.62 -8.46
C TYR A 503 6.54 27.11 -9.24
N TRP A 504 6.52 28.40 -9.57
CA TRP A 504 5.49 29.12 -10.36
C TRP A 504 5.96 29.47 -11.78
N GLY A 505 6.94 28.73 -12.30
CA GLY A 505 7.43 28.88 -13.67
C GLY A 505 8.69 29.74 -13.83
N GLY A 506 9.27 30.24 -12.74
CA GLY A 506 10.49 31.07 -12.78
C GLY A 506 10.19 32.56 -12.69
N GLN A 507 11.12 33.35 -12.14
CA GLN A 507 10.96 34.80 -11.95
C GLN A 507 10.80 35.57 -13.27
N SER A 508 11.34 35.03 -14.38
CA SER A 508 11.29 35.63 -15.71
C SER A 508 9.86 35.86 -16.20
N ARG A 509 8.90 35.04 -15.72
CA ARG A 509 7.47 35.15 -16.00
C ARG A 509 6.78 36.32 -15.27
N TRP A 510 7.36 36.83 -14.19
CA TRP A 510 6.70 37.75 -13.24
C TRP A 510 7.24 39.18 -13.30
N LYS A 511 8.04 39.53 -14.31
CA LYS A 511 8.82 40.78 -14.35
C LYS A 511 8.01 42.06 -14.08
N SER A 512 6.79 42.16 -14.57
CA SER A 512 5.89 43.31 -14.37
C SER A 512 5.31 43.42 -12.96
N GLU A 513 5.22 42.31 -12.24
CA GLU A 513 4.57 42.19 -10.94
C GLU A 513 5.58 42.07 -9.78
N LEU A 514 6.88 41.97 -10.07
CA LEU A 514 7.96 41.81 -9.07
C LEU A 514 8.10 43.01 -8.12
N GLU A 515 7.78 44.23 -8.57
CA GLU A 515 7.92 45.46 -7.77
C GLU A 515 6.90 45.53 -6.62
N GLU A 516 5.79 44.82 -6.73
CA GLU A 516 4.69 44.81 -5.75
C GLU A 516 4.85 43.71 -4.68
N LEU A 517 5.86 42.84 -4.79
CA LEU A 517 5.99 41.63 -3.97
C LEU A 517 6.89 41.82 -2.73
N ASN A 518 6.30 41.90 -1.54
CA ASN A 518 7.02 41.73 -0.29
C ASN A 518 7.32 40.24 -0.03
N VAL A 519 8.60 39.86 -0.11
CA VAL A 519 9.06 38.47 0.03
C VAL A 519 8.71 37.87 1.41
N ALA A 520 8.81 38.66 2.48
CA ALA A 520 8.53 38.18 3.83
C ALA A 520 7.03 37.90 4.00
N GLU A 521 6.17 38.79 3.51
CA GLU A 521 4.71 38.62 3.52
C GLU A 521 4.27 37.43 2.67
N LEU A 522 4.85 37.24 1.48
CA LEU A 522 4.62 36.05 0.66
C LEU A 522 4.97 34.76 1.41
N CYS A 523 6.12 34.74 2.10
CA CYS A 523 6.53 33.58 2.88
C CYS A 523 5.59 33.31 4.06
N ILE A 524 5.10 34.35 4.74
CA ILE A 524 4.14 34.24 5.84
C ILE A 524 2.79 33.71 5.33
N ASP A 525 2.30 34.23 4.19
CA ASP A 525 1.07 33.77 3.54
C ASP A 525 1.17 32.26 3.20
N ILE A 526 2.25 31.85 2.51
CA ILE A 526 2.51 30.44 2.18
C ILE A 526 2.58 29.57 3.46
N LYS A 527 3.31 30.02 4.50
CA LYS A 527 3.41 29.32 5.79
C LYS A 527 2.02 29.09 6.38
N ASN A 528 1.18 30.12 6.42
CA ASN A 528 -0.15 30.07 7.01
C ASN A 528 -1.07 29.12 6.22
N ARG A 529 -1.00 29.12 4.89
CA ARG A 529 -1.78 28.22 4.02
C ARG A 529 -1.38 26.75 4.18
N LEU A 530 -0.07 26.46 4.21
CA LEU A 530 0.43 25.10 4.46
C LEU A 530 0.07 24.61 5.87
N SER A 531 0.12 25.49 6.88
CA SER A 531 -0.28 25.18 8.25
C SER A 531 -1.76 24.80 8.35
N LYS A 532 -2.65 25.51 7.64
CA LYS A 532 -4.09 25.17 7.58
C LYS A 532 -4.32 23.74 7.10
N ILE A 533 -3.68 23.31 6.01
CA ILE A 533 -3.83 21.93 5.50
C ILE A 533 -3.29 20.89 6.49
N ARG A 534 -2.15 21.18 7.13
CA ARG A 534 -1.57 20.27 8.13
C ARG A 534 -2.50 20.08 9.33
N ASN A 535 -3.23 21.13 9.69
CA ASN A 535 -4.08 21.17 10.88
C ASN A 535 -5.53 20.73 10.57
N SER A 536 -5.97 20.84 9.32
CA SER A 536 -7.34 20.54 8.86
C SER A 536 -7.62 19.03 8.65
N GLY A 537 -7.18 18.15 9.56
CA GLY A 537 -7.42 16.71 9.44
C GLY A 537 -8.89 16.42 9.04
N VAL A 538 -9.18 15.40 8.24
CA VAL A 538 -10.52 15.06 7.71
C VAL A 538 -11.59 14.95 8.81
N HIS A 539 -11.17 14.68 10.05
CA HIS A 539 -12.02 14.66 11.26
C HIS A 539 -12.30 16.06 11.85
N TYR A 540 -11.42 17.02 11.59
CA TYR A 540 -11.51 18.41 11.97
C TYR A 540 -11.78 19.26 10.73
N THR A 541 -13.01 19.18 10.22
CA THR A 541 -13.49 20.20 9.28
C THR A 541 -13.80 21.47 10.07
N SER A 542 -12.74 22.18 10.46
CA SER A 542 -12.88 23.60 10.72
C SER A 542 -13.19 24.25 9.37
N THR A 543 -14.48 24.50 9.14
CA THR A 543 -14.91 25.63 8.31
C THR A 543 -14.52 26.91 9.06
N SER A 544 -13.23 27.09 9.30
CA SER A 544 -12.66 28.39 9.62
C SER A 544 -12.74 29.17 8.31
N ALA A 545 -13.94 29.64 7.98
CA ALA A 545 -14.08 30.75 7.06
C ALA A 545 -13.15 31.84 7.61
N LEU A 546 -12.12 32.17 6.84
CA LEU A 546 -11.29 33.32 7.18
C LEU A 546 -12.23 34.52 7.22
N LYS A 547 -12.42 35.07 8.42
CA LYS A 547 -12.69 36.49 8.57
C LYS A 547 -11.37 37.20 8.28
N GLY A 548 -11.10 37.39 7.00
CA GLY A 548 -10.02 38.22 6.48
C GLY A 548 -10.36 38.56 5.04
N ASN A 549 -10.16 39.81 4.63
CA ASN A 549 -10.25 40.21 3.23
C ASN A 549 -9.09 39.51 2.48
N ASP A 550 -9.33 38.29 1.99
CA ASP A 550 -8.40 37.50 1.16
C ASP A 550 -8.17 38.13 -0.24
N ASP A 551 -8.78 39.29 -0.52
CA ASP A 551 -8.61 40.01 -1.78
C ASP A 551 -7.22 40.70 -1.89
N ASP A 552 -6.48 40.83 -0.78
CA ASP A 552 -5.11 41.36 -0.73
C ASP A 552 -4.02 40.25 -0.58
N SER A 553 -4.38 38.96 -0.65
CA SER A 553 -3.40 37.87 -0.55
C SER A 553 -2.50 37.79 -1.79
N ILE A 554 -1.18 37.73 -1.57
CA ILE A 554 -0.19 37.57 -2.65
C ILE A 554 -0.44 36.25 -3.42
N VAL A 555 -0.81 35.16 -2.74
CA VAL A 555 -1.19 33.90 -3.41
C VAL A 555 -2.43 34.07 -4.29
N GLY A 556 -3.36 34.95 -3.91
CA GLY A 556 -4.50 35.35 -4.74
C GLY A 556 -4.07 36.03 -6.05
N MET A 557 -3.01 36.84 -6.02
CA MET A 557 -2.41 37.42 -7.24
C MET A 557 -1.78 36.34 -8.13
N LEU A 558 -1.04 35.38 -7.53
CA LEU A 558 -0.38 34.30 -8.28
C LEU A 558 -1.39 33.46 -9.08
N ILE A 559 -2.47 33.02 -8.44
CA ILE A 559 -3.49 32.20 -9.13
C ILE A 559 -4.23 32.99 -10.21
N LYS A 560 -4.44 34.30 -10.02
CA LYS A 560 -5.08 35.15 -11.03
C LYS A 560 -4.23 35.19 -12.31
N LYS A 561 -2.92 35.40 -12.19
CA LYS A 561 -2.01 35.34 -13.33
C LYS A 561 -2.00 33.95 -13.99
N ASP A 562 -2.02 32.88 -13.20
CA ASP A 562 -2.15 31.51 -13.74
C ASP A 562 -3.49 31.29 -14.47
N PHE A 563 -4.58 31.94 -14.09
CA PHE A 563 -5.81 31.86 -14.89
C PHE A 563 -5.66 32.63 -16.20
N ASP A 564 -5.00 33.78 -16.18
CA ASP A 564 -4.88 34.64 -17.34
C ASP A 564 -3.90 34.06 -18.39
N ASP A 565 -2.83 33.37 -17.95
CA ASP A 565 -1.80 32.76 -18.82
C ASP A 565 -2.17 31.34 -19.33
N ILE A 566 -3.30 30.76 -18.90
CA ILE A 566 -3.59 29.33 -19.14
C ILE A 566 -3.67 28.96 -20.63
N LYS A 567 -4.12 29.90 -21.47
CA LYS A 567 -4.19 29.71 -22.92
C LYS A 567 -2.81 29.42 -23.50
N ASP A 568 -1.83 30.25 -23.15
CA ASP A 568 -0.46 30.18 -23.66
C ASP A 568 0.23 28.90 -23.16
N VAL A 569 -0.12 28.47 -21.95
CA VAL A 569 0.32 27.17 -21.41
C VAL A 569 -0.07 26.02 -22.32
N TYR A 570 -1.33 25.96 -22.76
CA TYR A 570 -1.78 24.92 -23.67
C TYR A 570 -1.19 25.08 -25.07
N ALA A 571 -1.13 26.28 -25.63
CA ALA A 571 -0.51 26.53 -26.93
C ALA A 571 0.95 26.04 -26.96
N SER A 572 1.75 26.42 -25.96
CA SER A 572 3.14 25.97 -25.81
C SER A 572 3.30 24.44 -25.73
N LYS A 573 2.34 23.70 -25.13
CA LYS A 573 2.37 22.22 -25.14
C LYS A 573 2.25 21.64 -26.55
N TYR A 574 1.35 22.19 -27.37
CA TYR A 574 1.16 21.77 -28.76
C TYR A 574 2.35 22.17 -29.63
N TYR A 575 2.93 23.34 -29.37
CA TYR A 575 4.14 23.79 -30.03
C TYR A 575 5.32 22.85 -29.77
N SER A 576 5.60 22.58 -28.50
CA SER A 576 6.70 21.73 -28.03
C SER A 576 6.61 20.28 -28.50
N ASN A 577 5.38 19.80 -28.80
CA ASN A 577 5.15 18.45 -29.35
C ASN A 577 5.09 18.43 -30.89
N ASN A 578 5.49 19.53 -31.56
CA ASN A 578 5.57 19.68 -33.01
C ASN A 578 4.24 19.50 -33.75
N VAL A 579 3.09 19.82 -33.12
CA VAL A 579 1.78 19.61 -33.75
C VAL A 579 1.59 20.52 -34.97
N TRP A 580 2.06 21.76 -34.88
CA TRP A 580 2.04 22.77 -35.95
C TRP A 580 2.83 22.37 -37.21
N MET A 581 3.82 21.47 -37.07
CA MET A 581 4.62 20.99 -38.19
C MET A 581 3.81 20.10 -39.13
N PHE A 582 2.79 19.40 -38.61
CA PHE A 582 2.03 18.38 -39.33
C PHE A 582 0.56 18.73 -39.59
N TYR A 583 0.08 19.82 -38.99
CA TYR A 583 -1.32 20.25 -39.06
C TYR A 583 -1.43 21.78 -39.06
N ASN A 584 -2.42 22.31 -39.78
CA ASN A 584 -2.67 23.75 -39.87
C ASN A 584 -3.16 24.32 -38.53
N THR A 585 -2.67 25.51 -38.15
CA THR A 585 -3.03 26.18 -36.89
C THR A 585 -4.55 26.36 -36.69
N ASP A 586 -5.33 26.66 -37.74
CA ASP A 586 -6.80 26.80 -37.63
C ASP A 586 -7.47 25.49 -37.16
N LYS A 587 -7.00 24.35 -37.68
CA LYS A 587 -7.49 23.04 -37.26
C LYS A 587 -7.06 22.70 -35.84
N ILE A 588 -5.86 23.11 -35.46
CA ILE A 588 -5.36 22.96 -34.10
C ILE A 588 -6.21 23.78 -33.13
N SER A 589 -6.47 25.06 -33.42
CA SER A 589 -7.31 25.95 -32.59
C SER A 589 -8.70 25.36 -32.38
N LYS A 590 -9.39 24.97 -33.47
CA LYS A 590 -10.72 24.35 -33.39
C LYS A 590 -10.73 23.04 -32.60
N MET A 591 -9.67 22.24 -32.69
CA MET A 591 -9.55 21.04 -31.86
C MET A 591 -9.32 21.40 -30.40
N MET A 592 -8.47 22.39 -30.09
CA MET A 592 -8.23 22.85 -28.73
C MET A 592 -9.53 23.37 -28.09
N GLU A 593 -10.28 24.22 -28.80
CA GLU A 593 -11.61 24.67 -28.37
C GLU A 593 -12.58 23.51 -28.13
N TYR A 594 -12.51 22.45 -28.94
CA TYR A 594 -13.34 21.26 -28.75
C TYR A 594 -12.91 20.40 -27.55
N LEU A 595 -11.62 20.31 -27.28
CA LEU A 595 -11.07 19.48 -26.19
C LEU A 595 -11.14 20.16 -24.83
N TYR A 596 -11.04 21.48 -24.78
CA TYR A 596 -10.81 22.25 -23.57
C TYR A 596 -11.98 23.20 -23.22
N GLN A 597 -13.20 22.79 -23.55
CA GLN A 597 -14.40 23.48 -23.09
C GLN A 597 -14.49 23.41 -21.56
N ASP A 598 -15.02 24.47 -20.92
CA ASP A 598 -15.24 24.47 -19.47
C ASP A 598 -16.19 23.33 -19.08
N ASP A 599 -15.63 22.32 -18.43
CA ASP A 599 -16.34 21.12 -18.02
C ASP A 599 -16.06 20.88 -16.53
N SER A 600 -17.13 20.92 -15.75
CA SER A 600 -17.10 20.71 -14.31
C SER A 600 -16.90 19.24 -13.92
N ASN A 601 -17.00 18.31 -14.86
CA ASN A 601 -16.90 16.88 -14.58
C ASN A 601 -15.46 16.41 -14.32
N ILE A 602 -15.28 15.76 -13.18
CA ILE A 602 -14.02 15.15 -12.78
C ILE A 602 -13.88 13.80 -13.47
N ARG A 603 -12.66 13.50 -13.93
CA ARG A 603 -12.36 12.17 -14.49
C ARG A 603 -12.52 11.09 -13.42
N ASP A 604 -13.32 10.08 -13.73
CA ASP A 604 -13.48 8.90 -12.88
C ASP A 604 -12.14 8.22 -12.57
N ALA A 605 -12.03 7.68 -11.36
CA ALA A 605 -10.90 6.85 -10.96
C ALA A 605 -10.92 5.49 -11.70
N GLN A 606 -9.77 4.80 -11.74
CA GLN A 606 -9.63 3.41 -12.22
C GLN A 606 -9.93 3.18 -13.71
N ILE A 607 -10.12 4.23 -14.52
CA ILE A 607 -10.04 4.11 -15.97
C ILE A 607 -8.56 3.85 -16.35
N PRO A 608 -8.26 2.82 -17.17
CA PRO A 608 -6.90 2.53 -17.60
C PRO A 608 -6.18 3.74 -18.19
N ALA A 609 -4.93 3.97 -17.80
CA ALA A 609 -4.15 5.08 -18.33
C ALA A 609 -3.89 4.92 -19.84
N PHE A 610 -3.76 6.04 -20.56
CA PHE A 610 -3.54 6.06 -22.01
C PHE A 610 -2.37 5.16 -22.44
N ASN A 611 -1.25 5.21 -21.71
CA ASN A 611 -0.06 4.40 -21.99
C ASN A 611 -0.26 2.89 -21.80
N SER A 612 -1.28 2.48 -21.06
CA SER A 612 -1.68 1.08 -20.86
C SER A 612 -2.61 0.58 -21.97
N VAL A 613 -3.37 1.49 -22.58
CA VAL A 613 -4.29 1.24 -23.71
C VAL A 613 -3.52 1.29 -25.05
N ILE A 614 -2.73 2.34 -25.26
CA ILE A 614 -1.84 2.52 -26.41
C ILE A 614 -0.41 2.64 -25.89
N LYS A 615 0.36 1.57 -26.08
CA LYS A 615 1.78 1.57 -25.74
C LYS A 615 2.56 2.31 -26.81
N ARG A 616 3.61 3.02 -26.39
CA ARG A 616 4.45 3.80 -27.31
C ARG A 616 5.04 2.96 -28.45
N LYS A 617 5.42 1.71 -28.14
CA LYS A 617 5.94 0.75 -29.13
C LYS A 617 4.90 0.26 -30.16
N ASP A 618 3.61 0.38 -29.86
CA ASP A 618 2.52 -0.07 -30.75
C ASP A 618 2.10 1.05 -31.73
N MET A 619 2.82 2.19 -31.76
CA MET A 619 2.41 3.36 -32.55
C MET A 619 2.42 3.14 -34.05
N ALA A 620 3.27 2.24 -34.57
CA ALA A 620 3.26 1.88 -35.98
C ALA A 620 1.89 1.28 -36.39
N GLU A 621 1.38 0.32 -35.61
CA GLU A 621 0.06 -0.30 -35.81
C GLU A 621 -1.07 0.74 -35.70
N VAL A 622 -0.96 1.67 -34.75
CA VAL A 622 -1.97 2.74 -34.56
C VAL A 622 -2.01 3.68 -35.76
N ILE A 623 -0.85 4.05 -36.30
CA ILE A 623 -0.74 4.90 -37.50
C ILE A 623 -1.43 4.20 -38.69
N GLU A 624 -1.13 2.93 -38.94
CA GLU A 624 -1.75 2.16 -40.02
C GLU A 624 -3.28 2.09 -39.89
N LYS A 625 -3.79 2.01 -38.65
CA LYS A 625 -5.23 1.95 -38.38
C LYS A 625 -5.93 3.30 -38.53
N ILE A 626 -5.31 4.42 -38.16
CA ILE A 626 -5.95 5.75 -38.12
C ILE A 626 -5.69 6.56 -39.40
N VAL A 627 -4.42 6.63 -39.81
CA VAL A 627 -3.93 7.56 -40.83
C VAL A 627 -4.22 7.01 -42.23
N LYS A 628 -4.67 7.87 -43.14
CA LYS A 628 -4.91 7.46 -44.53
C LYS A 628 -3.57 7.07 -45.19
N LYS A 629 -3.53 5.91 -45.85
CA LYS A 629 -2.31 5.29 -46.42
C LYS A 629 -1.49 6.24 -47.31
N ASN A 630 -2.14 7.12 -48.06
CA ASN A 630 -1.47 8.08 -48.95
C ASN A 630 -0.93 9.32 -48.21
N SER A 631 -1.50 9.69 -47.06
CA SER A 631 -1.06 10.86 -46.29
C SER A 631 0.23 10.59 -45.53
N TYR A 632 0.38 9.41 -44.91
CA TYR A 632 1.62 9.07 -44.18
C TYR A 632 2.85 8.99 -45.09
N LYS A 633 2.67 8.61 -46.37
CA LYS A 633 3.73 8.59 -47.39
C LYS A 633 4.32 9.97 -47.70
N THR A 634 3.61 11.06 -47.37
CA THR A 634 4.11 12.43 -47.57
C THR A 634 5.25 12.80 -46.61
N ILE A 635 5.38 12.07 -45.49
CA ILE A 635 6.46 12.23 -44.52
C ILE A 635 7.61 11.31 -44.93
N LYS A 636 8.56 11.86 -45.70
CA LYS A 636 9.63 11.07 -46.35
C LYS A 636 10.80 10.79 -45.41
N GLU A 637 11.26 11.78 -44.67
CA GLU A 637 12.52 11.67 -43.92
C GLU A 637 12.35 10.87 -42.61
N PRO A 638 13.34 10.02 -42.24
CA PRO A 638 13.30 9.22 -41.01
C PRO A 638 13.05 10.03 -39.74
N TYR A 639 13.78 11.14 -39.55
CA TYR A 639 13.62 12.01 -38.37
C TYR A 639 12.23 12.68 -38.29
N GLN A 640 11.62 13.00 -39.43
CA GLN A 640 10.27 13.58 -39.48
C GLN A 640 9.23 12.55 -39.03
N ARG A 641 9.40 11.27 -39.43
CA ARG A 641 8.51 10.19 -39.00
C ARG A 641 8.60 9.95 -37.50
N GLU A 642 9.78 10.07 -36.91
CA GLU A 642 9.97 10.00 -35.45
C GLU A 642 9.24 11.15 -34.73
N LYS A 643 9.44 12.40 -35.19
CA LYS A 643 8.71 13.56 -34.66
C LYS A 643 7.20 13.40 -34.80
N TYR A 644 6.73 12.90 -35.94
CA TYR A 644 5.31 12.65 -36.18
C TYR A 644 4.72 11.59 -35.24
N ARG A 645 5.42 10.46 -35.02
CA ARG A 645 4.99 9.44 -34.05
C ARG A 645 4.83 10.05 -32.65
N SER A 646 5.74 10.95 -32.28
CA SER A 646 5.68 11.69 -31.01
C SER A 646 4.48 12.62 -30.93
N CYS A 647 4.29 13.44 -31.96
CA CYS A 647 3.17 14.35 -32.14
C CYS A 647 1.82 13.62 -32.03
N LEU A 648 1.62 12.56 -32.83
CA LEU A 648 0.36 11.83 -32.85
C LEU A 648 0.06 11.18 -31.49
N TYR A 649 1.06 10.59 -30.83
CA TYR A 649 0.88 10.02 -29.50
C TYR A 649 0.44 11.08 -28.47
N PHE A 650 1.03 12.28 -28.52
CA PHE A 650 0.62 13.41 -27.67
C PHE A 650 -0.83 13.82 -27.96
N MET A 651 -1.20 14.03 -29.23
CA MET A 651 -2.58 14.39 -29.57
C MET A 651 -3.58 13.33 -29.14
N LEU A 652 -3.30 12.05 -29.40
CA LEU A 652 -4.16 10.95 -28.97
C LEU A 652 -4.30 10.90 -27.44
N LYS A 653 -3.24 11.20 -26.70
CA LYS A 653 -3.28 11.32 -25.23
C LYS A 653 -4.22 12.45 -24.80
N GLU A 654 -4.09 13.65 -25.38
CA GLU A 654 -4.95 14.79 -25.02
C GLU A 654 -6.42 14.52 -25.37
N ILE A 655 -6.70 13.91 -26.52
CA ILE A 655 -8.07 13.52 -26.91
C ILE A 655 -8.63 12.46 -25.96
N TYR A 656 -7.80 11.47 -25.61
CA TYR A 656 -8.20 10.38 -24.71
C TYR A 656 -8.73 10.94 -23.39
N TYR A 657 -7.96 11.85 -22.75
CA TYR A 657 -8.24 12.34 -21.41
C TYR A 657 -9.23 13.51 -21.35
N ASN A 658 -9.26 14.37 -22.36
CA ASN A 658 -10.08 15.59 -22.32
C ASN A 658 -11.43 15.42 -23.03
N ARG A 659 -11.60 14.39 -23.87
CA ARG A 659 -12.86 14.17 -24.59
C ARG A 659 -13.38 12.74 -24.55
N PHE A 660 -12.56 11.76 -24.92
CA PHE A 660 -13.04 10.40 -25.13
C PHE A 660 -13.59 9.75 -23.85
N ILE A 661 -12.83 9.77 -22.75
CA ILE A 661 -13.24 9.11 -21.49
C ILE A 661 -14.36 9.83 -20.75
N LYS A 662 -14.66 11.08 -21.15
CA LYS A 662 -15.70 11.92 -20.56
C LYS A 662 -17.06 11.78 -21.26
N GLN A 663 -17.16 10.95 -22.30
CA GLN A 663 -18.43 10.72 -23.01
C GLN A 663 -19.41 9.92 -22.14
N ASP A 664 -20.63 10.43 -21.99
CA ASP A 664 -21.69 9.77 -21.21
C ASP A 664 -22.04 8.37 -21.74
N ASN A 665 -21.99 8.19 -23.06
CA ASN A 665 -22.33 6.92 -23.73
C ASN A 665 -21.14 5.96 -23.92
N LEU A 666 -19.95 6.26 -23.38
CA LEU A 666 -18.76 5.43 -23.57
C LEU A 666 -18.95 3.99 -23.08
N LYS A 667 -19.64 3.83 -21.94
CA LYS A 667 -19.97 2.51 -21.38
C LYS A 667 -20.72 1.66 -22.40
N ASP A 668 -21.77 2.22 -23.00
CA ASP A 668 -22.64 1.51 -23.95
C ASP A 668 -21.88 1.18 -25.24
N GLN A 669 -21.02 2.08 -25.72
CA GLN A 669 -20.14 1.81 -26.87
C GLN A 669 -19.21 0.62 -26.61
N VAL A 670 -18.62 0.53 -25.41
CA VAL A 670 -17.73 -0.58 -25.04
C VAL A 670 -18.50 -1.90 -24.92
N ILE A 671 -19.71 -1.88 -24.35
CA ILE A 671 -20.61 -3.04 -24.27
C ILE A 671 -21.00 -3.53 -25.66
N GLN A 672 -21.37 -2.62 -26.56
CA GLN A 672 -21.69 -2.96 -27.94
C GLN A 672 -20.50 -3.61 -28.67
N ILE A 673 -19.28 -3.14 -28.43
CA ILE A 673 -18.08 -3.73 -29.05
C ILE A 673 -17.88 -5.17 -28.55
N ILE A 674 -17.94 -5.44 -27.25
CA ILE A 674 -17.78 -6.83 -26.77
C ILE A 674 -18.95 -7.73 -27.21
N ASP A 675 -20.14 -7.17 -27.45
CA ASP A 675 -21.29 -7.92 -27.93
C ASP A 675 -21.21 -8.27 -29.42
N SER A 676 -20.58 -7.41 -30.24
CA SER A 676 -20.55 -7.49 -31.71
C SER A 676 -19.23 -7.95 -32.31
N ASN A 677 -18.12 -7.87 -31.57
CA ASN A 677 -16.78 -8.04 -32.15
C ASN A 677 -16.38 -9.52 -32.28
N THR A 678 -16.54 -10.07 -33.50
CA THR A 678 -16.14 -11.43 -33.88
C THR A 678 -14.63 -11.62 -33.98
N GLU A 679 -13.83 -10.55 -34.13
CA GLU A 679 -12.35 -10.63 -34.23
C GLU A 679 -11.68 -11.05 -32.90
N LEU A 680 -12.38 -10.90 -31.77
CA LEU A 680 -11.91 -11.34 -30.45
C LEU A 680 -12.07 -12.86 -30.22
N ILE A 681 -12.82 -13.56 -31.08
CA ILE A 681 -13.39 -14.90 -30.85
C ILE A 681 -12.48 -16.04 -31.37
N GLY A 682 -11.19 -15.80 -31.63
CA GLY A 682 -10.24 -16.87 -31.94
C GLY A 682 -10.05 -17.89 -30.80
N ASP A 683 -8.83 -18.36 -30.54
CA ASP A 683 -8.54 -19.33 -29.46
C ASP A 683 -8.91 -18.86 -28.03
N ASN A 684 -9.34 -17.59 -27.87
CA ASN A 684 -9.69 -16.95 -26.61
C ASN A 684 -11.20 -16.82 -26.34
N SER A 685 -12.08 -17.46 -27.12
CA SER A 685 -13.55 -17.36 -27.01
C SER A 685 -14.08 -17.47 -25.56
N ARG A 686 -13.60 -18.46 -24.79
CA ARG A 686 -13.99 -18.64 -23.38
C ARG A 686 -13.62 -17.46 -22.48
N ALA A 687 -12.50 -16.79 -22.73
CA ALA A 687 -12.06 -15.64 -21.94
C ALA A 687 -12.92 -14.40 -22.24
N VAL A 688 -13.29 -14.22 -23.51
CA VAL A 688 -14.19 -13.17 -23.97
C VAL A 688 -15.59 -13.38 -23.40
N ASP A 689 -16.14 -14.60 -23.50
CA ASP A 689 -17.44 -14.94 -22.92
C ASP A 689 -17.48 -14.73 -21.41
N ASN A 690 -16.38 -15.03 -20.71
CA ASN A 690 -16.28 -14.81 -19.27
C ASN A 690 -16.37 -13.33 -18.91
N LEU A 691 -15.62 -12.47 -19.61
CA LEU A 691 -15.67 -11.02 -19.40
C LEU A 691 -17.04 -10.44 -19.81
N LYS A 692 -17.58 -10.84 -20.98
CA LYS A 692 -18.90 -10.42 -21.47
C LYS A 692 -19.99 -10.73 -20.46
N LYS A 693 -20.06 -11.97 -19.99
CA LYS A 693 -21.00 -12.36 -18.94
C LYS A 693 -20.83 -11.52 -17.68
N ARG A 694 -19.59 -11.22 -17.30
CA ARG A 694 -19.33 -10.40 -16.10
C ARG A 694 -19.79 -8.95 -16.29
N ILE A 695 -19.53 -8.33 -17.43
CA ILE A 695 -19.99 -6.96 -17.75
C ILE A 695 -21.52 -6.89 -17.66
N HIS A 696 -22.24 -7.82 -18.29
CA HIS A 696 -23.71 -7.88 -18.23
C HIS A 696 -24.25 -8.18 -16.82
N ASP A 697 -23.50 -8.93 -15.99
CA ASP A 697 -23.85 -9.21 -14.60
C ASP A 697 -23.75 -7.96 -13.69
N VAL A 698 -22.95 -6.95 -14.08
CA VAL A 698 -22.67 -5.76 -13.24
C VAL A 698 -23.26 -4.47 -13.79
N ASP A 699 -23.60 -4.45 -15.07
CA ASP A 699 -24.14 -3.27 -15.73
C ASP A 699 -25.45 -2.81 -15.07
N SER A 700 -25.57 -1.49 -14.92
CA SER A 700 -26.77 -0.83 -14.45
C SER A 700 -26.89 0.55 -15.08
N GLN A 701 -28.13 1.04 -15.21
CA GLN A 701 -28.43 2.32 -15.85
C GLN A 701 -27.73 3.51 -15.18
N THR A 702 -27.44 3.43 -13.87
CA THR A 702 -26.81 4.51 -13.09
C THR A 702 -25.29 4.34 -12.90
N MET A 703 -24.69 3.27 -13.45
CA MET A 703 -23.26 3.02 -13.34
C MET A 703 -22.48 3.77 -14.42
N SER A 704 -21.42 4.50 -14.03
CA SER A 704 -20.51 5.16 -14.97
C SER A 704 -19.54 4.17 -15.63
N PHE A 705 -18.85 4.61 -16.69
CA PHE A 705 -17.82 3.79 -17.32
C PHE A 705 -16.62 3.52 -16.38
N GLY A 706 -16.22 4.49 -15.55
CA GLY A 706 -15.16 4.31 -14.56
C GLY A 706 -15.53 3.28 -13.49
N GLU A 707 -16.79 3.28 -13.04
CA GLU A 707 -17.30 2.28 -12.11
C GLU A 707 -17.27 0.86 -12.68
N LEU A 708 -17.62 0.71 -13.96
CA LEU A 708 -17.51 -0.58 -14.67
C LEU A 708 -16.05 -1.05 -14.69
N CYS A 709 -15.12 -0.18 -15.10
CA CYS A 709 -13.68 -0.50 -15.10
C CYS A 709 -13.20 -0.93 -13.70
N GLN A 710 -13.62 -0.21 -12.67
CA GLN A 710 -13.26 -0.50 -11.28
C GLN A 710 -13.75 -1.89 -10.84
N VAL A 711 -14.98 -2.28 -11.17
CA VAL A 711 -15.52 -3.59 -10.78
C VAL A 711 -14.68 -4.71 -11.41
N ILE A 712 -14.35 -4.58 -12.70
CA ILE A 712 -13.51 -5.55 -13.42
C ILE A 712 -12.09 -5.62 -12.82
N MET A 713 -11.47 -4.48 -12.54
CA MET A 713 -10.14 -4.42 -11.92
C MET A 713 -10.15 -4.94 -10.47
N THR A 714 -11.23 -4.70 -9.73
CA THR A 714 -11.40 -5.21 -8.37
C THR A 714 -11.49 -6.72 -8.35
N ASP A 715 -12.22 -7.32 -9.29
CA ASP A 715 -12.31 -8.78 -9.42
C ASP A 715 -10.94 -9.40 -9.70
N TYR A 716 -10.16 -8.82 -10.62
CA TYR A 716 -8.77 -9.23 -10.85
C TYR A 716 -7.92 -9.09 -9.57
N ASN A 717 -7.95 -7.92 -8.93
CA ASN A 717 -7.13 -7.65 -7.75
C ASN A 717 -7.49 -8.59 -6.58
N MET A 718 -8.77 -8.77 -6.26
CA MET A 718 -9.23 -9.63 -5.16
C MET A 718 -8.79 -11.09 -5.33
N GLN A 719 -8.65 -11.57 -6.56
CA GLN A 719 -8.22 -12.96 -6.83
C GLN A 719 -6.71 -13.13 -6.72
N ASN A 720 -5.94 -12.06 -6.94
CA ASN A 720 -4.47 -12.08 -6.97
C ASN A 720 -3.78 -11.39 -5.77
N GLN A 721 -4.55 -10.78 -4.86
CA GLN A 721 -4.12 -10.01 -3.67
C GLN A 721 -3.38 -10.81 -2.57
N GLU A 722 -3.15 -12.12 -2.74
CA GLU A 722 -2.42 -12.89 -1.73
C GLU A 722 -0.92 -12.52 -1.63
N ASN A 723 -0.40 -11.75 -2.59
CA ASN A 723 0.98 -11.29 -2.60
C ASN A 723 1.07 -9.82 -2.18
N LYS A 724 1.57 -9.57 -0.97
CA LYS A 724 1.87 -8.21 -0.46
C LYS A 724 3.11 -7.57 -1.13
N SER A 725 3.86 -8.35 -1.91
CA SER A 725 5.08 -7.93 -2.59
C SER A 725 4.87 -7.80 -4.10
N ILE A 726 5.43 -6.76 -4.70
CA ILE A 726 5.63 -6.68 -6.15
C ILE A 726 6.54 -7.85 -6.54
N LYS A 727 6.10 -8.66 -7.52
CA LYS A 727 6.85 -9.86 -7.92
C LYS A 727 7.83 -9.53 -9.03
N SER A 728 9.11 -9.81 -8.80
CA SER A 728 10.12 -9.84 -9.86
C SER A 728 9.76 -10.86 -10.94
N LYS A 729 10.31 -10.68 -12.13
CA LYS A 729 10.12 -11.57 -13.28
C LYS A 729 10.50 -13.01 -12.95
N GLU A 730 11.63 -13.22 -12.28
CA GLU A 730 12.10 -14.54 -11.86
C GLU A 730 11.10 -15.23 -10.91
N ARG A 731 10.55 -14.47 -9.95
CA ARG A 731 9.50 -14.96 -9.04
C ARG A 731 8.25 -15.38 -9.83
N GLN A 732 7.83 -14.58 -10.81
CA GLN A 732 6.67 -14.89 -11.65
C GLN A 732 6.90 -16.17 -12.46
N ASP A 733 8.09 -16.36 -13.02
CA ASP A 733 8.42 -17.56 -13.80
C ASP A 733 8.51 -18.80 -12.92
N LYS A 734 9.07 -18.69 -11.72
CA LYS A 734 9.08 -19.76 -10.72
C LYS A 734 7.66 -20.15 -10.30
N ASP A 735 6.80 -19.16 -10.05
CA ASP A 735 5.39 -19.39 -9.72
C ASP A 735 4.66 -20.10 -10.88
N ARG A 736 4.87 -19.67 -12.13
CA ARG A 736 4.32 -20.33 -13.33
C ARG A 736 4.81 -21.77 -13.48
N LYS A 737 6.11 -22.03 -13.30
CA LYS A 737 6.68 -23.40 -13.31
C LYS A 737 6.05 -24.29 -12.23
N ASN A 738 5.64 -23.70 -11.11
CA ASN A 738 4.94 -24.39 -10.02
C ASN A 738 3.41 -24.48 -10.23
N GLY A 739 2.89 -24.07 -11.39
CA GLY A 739 1.45 -24.08 -11.70
C GLY A 739 0.63 -23.01 -10.98
N ILE A 740 1.28 -21.96 -10.48
CA ILE A 740 0.66 -20.82 -9.80
C ILE A 740 0.55 -19.68 -10.82
N ASP A 741 -0.58 -19.59 -11.52
CA ASP A 741 -0.87 -18.48 -12.44
C ASP A 741 -1.90 -17.50 -11.86
N ASN A 742 -1.85 -16.25 -12.33
CA ASN A 742 -2.76 -15.21 -11.91
C ASN A 742 -4.17 -15.49 -12.45
N SER A 743 -5.14 -15.60 -11.55
CA SER A 743 -6.54 -15.77 -11.93
C SER A 743 -7.09 -14.50 -12.58
N TYR A 744 -7.97 -14.63 -13.58
CA TYR A 744 -8.59 -13.48 -14.28
C TYR A 744 -7.62 -12.50 -14.97
N LYS A 745 -6.36 -12.91 -15.26
CA LYS A 745 -5.40 -12.06 -15.99
C LYS A 745 -5.93 -11.53 -17.34
N HIS A 746 -6.85 -12.26 -17.97
CA HIS A 746 -7.48 -11.85 -19.22
C HIS A 746 -8.42 -10.65 -19.08
N PHE A 747 -8.98 -10.38 -17.90
CA PHE A 747 -9.90 -9.25 -17.68
C PHE A 747 -9.26 -7.88 -18.00
N PRO A 748 -8.15 -7.47 -17.35
CA PRO A 748 -7.52 -6.19 -17.66
C PRO A 748 -7.03 -6.11 -19.10
N LEU A 749 -6.49 -7.21 -19.65
CA LEU A 749 -5.98 -7.25 -21.02
C LEU A 749 -7.09 -7.01 -22.06
N LEU A 750 -8.22 -7.69 -21.90
CA LEU A 750 -9.39 -7.52 -22.77
C LEU A 750 -10.03 -6.14 -22.57
N LEU A 751 -10.13 -5.64 -21.33
CA LEU A 751 -10.64 -4.29 -21.06
C LEU A 751 -9.80 -3.22 -21.77
N HIS A 752 -8.47 -3.28 -21.66
CA HIS A 752 -7.58 -2.35 -22.38
C HIS A 752 -7.78 -2.44 -23.90
N HIS A 753 -7.94 -3.65 -24.43
CA HIS A 753 -8.19 -3.84 -25.86
C HIS A 753 -9.53 -3.26 -26.30
N LEU A 754 -10.61 -3.48 -25.56
CA LEU A 754 -11.93 -2.91 -25.87
C LEU A 754 -11.90 -1.39 -25.86
N ILE A 755 -11.21 -0.79 -24.89
CA ILE A 755 -10.98 0.65 -24.83
C ILE A 755 -10.16 1.12 -26.03
N LYS A 756 -9.08 0.41 -26.41
CA LYS A 756 -8.27 0.73 -27.60
C LYS A 756 -9.17 0.74 -28.85
N VAL A 757 -9.96 -0.31 -29.08
CA VAL A 757 -10.84 -0.41 -30.26
C VAL A 757 -11.89 0.70 -30.26
N SER A 758 -12.56 0.94 -29.13
CA SER A 758 -13.54 2.02 -28.97
C SER A 758 -12.92 3.39 -29.24
N PHE A 759 -11.74 3.66 -28.69
CA PHE A 759 -11.02 4.91 -28.88
C PHE A 759 -10.59 5.12 -30.34
N LEU A 760 -10.04 4.09 -30.99
CA LEU A 760 -9.67 4.17 -32.41
C LEU A 760 -10.89 4.37 -33.31
N LYS A 761 -12.05 3.81 -32.95
CA LYS A 761 -13.32 4.06 -33.65
C LYS A 761 -13.75 5.51 -33.47
N PHE A 762 -13.73 6.02 -32.24
CA PHE A 762 -14.06 7.41 -31.92
C PHE A 762 -13.24 8.42 -32.76
N ILE A 763 -11.92 8.25 -32.84
CA ILE A 763 -11.04 9.10 -33.67
C ILE A 763 -11.43 9.08 -35.15
N LYS A 764 -11.97 7.96 -35.66
CA LYS A 764 -12.36 7.82 -37.07
C LYS A 764 -13.73 8.42 -37.38
N THR A 765 -14.64 8.40 -36.42
CA THR A 765 -16.05 8.79 -36.60
C THR A 765 -16.34 10.23 -36.19
N ASP A 766 -15.56 10.81 -35.27
CA ASP A 766 -15.75 12.20 -34.87
C ASP A 766 -15.24 13.15 -35.98
N GLU A 767 -16.17 13.88 -36.60
CA GLU A 767 -15.88 14.79 -37.71
C GLU A 767 -14.90 15.91 -37.32
N LYS A 768 -14.93 16.37 -36.07
CA LYS A 768 -14.02 17.42 -35.58
C LYS A 768 -12.58 16.94 -35.47
N LEU A 769 -12.36 15.62 -35.41
CA LEU A 769 -11.05 14.99 -35.33
C LEU A 769 -10.59 14.39 -36.66
N ALA A 770 -11.42 14.43 -37.71
CA ALA A 770 -11.16 13.77 -38.98
C ALA A 770 -9.84 14.23 -39.64
N PHE A 771 -9.43 15.48 -39.43
CA PHE A 771 -8.19 16.05 -39.98
C PHE A 771 -6.93 15.35 -39.48
N ILE A 772 -6.95 14.74 -38.28
CA ILE A 772 -5.81 14.01 -37.71
C ILE A 772 -5.36 12.86 -38.62
N ARG A 773 -6.29 12.31 -39.40
CA ARG A 773 -6.07 11.18 -40.32
C ARG A 773 -5.30 11.57 -41.58
N GLU A 774 -5.06 12.86 -41.80
CA GLU A 774 -4.38 13.41 -42.97
C GLU A 774 -3.22 14.34 -42.58
N PRO A 775 -2.17 13.82 -41.93
CA PRO A 775 -0.99 14.63 -41.61
C PRO A 775 -0.31 15.12 -42.90
N ARG A 776 0.14 16.37 -42.89
CA ARG A 776 0.93 16.97 -43.98
C ARG A 776 1.92 17.95 -43.39
N ILE A 777 3.14 17.99 -43.92
CA ILE A 777 4.10 19.01 -43.50
C ILE A 777 3.58 20.37 -43.97
N THR A 778 3.19 21.22 -43.02
CA THR A 778 2.53 22.50 -43.29
C THR A 778 3.53 23.65 -43.37
N GLU A 779 4.48 23.75 -42.43
CA GLU A 779 5.45 24.85 -42.32
C GLU A 779 6.74 24.37 -41.60
N TRP A 780 7.87 25.06 -41.83
CA TRP A 780 9.20 24.68 -41.30
C TRP A 780 9.75 25.62 -40.22
N ASP A 781 9.47 26.93 -40.30
CA ASP A 781 10.00 27.96 -39.40
C ASP A 781 8.86 28.81 -38.81
N LYS A 782 8.12 28.22 -37.86
CA LYS A 782 7.13 28.96 -37.04
C LYS A 782 7.69 29.12 -35.64
N THR A 783 7.77 30.36 -35.16
CA THR A 783 8.15 30.65 -33.77
C THR A 783 6.99 30.36 -32.82
N LEU A 784 7.28 30.17 -31.52
CA LEU A 784 6.27 29.96 -30.49
C LEU A 784 5.28 31.14 -30.42
N GLU A 785 5.80 32.37 -30.44
CA GLU A 785 5.00 33.61 -30.38
C GLU A 785 4.02 33.72 -31.56
N GLN A 786 4.49 33.42 -32.78
CA GLN A 786 3.63 33.37 -33.96
C GLN A 786 2.55 32.29 -33.88
N PHE A 787 2.86 31.15 -33.25
CA PHE A 787 1.89 30.09 -33.03
C PHE A 787 0.83 30.50 -31.98
N GLU A 788 1.25 31.05 -30.84
CA GLU A 788 0.38 31.49 -29.75
C GLU A 788 -0.61 32.59 -30.19
N ALA A 789 -0.14 33.55 -31.01
CA ALA A 789 -0.98 34.61 -31.57
C ALA A 789 -2.09 34.08 -32.50
N GLN A 790 -1.89 32.92 -33.13
CA GLN A 790 -2.86 32.30 -34.07
C GLN A 790 -3.85 31.35 -33.38
N ILE A 791 -3.61 30.97 -32.12
CA ILE A 791 -4.54 30.15 -31.33
C ILE A 791 -5.62 31.05 -30.73
N GLN A 792 -6.90 30.71 -30.92
CA GLN A 792 -8.02 31.45 -30.34
C GLN A 792 -8.14 31.20 -28.83
N THR A 793 -8.93 32.02 -28.14
CA THR A 793 -9.20 31.89 -26.70
C THR A 793 -9.85 30.54 -26.39
N VAL A 794 -9.31 29.87 -25.37
CA VAL A 794 -9.86 28.63 -24.83
C VAL A 794 -10.62 28.99 -23.56
N ASP A 795 -11.95 28.86 -23.56
CA ASP A 795 -12.79 29.03 -22.37
C ASP A 795 -12.64 27.84 -21.41
N ILE A 796 -11.45 27.67 -20.83
CA ILE A 796 -11.12 26.60 -19.88
C ILE A 796 -11.09 27.16 -18.45
N TYR A 797 -11.62 26.41 -17.49
CA TYR A 797 -11.59 26.72 -16.06
C TYR A 797 -12.38 27.96 -15.59
N ASN A 798 -13.25 28.54 -16.41
CA ASN A 798 -14.10 29.68 -16.01
C ASN A 798 -14.91 29.39 -14.74
N SER A 799 -15.54 28.21 -14.67
CA SER A 799 -16.26 27.75 -13.48
C SER A 799 -15.35 27.46 -12.28
N LEU A 800 -14.08 27.10 -12.49
CA LEU A 800 -13.10 26.97 -11.40
C LEU A 800 -12.69 28.36 -10.88
N LYS A 801 -12.51 29.35 -11.76
CA LYS A 801 -12.23 30.75 -11.39
C LYS A 801 -13.32 31.33 -10.50
N MET A 802 -14.60 31.09 -10.85
CA MET A 802 -15.74 31.46 -9.99
C MET A 802 -15.73 30.72 -8.65
N MET A 803 -15.48 29.41 -8.66
CA MET A 803 -15.43 28.59 -7.45
C MET A 803 -14.33 29.03 -6.48
N VAL A 804 -13.16 29.42 -6.97
CA VAL A 804 -12.06 29.94 -6.13
C VAL A 804 -12.46 31.29 -5.50
N ALA A 805 -13.19 32.13 -6.22
CA ALA A 805 -13.70 33.39 -5.68
C ALA A 805 -14.70 33.15 -4.53
N GLU A 806 -15.56 32.13 -4.64
CA GLU A 806 -16.54 31.75 -3.61
C GLU A 806 -15.92 30.97 -2.44
N ASN A 807 -14.92 30.12 -2.69
CA ASN A 807 -14.28 29.25 -1.71
C ASN A 807 -12.77 29.46 -1.67
N LYS A 808 -12.33 30.43 -0.87
CA LYS A 808 -10.91 30.80 -0.71
C LYS A 808 -10.05 29.70 -0.09
N SER A 809 -10.62 28.67 0.54
CA SER A 809 -9.85 27.51 1.06
C SER A 809 -9.16 26.71 -0.06
N LEU A 810 -9.60 26.86 -1.31
CA LEU A 810 -8.94 26.24 -2.47
C LEU A 810 -7.54 26.82 -2.73
N LEU A 811 -7.26 28.05 -2.28
CA LEU A 811 -5.93 28.66 -2.36
C LEU A 811 -4.89 27.90 -1.52
N ASP A 812 -5.33 27.26 -0.44
CA ASP A 812 -4.44 26.45 0.39
C ASP A 812 -3.95 25.22 -0.41
N TRP A 813 -4.87 24.55 -1.11
CA TRP A 813 -4.56 23.40 -1.96
C TRP A 813 -3.73 23.76 -3.19
N TYR A 814 -4.00 24.94 -3.78
CA TYR A 814 -3.17 25.52 -4.82
C TYR A 814 -1.72 25.73 -4.35
N THR A 815 -1.56 26.30 -3.14
CA THR A 815 -0.24 26.53 -2.53
C THR A 815 0.49 25.22 -2.28
N LEU A 816 -0.19 24.23 -1.70
CA LEU A 816 0.37 22.89 -1.47
C LEU A 816 0.88 22.28 -2.79
N ALA A 817 0.08 22.35 -3.86
CA ALA A 817 0.39 21.73 -5.13
C ALA A 817 1.74 22.21 -5.71
N HIS A 818 2.02 23.51 -5.67
CA HIS A 818 3.22 24.10 -6.27
C HIS A 818 4.52 23.66 -5.60
N PHE A 819 4.48 23.30 -4.32
CA PHE A 819 5.62 22.77 -3.59
C PHE A 819 5.73 21.23 -3.64
N LEU A 820 4.88 20.55 -4.41
CA LEU A 820 5.00 19.11 -4.65
C LEU A 820 5.73 18.80 -5.95
N MET A 821 6.37 17.64 -6.01
CA MET A 821 6.84 17.09 -7.28
C MET A 821 5.65 16.76 -8.19
N PRO A 822 5.74 16.91 -9.53
CA PRO A 822 4.69 16.51 -10.47
C PRO A 822 4.15 15.09 -10.22
N LYS A 823 5.04 14.15 -9.88
CA LYS A 823 4.69 12.77 -9.55
C LYS A 823 3.89 12.67 -8.24
N GLN A 824 4.29 13.40 -7.20
CA GLN A 824 3.59 13.44 -5.91
C GLN A 824 2.21 14.08 -6.04
N LEU A 825 2.10 15.18 -6.77
CA LEU A 825 0.80 15.81 -7.04
C LEU A 825 -0.14 14.87 -7.80
N ASN A 826 0.36 14.17 -8.82
CA ASN A 826 -0.41 13.14 -9.50
C ASN A 826 -0.88 12.01 -8.56
N HIS A 827 -0.02 11.58 -7.63
CA HIS A 827 -0.40 10.60 -6.62
C HIS A 827 -1.48 11.14 -5.66
N LEU A 828 -1.34 12.38 -5.17
CA LEU A 828 -2.35 13.03 -4.32
C LEU A 828 -3.71 13.13 -5.04
N ILE A 829 -3.72 13.58 -6.30
CA ILE A 829 -4.95 13.62 -7.12
C ILE A 829 -5.57 12.22 -7.23
N GLY A 830 -4.73 11.20 -7.47
CA GLY A 830 -5.17 9.80 -7.52
C GLY A 830 -5.73 9.30 -6.18
N ASP A 831 -5.10 9.65 -5.06
CA ASP A 831 -5.52 9.30 -3.71
C ASP A 831 -6.87 9.93 -3.37
N VAL A 832 -7.08 11.21 -3.68
CA VAL A 832 -8.36 11.91 -3.48
C VAL A 832 -9.46 11.30 -4.36
N LYS A 833 -9.19 11.05 -5.65
CA LYS A 833 -10.14 10.37 -6.56
C LYS A 833 -10.51 8.97 -6.05
N ASN A 834 -9.54 8.21 -5.53
CA ASN A 834 -9.79 6.90 -4.92
C ASN A 834 -10.61 7.01 -3.62
N TYR A 835 -10.41 8.05 -2.81
CA TYR A 835 -11.18 8.31 -1.60
C TYR A 835 -12.65 8.60 -1.92
N ILE A 836 -12.92 9.52 -2.84
CA ILE A 836 -14.28 9.85 -3.34
C ILE A 836 -14.99 8.58 -3.81
N GLN A 837 -14.32 7.80 -4.66
CA GLN A 837 -14.88 6.57 -5.21
C GLN A 837 -15.12 5.51 -4.13
N TYR A 838 -14.20 5.37 -3.16
CA TYR A 838 -14.34 4.38 -2.10
C TYR A 838 -15.54 4.70 -1.19
N LEU A 839 -15.73 5.96 -0.81
CA LEU A 839 -16.90 6.41 -0.03
C LEU A 839 -18.22 6.12 -0.77
N SER A 840 -18.31 6.51 -2.04
CA SER A 840 -19.50 6.24 -2.87
C SER A 840 -19.81 4.73 -2.92
N ASN A 841 -18.79 3.89 -3.12
CA ASN A 841 -18.93 2.44 -3.15
C ASN A 841 -19.38 1.86 -1.79
N ILE A 842 -18.84 2.36 -0.67
CA ILE A 842 -19.26 1.95 0.67
C ILE A 842 -20.75 2.24 0.86
N ASP A 843 -21.23 3.43 0.53
CA ASP A 843 -22.64 3.81 0.72
C ASP A 843 -23.60 3.07 -0.22
N LYS A 844 -23.16 2.79 -1.46
CA LYS A 844 -23.90 1.91 -2.39
C LYS A 844 -24.06 0.50 -1.79
N ARG A 845 -22.99 -0.08 -1.24
CA ARG A 845 -23.04 -1.43 -0.61
C ARG A 845 -23.80 -1.45 0.71
N ALA A 846 -23.67 -0.42 1.55
CA ALA A 846 -24.42 -0.32 2.79
C ALA A 846 -25.92 -0.21 2.51
N GLY A 847 -26.31 0.63 1.54
CA GLY A 847 -27.70 0.80 1.11
C GLY A 847 -28.31 -0.50 0.56
N SER A 848 -27.55 -1.30 -0.20
CA SER A 848 -28.07 -2.53 -0.81
C SER A 848 -28.41 -3.66 0.15
N VAL A 849 -27.79 -3.65 1.34
CA VAL A 849 -28.11 -4.55 2.45
C VAL A 849 -28.99 -3.87 3.51
N LYS A 850 -29.57 -2.71 3.19
CA LYS A 850 -30.44 -1.89 4.05
C LYS A 850 -29.76 -1.39 5.34
N ASN A 851 -28.43 -1.36 5.40
CA ASN A 851 -27.67 -0.73 6.48
C ASN A 851 -27.78 0.81 6.39
N ASN A 852 -27.40 1.53 7.43
CA ASN A 852 -27.41 3.00 7.41
C ASN A 852 -26.29 3.55 6.51
N LYS A 853 -26.64 4.57 5.71
CA LYS A 853 -25.67 5.40 4.99
C LYS A 853 -25.19 6.53 5.90
N SER A 854 -24.01 7.09 5.63
CA SER A 854 -23.58 8.29 6.34
C SER A 854 -24.23 9.53 5.70
N ALA A 855 -24.74 10.44 6.53
CA ALA A 855 -25.30 11.71 6.06
C ALA A 855 -24.21 12.69 5.57
N SER A 856 -22.95 12.50 5.96
CA SER A 856 -21.84 13.40 5.61
C SER A 856 -21.11 13.02 4.32
N THR A 857 -21.39 11.85 3.74
CA THR A 857 -20.65 11.34 2.56
C THR A 857 -20.75 12.29 1.37
N GLU A 858 -21.94 12.79 1.04
CA GLU A 858 -22.16 13.64 -0.14
C GLU A 858 -21.43 14.98 0.00
N VAL A 859 -21.44 15.57 1.20
CA VAL A 859 -20.69 16.81 1.50
C VAL A 859 -19.20 16.62 1.30
N LYS A 860 -18.63 15.52 1.85
CA LYS A 860 -17.20 15.22 1.69
C LYS A 860 -16.84 14.96 0.23
N ILE A 861 -17.65 14.18 -0.51
CA ILE A 861 -17.45 13.93 -1.94
C ILE A 861 -17.40 15.26 -2.71
N ARG A 862 -18.34 16.17 -2.45
CA ARG A 862 -18.33 17.49 -3.09
C ARG A 862 -17.06 18.28 -2.76
N GLN A 863 -16.71 18.41 -1.48
CA GLN A 863 -15.51 19.16 -1.06
C GLN A 863 -14.23 18.63 -1.73
N TYR A 864 -14.01 17.32 -1.71
CA TYR A 864 -12.85 16.70 -2.35
C TYR A 864 -12.89 16.77 -3.87
N SER A 865 -14.08 16.87 -4.46
CA SER A 865 -14.24 17.10 -5.89
C SER A 865 -13.74 18.49 -6.28
N GLU A 866 -14.10 19.52 -5.51
CA GLU A 866 -13.59 20.90 -5.69
C GLU A 866 -12.06 20.95 -5.55
N ILE A 867 -11.49 20.24 -4.55
CA ILE A 867 -10.04 20.11 -4.36
C ILE A 867 -9.37 19.46 -5.59
N VAL A 868 -9.92 18.38 -6.13
CA VAL A 868 -9.35 17.74 -7.33
C VAL A 868 -9.26 18.69 -8.50
N ARG A 869 -10.24 19.59 -8.69
CA ARG A 869 -10.23 20.56 -9.79
C ARG A 869 -9.07 21.55 -9.67
N ILE A 870 -8.82 22.09 -8.48
CA ILE A 870 -7.69 23.01 -8.27
C ILE A 870 -6.33 22.32 -8.37
N LEU A 871 -6.23 21.06 -7.95
CA LEU A 871 -5.01 20.26 -8.10
C LEU A 871 -4.74 19.89 -9.58
N ASP A 872 -5.76 19.46 -10.33
CA ASP A 872 -5.66 19.17 -11.78
C ASP A 872 -5.30 20.43 -12.59
N PHE A 873 -5.77 21.62 -12.17
CA PHE A 873 -5.36 22.92 -12.72
C PHE A 873 -3.89 23.22 -12.42
N SER A 874 -3.47 23.10 -11.16
CA SER A 874 -2.09 23.37 -10.73
C SER A 874 -1.08 22.45 -11.46
N LEU A 875 -1.48 21.21 -11.76
CA LEU A 875 -0.68 20.25 -12.53
C LEU A 875 -0.34 20.74 -13.95
N GLN A 876 -1.09 21.71 -14.50
CA GLN A 876 -0.77 22.30 -15.81
C GLN A 876 0.50 23.16 -15.78
N TYR A 877 0.86 23.71 -14.63
CA TYR A 877 2.02 24.57 -14.40
C TYR A 877 3.22 23.79 -13.86
N ILE A 878 2.97 22.84 -12.96
CA ILE A 878 4.02 22.14 -12.21
C ILE A 878 4.84 21.21 -13.11
N GLY A 879 6.17 21.28 -12.97
CA GLY A 879 7.12 20.46 -13.73
C GLY A 879 7.44 20.98 -15.13
N ARG A 880 6.93 22.17 -15.49
CA ARG A 880 7.42 22.95 -16.63
C ARG A 880 8.68 23.69 -16.19
N VAL A 881 9.71 23.59 -17.02
CA VAL A 881 11.01 24.21 -16.75
C VAL A 881 11.21 25.31 -17.78
N SER A 882 11.48 26.53 -17.30
CA SER A 882 11.86 27.67 -18.13
C SER A 882 13.21 27.39 -18.79
N ASN A 883 13.39 27.89 -20.01
CA ASN A 883 14.69 27.84 -20.69
C ASN A 883 15.67 28.89 -20.14
N ASP A 884 15.19 29.86 -19.36
CA ASP A 884 16.03 30.84 -18.70
C ASP A 884 16.73 30.21 -17.49
N VAL A 885 18.04 30.03 -17.60
CA VAL A 885 18.89 29.47 -16.53
C VAL A 885 18.77 30.29 -15.24
N THR A 886 18.56 31.61 -15.37
CA THR A 886 18.46 32.53 -14.24
C THR A 886 17.15 32.38 -13.46
N ASP A 887 16.22 31.52 -13.88
CA ASP A 887 15.05 31.17 -13.06
C ASP A 887 15.38 30.15 -11.96
N TYR A 888 16.46 29.37 -12.13
CA TYR A 888 16.83 28.28 -11.23
C TYR A 888 18.17 28.51 -10.52
N PHE A 889 19.07 29.24 -11.16
CA PHE A 889 20.42 29.55 -10.69
C PHE A 889 20.63 31.06 -10.69
N VAL A 890 21.55 31.57 -9.88
CA VAL A 890 21.90 32.99 -9.79
C VAL A 890 22.32 33.51 -11.18
N ASP A 891 23.21 32.79 -11.86
CA ASP A 891 23.76 33.09 -13.17
C ASP A 891 24.16 31.81 -13.96
N GLU A 892 24.71 31.99 -15.16
CA GLU A 892 25.18 30.88 -16.02
C GLU A 892 26.37 30.12 -15.40
N ASP A 893 27.21 30.78 -14.59
CA ASP A 893 28.37 30.17 -13.95
C ASP A 893 27.96 29.26 -12.78
N GLU A 894 26.98 29.65 -11.96
CA GLU A 894 26.42 28.75 -10.94
C GLU A 894 25.78 27.52 -11.60
N TYR A 895 25.13 27.69 -12.74
CA TYR A 895 24.58 26.56 -13.50
C TYR A 895 25.69 25.62 -14.00
N ALA A 896 26.73 26.14 -14.64
CA ALA A 896 27.87 25.35 -15.08
C ALA A 896 28.54 24.64 -13.90
N ALA A 897 28.74 25.34 -12.78
CA ALA A 897 29.32 24.78 -11.57
C ALA A 897 28.46 23.65 -11.00
N PHE A 898 27.14 23.80 -11.05
CA PHE A 898 26.22 22.75 -10.63
C PHE A 898 26.24 21.55 -11.59
N LEU A 899 26.24 21.79 -12.91
CA LEU A 899 26.29 20.73 -13.93
C LEU A 899 27.62 19.95 -13.87
N SER A 900 28.73 20.61 -13.55
CA SER A 900 30.06 19.99 -13.40
C SER A 900 30.13 18.89 -12.33
N LYS A 901 29.14 18.85 -11.42
CA LYS A 901 28.99 17.78 -10.43
C LYS A 901 28.50 16.46 -11.06
N TYR A 902 27.88 16.53 -12.23
CA TYR A 902 27.26 15.40 -12.92
C TYR A 902 27.86 15.13 -14.31
N VAL A 903 28.56 16.11 -14.90
CA VAL A 903 29.22 16.00 -16.20
C VAL A 903 30.68 16.40 -16.06
N GLU A 904 31.59 15.61 -16.62
CA GLU A 904 33.03 15.85 -16.56
C GLU A 904 33.49 16.74 -17.72
N PHE A 905 33.77 18.01 -17.39
CA PHE A 905 34.46 18.96 -18.27
C PHE A 905 35.59 19.66 -17.51
N SER A 906 36.55 20.27 -18.23
CA SER A 906 37.87 20.67 -17.72
C SER A 906 37.89 21.78 -16.65
N GLY A 907 36.74 22.37 -16.34
CA GLY A 907 36.56 23.41 -15.32
C GLY A 907 35.16 23.32 -14.71
N ASN A 908 34.71 24.38 -14.03
CA ASN A 908 33.37 24.47 -13.43
C ASN A 908 32.62 25.75 -13.82
N ASP A 909 33.14 26.49 -14.79
CA ASP A 909 32.61 27.75 -15.29
C ASP A 909 31.93 27.56 -16.66
N ILE A 910 31.22 28.60 -17.09
CA ILE A 910 30.48 28.58 -18.35
C ILE A 910 31.37 28.46 -19.59
N VAL A 911 32.59 29.00 -19.55
CA VAL A 911 33.54 28.96 -20.68
C VAL A 911 34.01 27.53 -20.90
N SER A 912 34.37 26.84 -19.83
CA SER A 912 34.75 25.43 -19.82
C SER A 912 33.63 24.53 -20.35
N MET A 913 32.38 24.78 -19.94
CA MET A 913 31.22 24.04 -20.44
C MET A 913 30.98 24.26 -21.94
N LYS A 914 31.05 25.53 -22.40
CA LYS A 914 30.88 25.88 -23.82
C LYS A 914 31.99 25.25 -24.69
N ALA A 915 33.24 25.30 -24.23
CA ALA A 915 34.37 24.66 -24.91
C ALA A 915 34.20 23.14 -25.02
N PHE A 916 33.72 22.48 -23.96
CA PHE A 916 33.41 21.06 -23.96
C PHE A 916 32.35 20.70 -25.02
N CYS A 917 31.23 21.42 -25.05
CA CYS A 917 30.15 21.22 -26.02
C CYS A 917 30.57 21.48 -27.47
N GLN A 918 31.48 22.41 -27.71
CA GLN A 918 32.03 22.72 -29.04
C GLN A 918 33.04 21.69 -29.54
N SER A 919 33.57 20.84 -28.65
CA SER A 919 34.53 19.81 -29.05
C SER A 919 33.87 18.73 -29.92
N ARG A 920 34.63 18.18 -30.87
CA ARG A 920 34.17 17.07 -31.71
C ARG A 920 34.44 15.72 -31.05
N THR A 921 33.62 14.74 -31.42
CA THR A 921 33.88 13.32 -31.16
C THR A 921 35.17 12.87 -31.86
N ALA A 922 35.82 11.82 -31.34
CA ALA A 922 37.07 11.29 -31.90
C ALA A 922 37.01 10.98 -33.42
N ASN A 923 35.84 10.60 -33.95
CA ASN A 923 35.63 10.33 -35.37
C ASN A 923 35.27 11.59 -36.21
N GLY A 924 35.18 12.78 -35.59
CA GLY A 924 34.89 14.05 -36.23
C GLY A 924 33.46 14.26 -36.75
N LYS A 925 32.61 13.22 -36.66
CA LYS A 925 31.25 13.18 -37.24
C LYS A 925 30.24 14.02 -36.45
N HIS A 926 30.34 14.04 -35.13
CA HIS A 926 29.41 14.73 -34.24
C HIS A 926 30.15 15.77 -33.38
N THR A 927 29.44 16.83 -32.99
CA THR A 927 29.86 17.72 -31.90
C THR A 927 29.26 17.21 -30.59
N ILE A 928 29.90 17.46 -29.46
CA ILE A 928 29.35 17.03 -28.17
C ILE A 928 27.97 17.65 -27.93
N GLY A 929 27.80 18.96 -28.17
CA GLY A 929 26.53 19.66 -28.45
C GLY A 929 25.32 19.51 -27.51
N LEU A 930 25.38 18.69 -26.46
CA LEU A 930 24.20 18.25 -25.70
C LEU A 930 23.75 19.24 -24.63
N TYR A 931 24.66 20.07 -24.12
CA TYR A 931 24.40 20.99 -23.00
C TYR A 931 24.44 22.48 -23.40
N CYS A 932 24.69 22.76 -24.68
CA CYS A 932 24.67 24.11 -25.26
C CYS A 932 24.02 24.09 -26.64
N ASP A 933 23.23 25.11 -26.96
CA ASP A 933 22.70 25.38 -28.29
C ASP A 933 23.46 26.60 -28.86
N GLY A 934 24.40 26.33 -29.77
CA GLY A 934 25.35 27.34 -30.26
C GLY A 934 26.20 27.93 -29.12
N ALA A 935 26.01 29.22 -28.85
CA ALA A 935 26.70 29.95 -27.78
C ALA A 935 25.92 29.98 -26.44
N ASN A 936 24.68 29.47 -26.42
CA ASN A 936 23.77 29.58 -25.28
C ASN A 936 23.67 28.26 -24.50
N PRO A 937 23.73 28.28 -23.16
CA PRO A 937 23.50 27.08 -22.35
C PRO A 937 22.08 26.52 -22.53
N ILE A 938 21.94 25.20 -22.54
CA ILE A 938 20.62 24.55 -22.51
C ILE A 938 20.30 24.25 -21.05
N MET A 939 19.17 24.78 -20.55
CA MET A 939 18.68 24.45 -19.21
C MET A 939 18.21 22.98 -19.15
N ASN A 940 19.00 22.10 -18.55
CA ASN A 940 18.65 20.68 -18.46
C ASN A 940 17.50 20.48 -17.44
N ARG A 941 16.38 19.94 -17.91
CA ARG A 941 15.17 19.70 -17.09
C ARG A 941 15.43 18.81 -15.87
N ASN A 942 16.25 17.76 -16.00
CA ASN A 942 16.56 16.85 -14.90
C ASN A 942 17.43 17.54 -13.83
N ILE A 943 18.29 18.46 -14.25
CA ILE A 943 19.07 19.32 -13.35
C ILE A 943 18.18 20.34 -12.63
N ALA A 944 17.27 21.00 -13.34
CA ALA A 944 16.25 21.87 -12.70
C ALA A 944 15.45 21.10 -11.65
N TYR A 945 15.00 19.89 -12.02
CA TYR A 945 14.23 19.01 -11.14
C TYR A 945 15.01 18.62 -9.89
N ALA A 946 16.26 18.17 -10.04
CA ALA A 946 17.15 17.84 -8.93
C ALA A 946 17.40 19.06 -8.03
N LYS A 947 17.58 20.26 -8.61
CA LYS A 947 17.77 21.50 -7.85
C LYS A 947 16.54 21.91 -7.04
N MET A 948 15.34 21.67 -7.59
CA MET A 948 14.07 21.99 -6.95
C MET A 948 13.68 21.00 -5.86
N TYR A 949 13.88 19.70 -6.10
CA TYR A 949 13.28 18.63 -5.29
C TYR A 949 14.27 17.61 -4.71
N GLY A 950 15.53 17.64 -5.15
CA GLY A 950 16.58 16.75 -4.70
C GLY A 950 17.42 17.32 -3.55
N ASN A 951 18.46 16.57 -3.19
CA ASN A 951 19.49 17.00 -2.25
C ASN A 951 20.84 17.04 -2.97
N ASP A 952 21.33 18.25 -3.21
CA ASP A 952 22.53 18.53 -4.02
C ASP A 952 23.78 17.81 -3.49
N GLU A 953 23.95 17.71 -2.16
CA GLU A 953 25.10 17.03 -1.53
C GLU A 953 25.05 15.52 -1.72
N ILE A 954 23.89 14.89 -1.45
CA ILE A 954 23.72 13.43 -1.60
C ILE A 954 23.89 13.04 -3.07
N LEU A 955 23.19 13.73 -3.98
CA LEU A 955 23.16 13.37 -5.39
C LEU A 955 24.54 13.53 -6.05
N SER A 956 25.28 14.59 -5.72
CA SER A 956 26.61 14.79 -6.29
C SER A 956 27.67 13.82 -5.73
N TYR A 957 27.48 13.31 -4.51
CA TYR A 957 28.36 12.29 -3.94
C TYR A 957 28.17 10.91 -4.59
N ILE A 958 26.93 10.51 -4.85
CA ILE A 958 26.64 9.15 -5.33
C ILE A 958 26.84 8.98 -6.84
N TYR A 959 26.73 10.06 -7.62
CA TYR A 959 26.62 9.98 -9.07
C TYR A 959 27.99 9.92 -9.74
N ASN A 960 28.19 8.93 -10.61
CA ASN A 960 29.37 8.93 -11.48
C ASN A 960 29.12 9.89 -12.64
N LYS A 961 30.08 10.78 -12.89
CA LYS A 961 29.92 11.83 -13.89
C LYS A 961 29.89 11.28 -15.30
N VAL A 962 29.07 11.89 -16.15
CA VAL A 962 29.05 11.65 -17.60
C VAL A 962 30.38 12.10 -18.19
N THR A 963 31.07 11.21 -18.89
CA THR A 963 32.36 11.53 -19.53
C THR A 963 32.22 11.76 -21.03
N LYS A 964 33.24 12.37 -21.65
CA LYS A 964 33.34 12.49 -23.11
C LYS A 964 33.22 11.12 -23.81
N LYS A 965 33.80 10.07 -23.23
CA LYS A 965 33.78 8.71 -23.80
C LYS A 965 32.36 8.13 -23.83
N ASP A 966 31.53 8.45 -22.85
CA ASP A 966 30.15 7.98 -22.80
C ASP A 966 29.31 8.63 -23.90
N ILE A 967 29.51 9.94 -24.12
CA ILE A 967 28.87 10.70 -25.21
C ILE A 967 29.30 10.16 -26.59
N GLU A 968 30.59 9.86 -26.77
CA GLU A 968 31.09 9.26 -28.02
C GLU A 968 30.47 7.88 -28.28
N LYS A 969 30.39 7.02 -27.26
CA LYS A 969 29.70 5.72 -27.38
C LYS A 969 28.23 5.89 -27.73
N TYR A 970 27.56 6.89 -27.16
CA TYR A 970 26.15 7.18 -27.43
C TYR A 970 25.91 7.50 -28.89
N TYR A 971 26.71 8.38 -29.49
CA TYR A 971 26.58 8.71 -30.91
C TYR A 971 26.87 7.52 -31.82
N VAL A 972 27.88 6.70 -31.50
CA VAL A 972 28.16 5.47 -32.25
C VAL A 972 26.97 4.50 -32.18
N SER A 973 26.39 4.29 -30.99
CA SER A 973 25.20 3.46 -30.83
C SER A 973 23.98 4.05 -31.55
N GLN A 974 23.82 5.37 -31.56
CA GLN A 974 22.74 6.06 -32.28
C GLN A 974 22.83 5.80 -33.78
N ASP A 975 24.02 5.98 -34.36
CA ASP A 975 24.29 5.73 -35.78
C ASP A 975 23.99 4.27 -36.16
N ASN A 976 24.40 3.31 -35.31
CA ASN A 976 24.16 1.89 -35.55
C ASN A 976 22.67 1.49 -35.48
N LEU A 977 21.84 2.28 -34.80
CA LEU A 977 20.40 2.01 -34.60
C LEU A 977 19.49 2.85 -35.54
N GLU A 978 20.05 3.61 -36.48
CA GLU A 978 19.29 4.51 -37.37
C GLU A 978 18.11 3.81 -38.06
N LYS A 979 18.35 2.61 -38.59
CA LYS A 979 17.31 1.79 -39.24
C LYS A 979 16.22 1.33 -38.25
N VAL A 980 16.59 0.98 -37.02
CA VAL A 980 15.64 0.59 -35.96
C VAL A 980 14.75 1.77 -35.57
N PHE A 981 15.30 2.98 -35.48
CA PHE A 981 14.51 4.19 -35.23
C PHE A 981 13.56 4.51 -36.39
N ALA A 982 14.04 4.38 -37.63
CA ALA A 982 13.23 4.56 -38.83
C ALA A 982 12.06 3.55 -38.88
N ASP A 983 12.34 2.26 -38.67
CA ASP A 983 11.36 1.18 -38.75
C ASP A 983 10.41 1.16 -37.53
N GLY A 984 10.89 1.61 -36.37
CA GLY A 984 10.12 1.65 -35.12
C GLY A 984 9.92 0.30 -34.43
N LYS A 985 10.60 -0.75 -34.90
CA LYS A 985 10.59 -2.11 -34.34
C LYS A 985 11.96 -2.78 -34.52
N CYS A 986 12.35 -3.63 -33.58
CA CYS A 986 13.54 -4.48 -33.70
C CYS A 986 13.18 -5.75 -34.47
N GLN A 987 14.07 -6.24 -35.33
CA GLN A 987 13.89 -7.47 -36.11
C GLN A 987 14.50 -8.70 -35.43
N ASP A 988 15.53 -8.50 -34.61
CA ASP A 988 16.24 -9.59 -33.94
C ASP A 988 16.62 -9.22 -32.48
N VAL A 989 17.06 -10.24 -31.73
CA VAL A 989 17.42 -10.12 -30.31
C VAL A 989 18.64 -9.21 -30.12
N GLN A 990 19.56 -9.15 -31.08
CA GLN A 990 20.76 -8.30 -30.99
C GLN A 990 20.39 -6.83 -31.11
N GLN A 991 19.53 -6.47 -32.07
CA GLN A 991 18.95 -5.13 -32.21
C GLN A 991 18.21 -4.71 -30.95
N GLN A 992 17.43 -5.63 -30.35
CA GLN A 992 16.68 -5.33 -29.13
C GLN A 992 17.61 -5.09 -27.92
N ASN A 993 18.69 -5.86 -27.76
CA ASN A 993 19.70 -5.60 -26.74
C ASN A 993 20.42 -4.26 -26.97
N ALA A 994 20.88 -4.01 -28.20
CA ALA A 994 21.56 -2.77 -28.56
C ALA A 994 20.67 -1.54 -28.32
N LEU A 995 19.36 -1.62 -28.62
CA LEU A 995 18.40 -0.56 -28.34
C LEU A 995 18.23 -0.32 -26.83
N CYS A 996 18.16 -1.38 -26.02
CA CYS A 996 18.06 -1.27 -24.57
C CYS A 996 19.33 -0.64 -23.97
N ASP A 997 20.51 -1.01 -24.44
CA ASP A 997 21.78 -0.44 -23.96
C ASP A 997 21.94 1.01 -24.39
N PHE A 998 21.54 1.36 -25.62
CA PHE A 998 21.42 2.75 -26.06
C PHE A 998 20.48 3.57 -25.16
N GLN A 999 19.32 3.02 -24.79
CA GLN A 999 18.37 3.71 -23.90
C GLN A 999 18.95 3.94 -22.50
N LYS A 1000 19.70 2.99 -21.95
CA LYS A 1000 20.39 3.16 -20.66
C LYS A 1000 21.43 4.26 -20.75
N MET A 1001 22.25 4.26 -21.80
CA MET A 1001 23.27 5.28 -22.04
C MET A 1001 22.67 6.67 -22.26
N LYS A 1002 21.55 6.74 -23.00
CA LYS A 1002 20.77 7.97 -23.17
C LYS A 1002 20.29 8.53 -21.83
N ASN A 1003 19.74 7.66 -20.96
CA ASN A 1003 19.28 8.08 -19.64
C ASN A 1003 20.42 8.63 -18.78
N HIS A 1004 21.63 8.06 -18.89
CA HIS A 1004 22.82 8.54 -18.21
C HIS A 1004 23.24 9.93 -18.72
N ILE A 1005 23.39 10.10 -20.04
CA ILE A 1005 23.85 11.37 -20.65
C ILE A 1005 22.85 12.52 -20.49
N GLU A 1006 21.55 12.23 -20.60
CA GLU A 1006 20.49 13.22 -20.35
C GLU A 1006 20.27 13.48 -18.85
N LEU A 1007 21.03 12.83 -17.96
CA LEU A 1007 20.96 12.92 -16.51
C LEU A 1007 19.59 12.52 -15.93
N THR A 1008 18.86 11.66 -16.64
CA THR A 1008 17.57 11.13 -16.22
C THR A 1008 17.71 10.28 -14.96
N GLU A 1009 18.86 9.62 -14.78
CA GLU A 1009 19.17 8.86 -13.58
C GLU A 1009 19.19 9.72 -12.31
N VAL A 1010 19.66 10.98 -12.39
CA VAL A 1010 19.65 11.93 -11.25
C VAL A 1010 18.22 12.19 -10.77
N SER A 1011 17.28 12.36 -11.71
CA SER A 1011 15.85 12.49 -11.40
C SER A 1011 15.29 11.19 -10.79
N ILE A 1012 15.73 10.02 -11.26
CA ILE A 1012 15.31 8.73 -10.70
C ILE A 1012 15.83 8.55 -9.26
N TYR A 1013 17.08 8.90 -8.96
CA TYR A 1013 17.62 8.86 -7.60
C TYR A 1013 16.90 9.84 -6.66
N THR A 1014 16.58 11.03 -7.16
CA THR A 1014 15.74 12.02 -6.44
C THR A 1014 14.38 11.41 -6.08
N ASP A 1015 13.74 10.75 -7.05
CA ASP A 1015 12.47 10.07 -6.87
C ASP A 1015 12.54 8.92 -5.85
N ILE A 1016 13.59 8.09 -5.90
CA ILE A 1016 13.81 6.98 -4.94
C ILE A 1016 13.99 7.53 -3.52
N LEU A 1017 14.86 8.52 -3.36
CA LEU A 1017 15.12 9.18 -2.08
C LEU A 1017 13.83 9.75 -1.48
N ASN A 1018 13.04 10.46 -2.29
CA ASN A 1018 11.78 11.04 -1.84
C ASN A 1018 10.69 9.98 -1.57
N ASP A 1019 10.64 8.88 -2.31
CA ASP A 1019 9.71 7.77 -2.00
C ASP A 1019 10.02 7.13 -0.63
N PHE A 1020 11.30 7.01 -0.23
CA PHE A 1020 11.67 6.56 1.12
C PHE A 1020 11.25 7.56 2.19
N MET A 1021 11.55 8.84 2.00
CA MET A 1021 11.14 9.87 2.96
C MET A 1021 9.61 9.91 3.14
N ALA A 1022 8.87 9.73 2.05
CA ALA A 1022 7.40 9.68 2.10
C ALA A 1022 6.90 8.52 2.94
N GLN A 1023 7.53 7.36 2.79
CA GLN A 1023 7.17 6.21 3.58
C GLN A 1023 7.49 6.39 5.07
N PHE A 1024 8.61 7.03 5.41
CA PHE A 1024 9.01 7.32 6.79
C PHE A 1024 8.05 8.31 7.47
N ILE A 1025 7.69 9.40 6.78
CA ILE A 1025 6.68 10.36 7.25
C ILE A 1025 5.33 9.65 7.45
N SER A 1026 4.90 8.84 6.48
CA SER A 1026 3.65 8.08 6.57
C SER A 1026 3.64 7.15 7.80
N TRP A 1027 4.77 6.49 8.08
CA TRP A 1027 4.94 5.66 9.26
C TRP A 1027 4.94 6.44 10.58
N ALA A 1028 5.50 7.66 10.59
CA ALA A 1028 5.45 8.55 11.74
C ALA A 1028 4.00 8.86 12.16
N TYR A 1029 3.18 9.33 11.21
CA TYR A 1029 1.76 9.60 11.43
C TYR A 1029 0.95 8.34 11.77
N LEU A 1030 1.32 7.19 11.22
CA LEU A 1030 0.67 5.92 11.55
C LEU A 1030 0.91 5.53 13.02
N ARG A 1031 2.16 5.61 13.50
CA ARG A 1031 2.52 5.31 14.90
C ARG A 1031 1.87 6.31 15.84
N GLU A 1032 1.93 7.61 15.52
CA GLU A 1032 1.32 8.66 16.33
C GLU A 1032 -0.18 8.45 16.54
N ARG A 1033 -0.92 8.16 15.46
CA ARG A 1033 -2.34 7.82 15.53
C ARG A 1033 -2.59 6.60 16.42
N ASP A 1034 -1.79 5.55 16.27
CA ASP A 1034 -1.96 4.33 17.05
C ASP A 1034 -1.58 4.54 18.53
N LEU A 1035 -0.61 5.42 18.84
CA LEU A 1035 -0.28 5.83 20.21
C LEU A 1035 -1.43 6.58 20.86
N MET A 1036 -2.03 7.54 20.15
CA MET A 1036 -3.25 8.23 20.61
C MET A 1036 -4.38 7.23 20.86
N TYR A 1037 -4.64 6.29 19.95
CA TYR A 1037 -5.66 5.26 20.16
C TYR A 1037 -5.32 4.34 21.33
N PHE A 1038 -4.05 3.99 21.55
CA PHE A 1038 -3.64 3.23 22.71
C PHE A 1038 -3.98 3.97 24.02
N GLN A 1039 -3.55 5.23 24.13
CA GLN A 1039 -3.80 6.07 25.32
C GLN A 1039 -5.30 6.32 25.54
N LEU A 1040 -6.07 6.55 24.48
CA LEU A 1040 -7.54 6.68 24.57
C LEU A 1040 -8.18 5.40 25.07
N GLY A 1041 -7.82 4.24 24.50
CA GLY A 1041 -8.42 2.96 24.89
C GLY A 1041 -8.15 2.60 26.35
N LEU A 1042 -6.91 2.83 26.81
CA LEU A 1042 -6.51 2.54 28.19
C LEU A 1042 -7.21 3.48 29.18
N ASN A 1043 -7.14 4.79 28.96
CA ASN A 1043 -7.74 5.76 29.87
C ASN A 1043 -9.27 5.75 29.82
N TYR A 1044 -9.88 5.39 28.69
CA TYR A 1044 -11.31 5.14 28.63
C TYR A 1044 -11.74 3.97 29.52
N ILE A 1045 -10.98 2.87 29.55
CA ILE A 1045 -11.29 1.78 30.49
C ILE A 1045 -11.16 2.26 31.94
N ARG A 1046 -10.05 2.91 32.27
CA ARG A 1046 -9.81 3.43 33.63
C ARG A 1046 -10.93 4.37 34.10
N MET A 1047 -11.44 5.23 33.22
CA MET A 1047 -12.48 6.21 33.54
C MET A 1047 -13.89 5.61 33.67
N PHE A 1048 -14.25 4.63 32.82
CA PHE A 1048 -15.64 4.19 32.67
C PHE A 1048 -15.92 2.75 33.12
N TYR A 1049 -14.89 1.92 33.21
CA TYR A 1049 -14.95 0.53 33.67
C TYR A 1049 -14.08 0.29 34.90
N GLY A 1050 -13.42 1.34 35.39
CA GLY A 1050 -12.52 1.29 36.52
C GLY A 1050 -13.15 1.66 37.83
N THR A 1051 -12.58 1.10 38.90
CA THR A 1051 -12.82 1.51 40.29
C THR A 1051 -11.72 2.44 40.80
N TYR A 1052 -10.72 2.75 39.97
CA TYR A 1052 -9.66 3.68 40.32
C TYR A 1052 -10.20 5.11 40.30
N GLU A 1053 -10.28 5.76 41.45
CA GLU A 1053 -10.72 7.15 41.54
C GLU A 1053 -9.70 8.10 40.91
N LEU A 1054 -10.14 8.85 39.90
CA LEU A 1054 -9.36 9.92 39.28
C LEU A 1054 -9.76 11.26 39.90
N GLU A 1055 -8.86 12.25 39.84
CA GLU A 1055 -9.20 13.63 40.19
C GLU A 1055 -10.35 14.17 39.33
N GLU A 1056 -11.18 15.07 39.89
CA GLU A 1056 -12.36 15.62 39.21
C GLU A 1056 -12.02 16.26 37.85
N LYS A 1057 -10.85 16.92 37.74
CA LYS A 1057 -10.34 17.55 36.51
C LYS A 1057 -10.22 16.59 35.32
N TYR A 1058 -10.09 15.29 35.57
CA TYR A 1058 -10.03 14.25 34.53
C TYR A 1058 -11.42 13.85 34.02
N TYR A 1059 -12.45 14.05 34.82
CA TYR A 1059 -13.84 13.82 34.40
C TYR A 1059 -14.43 15.07 33.74
N LYS A 1060 -14.19 16.27 34.29
CA LYS A 1060 -14.85 17.53 33.90
C LYS A 1060 -13.87 18.69 33.71
N LEU A 1061 -14.21 19.61 32.81
CA LEU A 1061 -13.51 20.89 32.61
C LEU A 1061 -14.53 21.99 32.32
N HIS A 1062 -14.53 23.07 33.09
CA HIS A 1062 -15.47 24.19 32.94
C HIS A 1062 -14.69 25.52 32.91
N GLY A 1063 -14.90 26.33 31.88
CA GLY A 1063 -14.24 27.62 31.69
C GLY A 1063 -14.94 28.44 30.61
N GLU A 1064 -14.44 29.64 30.33
CA GLU A 1064 -15.06 30.61 29.41
C GLU A 1064 -15.28 30.04 28.00
N ASN A 1065 -14.29 29.29 27.49
CA ASN A 1065 -14.28 28.75 26.12
C ASN A 1065 -14.45 27.21 26.08
N ILE A 1066 -14.70 26.56 27.22
CA ILE A 1066 -14.80 25.11 27.32
C ILE A 1066 -15.80 24.66 28.38
N ASN A 1067 -16.72 23.77 28.01
CA ASN A 1067 -17.63 23.13 28.95
C ASN A 1067 -17.74 21.62 28.64
N ILE A 1068 -16.98 20.81 29.37
CA ILE A 1068 -16.99 19.35 29.33
C ILE A 1068 -17.56 18.80 30.63
N GLU A 1069 -18.71 18.14 30.55
CA GLU A 1069 -19.39 17.48 31.67
C GLU A 1069 -18.90 16.06 31.95
N LYS A 1070 -18.25 15.43 30.97
CA LYS A 1070 -17.72 14.06 31.10
C LYS A 1070 -16.60 13.81 30.09
N GLY A 1071 -15.56 13.10 30.50
CA GLY A 1071 -14.51 12.65 29.59
C GLY A 1071 -13.44 13.72 29.26
N ALA A 1072 -13.17 14.65 30.19
CA ALA A 1072 -12.16 15.70 30.00
C ALA A 1072 -10.76 15.16 29.67
N LEU A 1073 -10.32 14.09 30.32
CA LEU A 1073 -9.04 13.45 30.02
C LEU A 1073 -8.98 12.92 28.57
N LEU A 1074 -10.07 12.38 28.04
CA LEU A 1074 -10.12 11.92 26.65
C LEU A 1074 -9.93 13.08 25.68
N TYR A 1075 -10.59 14.22 25.93
CA TYR A 1075 -10.41 15.44 25.14
C TYR A 1075 -8.95 15.88 25.15
N GLN A 1076 -8.34 15.98 26.33
CA GLN A 1076 -6.96 16.44 26.50
C GLN A 1076 -5.96 15.51 25.81
N ILE A 1077 -6.19 14.19 25.81
CA ILE A 1077 -5.39 13.23 25.05
C ILE A 1077 -5.46 13.52 23.55
N VAL A 1078 -6.65 13.75 23.00
CA VAL A 1078 -6.79 14.07 21.56
C VAL A 1078 -6.14 15.43 21.24
N ALA A 1079 -6.27 16.41 22.14
CA ALA A 1079 -5.67 17.73 22.00
C ALA A 1079 -4.13 17.71 21.97
N MET A 1080 -3.47 16.71 22.59
CA MET A 1080 -2.01 16.54 22.45
C MET A 1080 -1.56 16.32 21.00
N TYR A 1081 -2.42 15.69 20.19
CA TYR A 1081 -2.10 15.26 18.83
C TYR A 1081 -2.81 16.09 17.75
N SER A 1082 -3.54 17.14 18.15
CA SER A 1082 -4.23 18.05 17.23
C SER A 1082 -3.70 19.47 17.40
N HIS A 1083 -3.45 20.14 16.27
CA HIS A 1083 -3.05 21.55 16.27
C HIS A 1083 -4.24 22.51 16.40
N GLU A 1084 -5.47 22.02 16.22
CA GLU A 1084 -6.69 22.85 16.33
C GLU A 1084 -7.28 22.86 17.74
N LEU A 1085 -6.99 21.83 18.55
CA LEU A 1085 -7.60 21.67 19.86
C LEU A 1085 -6.65 22.23 20.94
N PRO A 1086 -7.09 23.23 21.73
CA PRO A 1086 -6.28 23.75 22.80
C PRO A 1086 -6.16 22.79 23.98
N ILE A 1087 -5.01 22.87 24.67
CA ILE A 1087 -4.81 22.21 25.96
C ILE A 1087 -5.25 23.17 27.07
N TYR A 1088 -6.01 22.66 28.04
CA TYR A 1088 -6.44 23.44 29.20
C TYR A 1088 -5.67 23.06 30.46
N LYS A 1089 -5.36 24.04 31.30
CA LYS A 1089 -4.97 23.84 32.69
C LYS A 1089 -6.09 24.25 33.62
N VAL A 1090 -6.06 23.76 34.86
CA VAL A 1090 -7.04 24.12 35.88
C VAL A 1090 -6.37 25.03 36.90
N ASP A 1091 -6.93 26.22 37.09
CA ASP A 1091 -6.46 27.18 38.08
C ASP A 1091 -6.81 26.77 39.51
N GLU A 1092 -6.46 27.61 40.50
CA GLU A 1092 -6.74 27.35 41.91
C GLU A 1092 -8.24 27.33 42.25
N SER A 1093 -9.08 27.95 41.42
CA SER A 1093 -10.54 28.00 41.58
C SER A 1093 -11.26 26.85 40.88
N GLY A 1094 -10.54 25.94 40.23
CA GLY A 1094 -11.12 24.83 39.48
C GLY A 1094 -11.58 25.21 38.06
N ILE A 1095 -11.25 26.41 37.59
CA ILE A 1095 -11.65 26.92 36.27
C ILE A 1095 -10.62 26.52 35.21
N ALA A 1096 -11.11 26.05 34.07
CA ALA A 1096 -10.31 25.68 32.93
C ALA A 1096 -9.86 26.93 32.16
N ILE A 1097 -8.55 27.14 32.10
CA ILE A 1097 -7.91 28.22 31.33
C ILE A 1097 -6.91 27.62 30.33
N LEU A 1098 -6.57 28.37 29.29
CA LEU A 1098 -5.61 27.90 28.28
C LEU A 1098 -4.23 27.66 28.90
N ALA A 1099 -3.59 26.55 28.54
CA ALA A 1099 -2.20 26.29 28.87
C ALA A 1099 -1.25 27.26 28.14
N GLU A 1100 -0.09 27.55 28.73
CA GLU A 1100 0.82 28.59 28.25
C GLU A 1100 1.56 28.23 26.96
N LYS A 1101 1.80 26.93 26.70
CA LYS A 1101 2.57 26.46 25.54
C LYS A 1101 1.72 25.57 24.64
N GLN A 1102 1.32 26.09 23.50
CA GLN A 1102 0.49 25.38 22.52
C GLN A 1102 1.04 25.55 21.10
N GLY A 1103 0.57 24.73 20.16
CA GLY A 1103 0.85 24.90 18.72
C GLY A 1103 1.71 23.80 18.06
N SER A 1104 2.45 22.99 18.83
CA SER A 1104 3.15 21.79 18.33
C SER A 1104 2.91 20.58 19.24
N SER A 1105 2.92 19.35 18.71
CA SER A 1105 2.67 18.14 19.50
C SER A 1105 3.60 18.02 20.72
N GLY A 1106 4.88 18.41 20.58
CA GLY A 1106 5.82 18.41 21.70
C GLY A 1106 5.49 19.45 22.78
N ALA A 1107 5.06 20.65 22.38
CA ALA A 1107 4.57 21.67 23.31
C ALA A 1107 3.27 21.22 24.00
N SER A 1108 2.32 20.67 23.24
CA SER A 1108 1.05 20.17 23.76
C SER A 1108 1.24 19.01 24.74
N ILE A 1109 2.15 18.06 24.46
CA ILE A 1109 2.51 16.99 25.41
C ILE A 1109 3.10 17.59 26.67
N LYS A 1110 4.04 18.55 26.54
CA LYS A 1110 4.63 19.21 27.71
C LYS A 1110 3.58 19.90 28.56
N SER A 1111 2.69 20.69 27.98
CA SER A 1111 1.61 21.36 28.71
C SER A 1111 0.60 20.38 29.30
N PHE A 1112 0.28 19.30 28.59
CA PHE A 1112 -0.54 18.22 29.15
C PHE A 1112 0.09 17.63 30.42
N VAL A 1113 1.37 17.30 30.39
CA VAL A 1113 2.07 16.71 31.54
C VAL A 1113 2.25 17.73 32.67
N THR A 1114 2.84 18.90 32.38
CA THR A 1114 3.29 19.83 33.43
C THR A 1114 2.22 20.79 33.91
N GLU A 1115 1.26 21.16 33.06
CA GLU A 1115 0.23 22.16 33.41
C GLU A 1115 -1.13 21.49 33.73
N TYR A 1116 -1.57 20.51 32.94
CA TYR A 1116 -2.84 19.82 33.18
C TYR A 1116 -2.73 18.70 34.23
N CYS A 1117 -1.80 17.75 34.04
CA CYS A 1117 -1.58 16.67 35.00
C CYS A 1117 -0.83 17.14 36.26
N LYS A 1118 -0.07 18.24 36.17
CA LYS A 1118 0.84 18.73 37.23
C LYS A 1118 1.94 17.70 37.59
N GLU A 1119 2.43 17.00 36.58
CA GLU A 1119 3.49 15.99 36.67
C GLU A 1119 4.83 16.53 36.15
N GLU A 1120 5.95 15.95 36.60
CA GLU A 1120 7.26 16.22 36.00
C GLU A 1120 7.41 15.43 34.70
N MET A 1121 8.08 15.99 33.68
CA MET A 1121 8.32 15.27 32.41
C MET A 1121 9.09 13.95 32.59
N LYS A 1122 9.98 13.86 33.58
CA LYS A 1122 10.73 12.63 33.89
C LYS A 1122 9.87 11.56 34.59
N LYS A 1123 8.65 11.93 35.03
CA LYS A 1123 7.71 11.12 35.79
C LYS A 1123 6.29 11.39 35.29
N ALA A 1124 6.10 11.30 33.98
CA ALA A 1124 4.84 11.62 33.33
C ALA A 1124 3.84 10.47 33.47
N TYR A 1125 3.49 10.12 34.71
CA TYR A 1125 2.70 8.94 35.08
C TYR A 1125 1.40 8.79 34.27
N THR A 1126 0.70 9.89 33.99
CA THR A 1126 -0.56 9.85 33.22
C THR A 1126 -0.31 9.63 31.73
N TYR A 1127 0.73 10.27 31.17
CA TYR A 1127 1.09 10.16 29.75
C TYR A 1127 1.71 8.78 29.43
N GLU A 1128 2.57 8.29 30.31
CA GLU A 1128 3.31 7.03 30.17
C GLU A 1128 2.55 5.79 30.64
N ASN A 1129 1.30 5.97 31.11
CA ASN A 1129 0.51 4.88 31.65
C ASN A 1129 0.31 3.76 30.62
N GLY A 1130 0.80 2.56 30.96
CA GLY A 1130 0.77 1.37 30.11
C GLY A 1130 1.69 1.36 28.89
N LEU A 1131 2.56 2.36 28.68
CA LEU A 1131 3.45 2.40 27.51
C LEU A 1131 4.38 1.19 27.39
N GLU A 1132 4.67 0.49 28.48
CA GLU A 1132 5.44 -0.76 28.49
C GLU A 1132 4.81 -1.90 27.65
N LEU A 1133 3.51 -1.82 27.36
CA LEU A 1133 2.83 -2.72 26.43
C LEU A 1133 3.02 -2.29 24.96
N PHE A 1134 3.15 -0.99 24.73
CA PHE A 1134 3.28 -0.40 23.39
C PHE A 1134 4.74 -0.44 22.91
N GLU A 1135 5.69 -0.17 23.79
CA GLU A 1135 7.10 -0.07 23.46
C GLU A 1135 8.04 -0.30 24.65
N ASP A 1136 9.34 -0.27 24.38
CA ASP A 1136 10.37 -0.20 25.42
C ASP A 1136 10.43 1.25 25.92
N VAL A 1137 9.95 1.47 27.15
CA VAL A 1137 9.85 2.81 27.76
C VAL A 1137 11.22 3.49 27.84
N ASN A 1138 12.31 2.73 27.97
CA ASN A 1138 13.67 3.29 27.98
C ASN A 1138 14.08 3.89 26.63
N GLN A 1139 13.40 3.51 25.54
CA GLN A 1139 13.62 4.03 24.19
C GLN A 1139 12.58 5.08 23.81
N HIS A 1140 11.65 5.47 24.70
CA HIS A 1140 10.57 6.39 24.38
C HIS A 1140 11.09 7.71 23.79
N ASP A 1141 12.08 8.32 24.44
CA ASP A 1141 12.67 9.59 23.99
C ASP A 1141 13.35 9.46 22.62
N ASP A 1142 14.08 8.36 22.38
CA ASP A 1142 14.73 8.07 21.11
C ASP A 1142 13.70 7.85 19.98
N LEU A 1143 12.62 7.12 20.26
CA LEU A 1143 11.54 6.87 19.31
C LEU A 1143 10.74 8.16 19.00
N SER A 1144 10.52 9.00 20.01
CA SER A 1144 9.90 10.32 19.87
C SER A 1144 10.78 11.27 19.05
N LYS A 1145 12.10 11.25 19.28
CA LYS A 1145 13.07 11.97 18.44
C LYS A 1145 13.04 11.47 17.01
N LEU A 1146 13.05 10.15 16.79
CA LEU A 1146 12.99 9.55 15.45
C LEU A 1146 11.69 9.93 14.70
N ARG A 1147 10.55 9.94 15.39
CA ARG A 1147 9.27 10.42 14.84
C ARG A 1147 9.38 11.88 14.37
N ASN A 1148 9.98 12.74 15.19
CA ASN A 1148 10.15 14.16 14.85
C ASN A 1148 11.15 14.35 13.70
N ASP A 1149 12.22 13.56 13.67
CA ASP A 1149 13.19 13.56 12.58
C ASP A 1149 12.50 13.22 11.24
N PHE A 1150 11.52 12.30 11.23
CA PHE A 1150 10.70 12.04 10.04
C PHE A 1150 9.75 13.20 9.71
N ALA A 1151 8.97 13.67 10.68
CA ALA A 1151 8.01 14.76 10.48
C ALA A 1151 8.66 16.07 10.03
N HIS A 1152 9.94 16.28 10.33
CA HIS A 1152 10.70 17.45 9.92
C HIS A 1152 11.68 17.17 8.76
N MET A 1153 11.66 15.97 8.18
CA MET A 1153 12.57 15.54 7.12
C MET A 1153 14.06 15.76 7.45
N ARG A 1154 14.48 15.50 8.69
CA ARG A 1154 15.83 15.80 9.18
C ARG A 1154 16.93 15.09 8.40
N TYR A 1155 16.69 13.90 7.84
CA TYR A 1155 17.64 13.25 6.95
C TYR A 1155 18.03 14.15 5.77
N MET A 1156 17.11 14.96 5.24
CA MET A 1156 17.40 15.89 4.14
C MET A 1156 18.27 17.08 4.55
N SER A 1157 18.43 17.37 5.86
CA SER A 1157 19.19 18.52 6.35
C SER A 1157 20.47 18.14 7.12
N ALA A 1158 20.43 17.10 7.95
CA ALA A 1158 21.52 16.67 8.82
C ALA A 1158 22.35 15.51 8.24
N ARG A 1159 21.70 14.49 7.65
CA ARG A 1159 22.34 13.30 7.06
C ARG A 1159 23.22 12.51 8.04
N ASP A 1160 22.87 12.51 9.33
CA ASP A 1160 23.59 11.83 10.42
C ASP A 1160 23.38 10.30 10.43
N LYS A 1161 22.34 9.81 9.76
CA LYS A 1161 22.01 8.39 9.60
C LYS A 1161 21.77 8.08 8.13
N SER A 1162 22.09 6.88 7.68
CA SER A 1162 21.72 6.40 6.34
C SER A 1162 20.28 5.90 6.26
N ILE A 1163 19.76 5.70 5.04
CA ILE A 1163 18.44 5.08 4.84
C ILE A 1163 18.42 3.68 5.46
N MET A 1164 19.53 2.93 5.37
CA MET A 1164 19.65 1.60 5.98
C MET A 1164 19.64 1.66 7.51
N ASP A 1165 20.31 2.65 8.12
CA ASP A 1165 20.28 2.86 9.58
C ASP A 1165 18.84 3.15 10.04
N ILE A 1166 18.14 4.04 9.33
CA ILE A 1166 16.74 4.39 9.61
C ILE A 1166 15.82 3.16 9.49
N VAL A 1167 15.96 2.36 8.42
CA VAL A 1167 15.16 1.13 8.22
C VAL A 1167 15.42 0.12 9.35
N SER A 1168 16.67 0.00 9.80
CA SER A 1168 17.06 -0.85 10.92
C SER A 1168 16.42 -0.40 12.24
N GLU A 1169 16.47 0.91 12.55
CA GLU A 1169 15.85 1.48 13.76
C GLU A 1169 14.33 1.27 13.79
N ILE A 1170 13.65 1.51 12.67
CA ILE A 1170 12.20 1.30 12.55
C ILE A 1170 11.85 -0.18 12.78
N TYR A 1171 12.63 -1.09 12.20
CA TYR A 1171 12.43 -2.52 12.40
C TYR A 1171 12.71 -2.94 13.85
N ASN A 1172 13.69 -2.33 14.51
CA ASN A 1172 14.07 -2.65 15.88
C ASN A 1172 12.93 -2.32 16.85
N GLY A 1173 12.57 -1.04 16.96
CA GLY A 1173 11.74 -0.49 18.04
C GLY A 1173 10.40 0.11 17.63
N PHE A 1174 10.36 0.83 16.50
CA PHE A 1174 9.27 1.79 16.20
C PHE A 1174 7.87 1.17 16.06
N PHE A 1175 7.78 -0.08 15.58
CA PHE A 1175 6.51 -0.81 15.41
C PHE A 1175 6.38 -2.05 16.32
N ILE A 1176 7.04 -2.08 17.49
CA ILE A 1176 6.96 -3.23 18.40
C ILE A 1176 5.51 -3.53 18.82
N TYR A 1177 4.68 -2.51 19.02
CA TYR A 1177 3.25 -2.67 19.36
C TYR A 1177 2.44 -3.45 18.31
N ASP A 1178 2.82 -3.43 17.02
CA ASP A 1178 2.16 -4.20 15.96
C ASP A 1178 3.15 -5.02 15.14
N THR A 1179 3.23 -6.32 15.47
CA THR A 1179 4.04 -7.29 14.75
C THR A 1179 3.79 -7.32 13.23
N LYS A 1180 2.58 -7.00 12.76
CA LYS A 1180 2.27 -6.94 11.31
C LYS A 1180 2.93 -5.72 10.66
N LEU A 1181 2.93 -4.57 11.33
CA LEU A 1181 3.59 -3.35 10.86
C LEU A 1181 5.11 -3.52 10.90
N LYS A 1182 5.68 -4.05 12.00
CA LYS A 1182 7.11 -4.39 12.06
C LYS A 1182 7.56 -5.31 10.93
N LYS A 1183 6.80 -6.39 10.67
CA LYS A 1183 7.08 -7.30 9.54
C LYS A 1183 6.94 -6.62 8.18
N SER A 1184 6.22 -5.50 8.11
CA SER A 1184 5.97 -4.78 6.87
C SER A 1184 7.10 -3.92 6.36
N VAL A 1185 7.94 -3.41 7.27
CA VAL A 1185 9.11 -2.59 6.95
C VAL A 1185 9.95 -3.22 5.84
N SER A 1186 10.33 -4.49 6.02
CA SER A 1186 11.17 -5.21 5.06
C SER A 1186 10.55 -5.41 3.67
N PHE A 1187 9.24 -5.67 3.57
CA PHE A 1187 8.61 -5.84 2.25
C PHE A 1187 8.26 -4.50 1.59
N ILE A 1188 7.95 -3.46 2.37
CA ILE A 1188 7.71 -2.11 1.83
C ILE A 1188 9.01 -1.55 1.25
N PHE A 1189 10.13 -1.73 1.96
CA PHE A 1189 11.47 -1.41 1.45
C PHE A 1189 11.74 -2.07 0.08
N LYS A 1190 11.54 -3.40 -0.03
CA LYS A 1190 11.63 -4.13 -1.30
C LYS A 1190 10.66 -3.59 -2.36
N ASN A 1191 9.42 -3.28 -1.99
CA ASN A 1191 8.43 -2.79 -2.93
C ASN A 1191 8.77 -1.41 -3.50
N ILE A 1192 9.39 -0.52 -2.70
CA ILE A 1192 9.86 0.79 -3.20
C ILE A 1192 10.90 0.55 -4.29
N LEU A 1193 11.94 -0.23 -4.04
CA LEU A 1193 12.99 -0.53 -5.01
C LEU A 1193 12.46 -1.27 -6.26
N MET A 1194 11.55 -2.23 -6.08
CA MET A 1194 10.94 -2.97 -7.19
C MET A 1194 10.14 -2.09 -8.15
N ARG A 1195 9.59 -0.93 -7.70
CA ARG A 1195 8.94 0.04 -8.61
C ARG A 1195 9.93 0.64 -9.62
N TYR A 1196 11.22 0.65 -9.29
CA TYR A 1196 12.31 1.10 -10.15
C TYR A 1196 13.03 -0.05 -10.86
N ALA A 1197 12.43 -1.25 -10.83
CA ALA A 1197 12.98 -2.50 -11.35
C ALA A 1197 14.27 -2.96 -10.67
N VAL A 1198 14.36 -2.79 -9.34
CA VAL A 1198 15.48 -3.27 -8.51
C VAL A 1198 14.98 -4.23 -7.44
N ASP A 1199 15.47 -5.47 -7.46
CA ASP A 1199 15.28 -6.44 -6.37
C ASP A 1199 16.45 -6.33 -5.39
N VAL A 1200 16.19 -6.65 -4.11
CA VAL A 1200 17.18 -6.53 -3.04
C VAL A 1200 17.18 -7.78 -2.17
N ASN A 1201 18.38 -8.27 -1.87
CA ASN A 1201 18.60 -9.32 -0.91
C ASN A 1201 19.03 -8.71 0.43
N ILE A 1202 18.13 -8.78 1.41
CA ILE A 1202 18.35 -8.25 2.76
C ILE A 1202 18.70 -9.38 3.72
N GLU A 1203 19.63 -9.09 4.61
CA GLU A 1203 20.02 -9.93 5.73
C GLU A 1203 19.52 -9.34 7.04
N PHE A 1204 19.11 -10.22 7.97
CA PHE A 1204 18.69 -9.84 9.31
C PHE A 1204 19.76 -10.30 10.29
N CYS A 1205 20.47 -9.36 10.89
CA CYS A 1205 21.54 -9.61 11.86
C CYS A 1205 20.98 -9.63 13.28
N HIS A 1206 21.64 -10.34 14.21
CA HIS A 1206 21.38 -10.26 15.64
C HIS A 1206 22.30 -9.24 16.32
N LYS A 1207 21.87 -8.68 17.46
CA LYS A 1207 22.74 -7.82 18.29
C LYS A 1207 23.93 -8.67 18.75
N GLY A 1208 25.15 -8.25 18.43
CA GLY A 1208 26.40 -8.94 18.77
C GLY A 1208 27.06 -9.72 17.61
N ASP A 1209 26.42 -9.83 16.44
CA ASP A 1209 26.99 -10.56 15.30
C ASP A 1209 28.14 -9.82 14.59
N ASN A 1210 28.38 -8.54 14.91
CA ASN A 1210 29.50 -7.73 14.42
C ASN A 1210 29.79 -6.57 15.40
N GLU A 1211 31.05 -6.39 15.82
CA GLU A 1211 31.47 -5.34 16.77
C GLU A 1211 31.29 -3.91 16.20
N ASP A 1212 31.27 -3.75 14.87
CA ASP A 1212 31.35 -2.43 14.23
C ASP A 1212 30.00 -1.79 13.83
N THR A 1213 28.86 -2.47 13.95
CA THR A 1213 27.61 -1.93 13.37
C THR A 1213 26.33 -2.44 14.07
N ASN A 1214 25.59 -1.51 14.69
CA ASN A 1214 24.27 -1.75 15.33
C ASN A 1214 23.11 -2.06 14.34
N ASN A 1215 23.42 -2.33 13.07
CA ASN A 1215 22.42 -2.52 12.01
C ASN A 1215 21.87 -3.95 11.98
N LEU A 1216 20.60 -4.10 12.34
CA LEU A 1216 19.83 -5.36 12.34
C LEU A 1216 19.31 -5.75 10.95
N ILE A 1217 19.30 -4.82 9.99
CA ILE A 1217 18.96 -5.08 8.59
C ILE A 1217 20.08 -4.51 7.72
N ARG A 1218 20.61 -5.34 6.81
CA ARG A 1218 21.64 -4.93 5.85
C ARG A 1218 21.37 -5.49 4.46
N ILE A 1219 21.97 -4.86 3.47
CA ILE A 1219 22.04 -5.38 2.11
C ILE A 1219 23.21 -6.37 2.08
N LYS A 1220 23.05 -7.55 1.46
CA LYS A 1220 24.13 -8.55 1.38
C LYS A 1220 25.33 -8.03 0.57
N ASP A 1221 26.54 -8.34 1.02
CA ASP A 1221 27.79 -7.77 0.48
C ASP A 1221 28.17 -8.27 -0.92
N GLU A 1222 28.02 -9.57 -1.22
CA GLU A 1222 28.54 -10.17 -2.46
C GLU A 1222 27.85 -9.66 -3.73
N VAL A 1223 26.52 -9.58 -3.76
CA VAL A 1223 25.70 -8.87 -4.77
C VAL A 1223 24.34 -8.60 -4.13
N GLY A 1224 24.17 -7.43 -3.52
CA GLY A 1224 22.99 -7.14 -2.70
C GLY A 1224 21.77 -6.62 -3.47
N LEU A 1225 21.99 -5.99 -4.61
CA LEU A 1225 20.97 -5.38 -5.49
C LEU A 1225 21.03 -6.02 -6.88
N TYR A 1226 19.86 -6.25 -7.48
CA TYR A 1226 19.73 -6.90 -8.78
C TYR A 1226 18.76 -6.12 -9.66
N SER A 1227 19.06 -6.02 -10.96
CA SER A 1227 18.08 -5.51 -11.93
C SER A 1227 17.00 -6.57 -12.18
N ASP A 1228 15.73 -6.17 -12.09
CA ASP A 1228 14.64 -6.98 -12.65
C ASP A 1228 14.69 -6.95 -14.19
N LYS A 1229 13.92 -7.84 -14.83
CA LYS A 1229 13.95 -8.05 -16.29
C LYS A 1229 12.61 -7.72 -16.94
N TYR A 1230 12.68 -7.13 -18.12
CA TYR A 1230 11.51 -6.94 -19.00
C TYR A 1230 11.54 -7.92 -20.18
N THR A 1231 10.37 -8.47 -20.50
CA THR A 1231 10.19 -9.35 -21.65
C THR A 1231 9.83 -8.54 -22.90
N TYR A 1232 10.69 -8.56 -23.90
CA TYR A 1232 10.49 -7.96 -25.20
C TYR A 1232 10.05 -9.01 -26.23
N LYS A 1233 9.21 -8.61 -27.18
CA LYS A 1233 8.82 -9.41 -28.35
C LYS A 1233 9.60 -8.87 -29.54
N VAL A 1234 10.18 -9.76 -30.33
CA VAL A 1234 11.06 -9.39 -31.45
C VAL A 1234 10.44 -9.83 -32.79
N GLU A 1235 9.88 -11.04 -32.86
CA GLU A 1235 9.01 -11.52 -33.94
C GLU A 1235 7.76 -12.23 -33.38
N ASP A 1236 6.89 -12.77 -34.24
CA ASP A 1236 5.55 -13.29 -33.86
C ASP A 1236 5.58 -14.40 -32.79
N ASN A 1237 6.72 -15.07 -32.56
CA ASN A 1237 6.87 -16.12 -31.55
C ASN A 1237 8.08 -15.98 -30.59
N ASP A 1238 9.01 -15.05 -30.82
CA ASP A 1238 10.24 -14.96 -30.02
C ASP A 1238 10.21 -13.84 -28.97
N THR A 1239 10.66 -14.19 -27.77
CA THR A 1239 10.79 -13.25 -26.64
C THR A 1239 12.18 -13.28 -26.01
N VAL A 1240 12.67 -12.12 -25.59
CA VAL A 1240 13.92 -11.98 -24.83
C VAL A 1240 13.67 -11.24 -23.51
N ASP A 1241 14.29 -11.71 -22.44
CA ASP A 1241 14.27 -11.05 -21.13
C ASP A 1241 15.57 -10.24 -20.95
N ILE A 1242 15.44 -8.90 -20.83
CA ILE A 1242 16.58 -7.97 -20.73
C ILE A 1242 16.52 -7.21 -19.40
N GLU A 1243 17.66 -7.02 -18.77
CA GLU A 1243 17.80 -6.24 -17.53
C GLU A 1243 17.49 -4.76 -17.77
N VAL A 1244 16.67 -4.19 -16.88
CA VAL A 1244 16.21 -2.80 -16.95
C VAL A 1244 17.30 -1.82 -16.55
N ARG A 1245 18.13 -2.17 -15.55
CA ARG A 1245 19.20 -1.34 -14.98
C ARG A 1245 20.57 -1.98 -15.27
N ASN A 1246 21.60 -1.15 -15.41
CA ASN A 1246 22.99 -1.62 -15.52
C ASN A 1246 23.63 -1.74 -14.12
N SER A 1247 24.83 -2.34 -14.05
CA SER A 1247 25.58 -2.51 -12.80
C SER A 1247 25.94 -1.18 -12.14
N GLU A 1248 26.32 -0.18 -12.93
CA GLU A 1248 26.66 1.16 -12.46
C GLU A 1248 25.49 1.83 -11.73
N PHE A 1249 24.28 1.76 -12.28
CA PHE A 1249 23.09 2.29 -11.63
C PHE A 1249 22.85 1.66 -10.27
N LEU A 1250 23.07 0.34 -10.15
CA LEU A 1250 22.90 -0.42 -8.90
C LEU A 1250 23.96 -0.05 -7.86
N GLU A 1251 25.20 0.20 -8.28
CA GLU A 1251 26.28 0.64 -7.39
C GLU A 1251 25.99 2.03 -6.81
N GLN A 1252 25.62 2.99 -7.66
CA GLN A 1252 25.24 4.34 -7.21
C GLN A 1252 23.99 4.32 -6.32
N LEU A 1253 23.03 3.42 -6.59
CA LEU A 1253 21.88 3.19 -5.72
C LEU A 1253 22.30 2.62 -4.36
N LYS A 1254 23.25 1.70 -4.30
CA LYS A 1254 23.79 1.20 -3.02
C LYS A 1254 24.40 2.35 -2.22
N LYS A 1255 25.21 3.22 -2.86
CA LYS A 1255 25.77 4.43 -2.26
C LYS A 1255 24.69 5.35 -1.71
N LEU A 1256 23.56 5.54 -2.41
CA LEU A 1256 22.42 6.33 -1.92
C LEU A 1256 21.79 5.75 -0.65
N LEU A 1257 21.62 4.43 -0.59
CA LEU A 1257 20.96 3.76 0.54
C LEU A 1257 21.85 3.77 1.80
N GLU A 1258 23.16 3.77 1.62
CA GLU A 1258 24.17 3.72 2.69
C GLU A 1258 24.77 5.10 3.00
N TYR A 1259 24.34 6.15 2.30
CA TYR A 1259 24.87 7.50 2.48
C TYR A 1259 24.59 8.04 3.89
N LYS A 1260 25.63 8.47 4.58
CA LYS A 1260 25.59 9.28 5.79
C LYS A 1260 26.78 10.23 5.79
N LYS A 1261 26.63 11.42 6.37
CA LYS A 1261 27.73 12.36 6.55
C LYS A 1261 28.62 11.85 7.68
N GLU A 1262 29.91 11.70 7.43
CA GLU A 1262 30.86 11.40 8.50
C GLU A 1262 30.82 12.54 9.52
N SER A 1263 30.60 12.22 10.79
CA SER A 1263 30.82 13.15 11.87
C SER A 1263 32.26 13.64 11.77
N GLU A 1264 32.45 14.92 11.47
CA GLU A 1264 33.75 15.58 11.64
C GLU A 1264 34.23 15.21 13.03
N GLY A 1265 35.24 14.34 13.10
CA GLY A 1265 35.94 14.09 14.34
C GLY A 1265 36.35 15.45 14.86
N SER A 1266 36.10 15.68 16.14
CA SER A 1266 36.82 16.71 16.86
C SER A 1266 38.30 16.38 16.73
N GLU A 1267 38.97 16.95 15.73
CA GLU A 1267 40.37 17.31 15.88
C GLU A 1267 40.39 18.38 16.98
N LEU A 1268 40.42 17.90 18.22
CA LEU A 1268 40.91 18.62 19.39
C LEU A 1268 42.18 17.92 19.85
#